data_AF-G1KWV5-F1
#
_entry.id   AF-G1KWV5-F1
#
_cell.length_a   1.000
_cell.length_b   1.000
_cell.length_c   1.000
_cell.angle_alpha   90.00
_cell.angle_beta   90.00
_cell.angle_gamma   90.00
#
_symmetry.space_group_name_H-M   'P 1'
#
loop_
_entity.id
_entity.type
_entity.pdbx_description
1 polymer ?
#
loop_
_entity_poly.entity_id
_entity_poly.type
_entity_poly.pdbx_seq_one_letter_code
_entity_poly.pdbx_strand_id
1 'polypeptide(L)'
;MGDVLPAAVLELCVLVGVPREKVKEVYQASQKKDAKSFPSFEPEVLSVFVPPFISKQELETTHINSNTFNKAKRRSFRKKKEKNRIENTRILNGGGQKAPETEDITIPKDVDLNGLPQLCFPGGFHITGESREDQFHFLVFTDVFGNRTYGVVAQYYQPMQEGHISNGQVYWDAVQASRAAPFFLPFAICVISRYPYFNSLKDCLSCLLVHLKPYKDLDVDDHIKEFAAKLSLIPSPPPGPLHLVFNMKPLQVIFPSREDPDSPVIDLDLHLPFLCFKPEQVLQIITCILTERKIVFFSSNWALLTLISECFMQYLHPIQWQHTFVPILSRQMLDFVMAPTSFLMGCHIDHFEEVCKEADDLILINIDNGDIAQSKVSEEESEIPDIPLQAGRIFITRVENLPLHYELELCHLASCTDLGEIQLRKRKWQQRLNSEIQQITLQLIVNIFREVKDHLNYEHRVFNSEEFMKTRQVGDQPFYRKVLETYMFHSFLKARLNRKMDAFARLELTTQTEENRLSSMLDSPRRLTMEKMVTKRFNPQYMISKRMGMSLPNLQDIGPMNGPARNSSLRRVNTKHNLKLVSKQVSTFKIPEIHFPLVGQCVLSYYIDFINHLSRAINIVSPDNSVLLARYFYLRGLICLMQGRLLNALSDFQNLYKTDIRIFPTDLVRKTVEALPASDRSQADQKPELKRLISLVLDKQREITKVDDHVKNFELPKTHMQLADFVKRIQESGIVKDIDTIHRLFDALTVGQQKQIDPETFKDFYNYWKETEAEAQDVNLPPAVIEHLDKNECVYKLSSSVKTNKGVGKIAMTQKRLFLLTEGGRPGYEDITTFRDIEEVKSTTVAFLLLRIPTLKIKSTSKKEVFEANLKSECDLWHLMVKEMWAGKKMADDHKDPQYIQQALTNVLLMDAVVGALQSSKIIYAASKLSYFDKMKYEVPMMVPKTTAETLKHKINPSAGETFPQAVEVLLYTPGELDPAERHGDAHPKLWCALSDGKVVVFDASTWSIQHCFKVGSSKLKCMVMAEQSQVWIGSQDSIIYLINTHSMSCNKQLNDHRSEVVDIIVENRDNMSSEAYSCSLDGTVIAWNISTLKVNRRFQLACETLTAIRFHNNRLWCCIGSCILVVTTTGIIRQKVKIEDIARDLPLSLLCFQLFLETDQIWASCLGSSELYIWNATDLSAPSQKITLQDCLEITCMMKVKNQLWVGGKGLSQGKIKGKIYVIDSETKKVEKELVGHIDGVKALCSAENRYVLSGSGKEEGKIAIWKVG
;
A
#
# COMPACT_ATOMS: atom_id res chain seq x y z
N MET A 1 -11.18 32.36 -4.91
CA MET A 1 -10.41 31.85 -6.07
C MET A 1 -8.90 31.76 -5.83
N GLY A 2 -8.33 32.27 -4.73
CA GLY A 2 -6.90 32.11 -4.41
C GLY A 2 -6.44 30.66 -4.17
N ASP A 3 -7.36 29.74 -3.87
CA ASP A 3 -7.08 28.36 -3.45
C ASP A 3 -6.83 27.32 -4.57
N VAL A 4 -6.76 27.74 -5.85
CA VAL A 4 -6.68 26.83 -7.02
C VAL A 4 -5.26 26.70 -7.60
N LEU A 5 -4.30 27.50 -7.13
CA LEU A 5 -2.94 27.47 -7.69
C LEU A 5 -2.17 26.21 -7.23
N PRO A 6 -1.51 25.47 -8.14
CA PRO A 6 -0.67 24.34 -7.79
C PRO A 6 0.59 24.76 -7.03
N ALA A 7 1.13 23.83 -6.23
CA ALA A 7 2.34 24.06 -5.44
C ALA A 7 3.55 24.37 -6.35
N ALA A 8 4.16 25.54 -6.12
CA ALA A 8 5.45 25.91 -6.67
C ALA A 8 6.57 25.45 -5.71
N VAL A 9 7.82 25.58 -6.15
CA VAL A 9 8.97 25.35 -5.28
C VAL A 9 9.09 26.44 -4.18
N LEU A 10 8.54 27.64 -4.41
CA LEU A 10 8.54 28.74 -3.45
C LEU A 10 7.14 29.01 -2.88
N GLU A 11 7.05 29.03 -1.56
CA GLU A 11 5.88 29.55 -0.82
C GLU A 11 6.13 30.98 -0.33
N LEU A 12 7.32 31.25 0.24
CA LEU A 12 7.65 32.54 0.85
C LEU A 12 9.17 32.81 0.78
N CYS A 13 9.57 34.06 0.52
CA CYS A 13 10.96 34.52 0.67
C CYS A 13 11.02 35.76 1.60
N VAL A 14 11.91 35.77 2.57
CA VAL A 14 11.98 36.80 3.62
C VAL A 14 13.40 37.33 3.76
N LEU A 15 13.54 38.65 3.82
CA LEU A 15 14.78 39.34 4.19
C LEU A 15 14.70 39.82 5.64
N VAL A 16 15.68 39.43 6.45
CA VAL A 16 15.81 39.78 7.87
C VAL A 16 17.12 40.53 8.11
N GLY A 17 17.07 41.56 8.95
CA GLY A 17 18.24 42.36 9.32
C GLY A 17 17.85 43.56 10.20
N VAL A 18 18.67 44.62 10.20
CA VAL A 18 18.38 45.83 10.99
C VAL A 18 17.79 46.94 10.10
N PRO A 19 16.71 47.61 10.54
CA PRO A 19 16.15 48.75 9.82
C PRO A 19 17.17 49.89 9.65
N ARG A 20 17.26 50.43 8.44
CA ARG A 20 18.21 51.50 8.07
C ARG A 20 18.17 52.73 8.97
N GLU A 21 16.98 53.07 9.48
CA GLU A 21 16.76 54.20 10.38
C GLU A 21 17.54 54.02 11.70
N LYS A 22 17.49 52.81 12.28
CA LYS A 22 18.23 52.46 13.51
C LYS A 22 19.75 52.38 13.30
N VAL A 23 20.19 51.90 12.12
CA VAL A 23 21.62 51.85 11.76
C VAL A 23 22.23 53.25 11.72
N LYS A 24 21.51 54.23 11.13
CA LYS A 24 21.97 55.63 11.01
C LYS A 24 22.07 56.34 12.36
N GLU A 25 21.10 56.13 13.25
CA GLU A 25 21.09 56.72 14.59
C GLU A 25 22.32 56.28 15.42
N VAL A 26 22.68 55.00 15.33
CA VAL A 26 23.82 54.44 16.08
C VAL A 26 25.17 54.87 15.50
N TYR A 27 25.28 55.01 14.18
CA TYR A 27 26.49 55.57 13.55
C TYR A 27 26.76 57.01 14.01
N GLN A 28 25.71 57.83 14.05
CA GLN A 28 25.81 59.22 14.51
C GLN A 28 26.12 59.30 16.02
N ALA A 29 25.72 58.30 16.80
CA ALA A 29 26.04 58.17 18.22
C ALA A 29 27.49 57.68 18.46
N SER A 30 27.99 56.74 17.65
CA SER A 30 29.36 56.21 17.75
C SER A 30 30.43 57.23 17.34
N GLN A 31 30.09 58.20 16.47
CA GLN A 31 30.97 59.34 16.17
C GLN A 31 31.08 60.35 17.33
N LYS A 32 30.15 60.33 18.31
CA LYS A 32 30.08 61.30 19.42
C LYS A 32 30.62 60.79 20.76
N LYS A 33 30.90 59.49 20.90
CA LYS A 33 31.42 58.87 22.14
C LYS A 33 32.47 57.82 21.81
N ASP A 34 33.61 57.86 22.51
CA ASP A 34 34.58 56.76 22.61
C ASP A 34 33.95 55.55 23.35
N ALA A 35 32.91 54.94 22.77
CA ALA A 35 32.18 53.84 23.37
C ALA A 35 32.71 52.50 22.86
N LYS A 36 33.38 51.75 23.74
CA LYS A 36 33.84 50.36 23.53
C LYS A 36 32.71 49.30 23.55
N SER A 37 31.44 49.70 23.63
CA SER A 37 30.30 48.77 23.66
C SER A 37 29.20 49.22 22.68
N PHE A 38 28.92 48.37 21.68
CA PHE A 38 27.84 48.59 20.73
C PHE A 38 26.47 48.32 21.36
N PRO A 39 25.41 49.06 20.99
CA PRO A 39 24.05 48.74 21.40
C PRO A 39 23.62 47.37 20.82
N SER A 40 22.93 46.57 21.63
CA SER A 40 22.32 45.31 21.19
C SER A 40 21.16 45.60 20.23
N PHE A 41 21.17 44.99 19.04
CA PHE A 41 20.08 45.09 18.07
C PHE A 41 19.31 43.77 18.01
N GLU A 42 17.98 43.86 17.93
CA GLU A 42 17.16 42.72 17.59
C GLU A 42 16.94 42.66 16.07
N PRO A 43 17.05 41.46 15.45
CA PRO A 43 16.77 41.30 14.03
C PRO A 43 15.28 41.49 13.76
N GLU A 44 14.96 42.20 12.68
CA GLU A 44 13.58 42.43 12.25
C GLU A 44 13.38 41.95 10.80
N VAL A 45 12.15 41.57 10.48
CA VAL A 45 11.73 41.31 9.10
C VAL A 45 11.74 42.65 8.33
N LEU A 46 12.64 42.77 7.35
CA LEU A 46 12.80 43.98 6.54
C LEU A 46 11.85 43.99 5.35
N SER A 47 11.77 42.86 4.65
CA SER A 47 10.96 42.67 3.43
C SER A 47 10.46 41.23 3.33
N VAL A 48 9.22 41.07 2.87
CA VAL A 48 8.55 39.77 2.67
C VAL A 48 8.08 39.69 1.22
N PHE A 49 8.43 38.61 0.54
CA PHE A 49 8.16 38.37 -0.87
C PHE A 49 7.32 37.09 -1.01
N VAL A 50 6.04 37.25 -1.33
CA VAL A 50 5.05 36.15 -1.42
C VAL A 50 4.50 36.10 -2.86
N PRO A 51 4.37 34.90 -3.48
CA PRO A 51 3.57 34.75 -4.70
C PRO A 51 2.09 35.10 -4.46
N PRO A 52 1.34 35.53 -5.49
CA PRO A 52 1.78 35.76 -6.87
C PRO A 52 2.46 37.12 -7.04
N PHE A 53 3.54 37.15 -7.82
CA PHE A 53 4.28 38.38 -8.13
C PHE A 53 3.70 39.20 -9.29
N ILE A 54 2.63 38.68 -9.92
CA ILE A 54 1.92 39.27 -11.05
C ILE A 54 0.42 39.17 -10.78
N SER A 55 -0.33 40.23 -11.08
CA SER A 55 -1.77 40.25 -10.84
C SER A 55 -2.55 39.49 -11.93
N LYS A 56 -3.70 38.92 -11.56
CA LYS A 56 -4.58 38.20 -12.50
C LYS A 56 -5.07 39.10 -13.65
N GLN A 57 -5.32 40.39 -13.36
CA GLN A 57 -5.71 41.39 -14.36
C GLN A 57 -4.62 41.65 -15.41
N GLU A 58 -3.33 41.66 -15.01
CA GLU A 58 -2.19 41.78 -15.94
C GLU A 58 -1.97 40.53 -16.80
N LEU A 59 -2.49 39.36 -16.38
CA LEU A 59 -2.51 38.11 -17.14
C LEU A 59 -3.71 38.03 -18.11
N GLU A 60 -4.81 38.74 -17.83
CA GLU A 60 -6.08 38.69 -18.58
C GLU A 60 -6.26 39.81 -19.62
N THR A 61 -5.59 40.96 -19.50
CA THR A 61 -5.70 42.06 -20.47
C THR A 61 -4.99 41.76 -21.79
N THR A 62 -5.67 41.09 -22.72
CA THR A 62 -5.22 40.83 -24.10
C THR A 62 -6.04 41.49 -25.20
N HIS A 63 -6.99 42.38 -24.88
CA HIS A 63 -7.68 43.17 -25.90
C HIS A 63 -7.85 44.63 -25.44
N ILE A 64 -6.98 45.51 -25.93
CA ILE A 64 -7.21 46.91 -26.37
C ILE A 64 -5.87 47.68 -26.35
N ASN A 65 -5.47 48.12 -27.55
CA ASN A 65 -4.46 49.13 -27.92
C ASN A 65 -3.14 49.27 -27.14
N SER A 66 -2.07 48.94 -27.88
CA SER A 66 -0.71 49.45 -27.72
C SER A 66 -0.66 50.98 -27.88
N ASN A 67 -0.29 51.70 -26.82
CA ASN A 67 0.65 52.84 -26.82
C ASN A 67 0.47 53.71 -25.57
N THR A 68 1.06 53.29 -24.46
CA THR A 68 1.64 54.20 -23.44
C THR A 68 2.46 53.38 -22.46
N PHE A 69 3.80 53.41 -22.60
CA PHE A 69 4.73 52.89 -21.59
C PHE A 69 4.74 53.83 -20.37
N ASN A 70 3.69 53.78 -19.55
CA ASN A 70 3.77 54.31 -18.20
C ASN A 70 4.45 53.26 -17.31
N LYS A 71 5.50 53.66 -16.59
CA LYS A 71 6.21 52.83 -15.59
C LYS A 71 5.19 52.20 -14.63
N ALA A 72 4.78 50.97 -14.90
CA ALA A 72 3.92 50.21 -14.02
C ALA A 72 4.68 49.99 -12.70
N LYS A 73 4.19 50.59 -11.61
CA LYS A 73 4.69 50.34 -10.26
C LYS A 73 4.51 48.84 -9.98
N ARG A 74 5.62 48.11 -10.03
CA ARG A 74 5.73 46.67 -9.72
C ARG A 74 5.09 46.42 -8.35
N ARG A 75 3.98 45.68 -8.27
CA ARG A 75 3.40 45.28 -6.97
C ARG A 75 4.39 44.32 -6.29
N SER A 76 5.01 44.76 -5.21
CA SER A 76 5.40 43.91 -4.09
C SER A 76 4.68 44.49 -2.90
N PHE A 77 3.92 43.67 -2.21
CA PHE A 77 3.34 44.11 -0.95
C PHE A 77 4.41 44.07 0.12
N ARG A 78 5.09 45.21 0.28
CA ARG A 78 5.98 45.47 1.38
C ARG A 78 5.13 45.80 2.61
N LYS A 79 4.94 44.85 3.53
CA LYS A 79 4.40 45.18 4.86
C LYS A 79 5.57 45.70 5.71
N LYS A 80 5.86 47.01 5.64
CA LYS A 80 6.74 47.67 6.62
C LYS A 80 5.94 47.74 7.93
N LYS A 81 6.47 47.19 9.02
CA LYS A 81 5.82 47.20 10.35
C LYS A 81 5.52 48.66 10.76
N GLU A 82 4.28 49.11 10.59
CA GLU A 82 3.80 50.33 11.25
C GLU A 82 3.66 50.03 12.75
N LYS A 83 4.39 50.80 13.57
CA LYS A 83 4.35 50.71 15.03
C LYS A 83 3.03 51.35 15.47
N ASN A 84 2.14 50.61 16.14
CA ASN A 84 0.96 51.17 16.79
C ASN A 84 1.39 52.28 17.75
N ARG A 85 1.17 53.55 17.36
CA ARG A 85 1.21 54.68 18.27
C ARG A 85 -0.14 54.70 19.00
N ILE A 86 -0.05 54.68 20.33
CA ILE A 86 -1.15 54.86 21.28
C ILE A 86 -2.05 56.01 20.82
N GLU A 87 -3.31 55.71 20.50
CA GLU A 87 -4.34 56.71 20.21
C GLU A 87 -4.72 57.45 21.49
N ASN A 88 -4.38 58.74 21.53
CA ASN A 88 -4.99 59.70 22.43
C ASN A 88 -5.05 61.05 21.70
N THR A 89 -6.01 61.27 20.80
CA THR A 89 -6.64 62.60 20.57
C THR A 89 -7.85 62.58 19.62
N ARG A 90 -9.01 62.85 20.20
CA ARG A 90 -10.15 63.70 19.75
C ARG A 90 -10.39 63.95 18.25
N ILE A 91 -11.58 63.52 17.84
CA ILE A 91 -12.55 64.06 16.87
C ILE A 91 -12.26 65.51 16.40
N LEU A 92 -12.12 65.71 15.08
CA LEU A 92 -12.90 66.69 14.28
C LEU A 92 -12.72 66.51 12.75
N ASN A 93 -13.86 66.45 12.05
CA ASN A 93 -14.19 66.87 10.66
C ASN A 93 -13.44 66.34 9.42
N GLY A 94 -14.14 65.44 8.69
CA GLY A 94 -14.69 65.65 7.33
C GLY A 94 -13.78 66.09 6.17
N GLY A 95 -13.59 65.18 5.19
CA GLY A 95 -13.11 65.51 3.83
C GLY A 95 -12.55 64.27 3.12
N GLY A 96 -13.24 63.79 2.09
CA GLY A 96 -13.03 62.45 1.52
C GLY A 96 -11.75 62.23 0.73
N GLN A 97 -11.23 61.00 0.82
CA GLN A 97 -10.56 60.23 -0.24
C GLN A 97 -10.74 58.74 0.10
N LYS A 98 -11.41 57.98 -0.77
CA LYS A 98 -11.49 56.52 -0.64
C LYS A 98 -10.08 55.94 -0.75
N ALA A 99 -9.56 55.41 0.36
CA ALA A 99 -8.37 54.57 0.36
C ALA A 99 -8.62 53.35 -0.55
N PRO A 100 -7.60 52.88 -1.31
CA PRO A 100 -7.75 51.65 -2.07
C PRO A 100 -7.91 50.49 -1.08
N GLU A 101 -8.92 49.65 -1.31
CA GLU A 101 -9.14 48.40 -0.56
C GLU A 101 -7.84 47.59 -0.55
N THR A 102 -7.24 47.43 0.63
CA THR A 102 -6.14 46.51 0.84
C THR A 102 -6.72 45.09 0.84
N GLU A 103 -6.54 44.37 -0.27
CA GLU A 103 -6.76 42.92 -0.29
C GLU A 103 -5.86 42.27 0.77
N ASP A 104 -6.46 41.53 1.71
CA ASP A 104 -5.75 40.80 2.76
C ASP A 104 -4.82 39.75 2.15
N ILE A 105 -3.51 39.91 2.35
CA ILE A 105 -2.49 38.96 1.91
C ILE A 105 -2.49 37.78 2.89
N THR A 106 -2.87 36.60 2.42
CA THR A 106 -2.76 35.35 3.16
C THR A 106 -1.31 34.87 3.16
N ILE A 107 -0.53 35.30 4.16
CA ILE A 107 0.72 34.62 4.57
C ILE A 107 0.33 33.17 4.95
N PRO A 108 1.13 32.15 4.60
CA PRO A 108 0.89 30.78 5.05
C PRO A 108 0.65 30.76 6.57
N LYS A 109 -0.48 30.17 7.01
CA LYS A 109 -0.94 30.24 8.42
C LYS A 109 0.05 29.59 9.41
N ASP A 110 0.95 28.76 8.90
CA ASP A 110 1.96 27.99 9.60
C ASP A 110 3.30 28.74 9.80
N VAL A 111 3.50 29.91 9.21
CA VAL A 111 4.74 30.69 9.35
C VAL A 111 4.54 31.89 10.29
N ASP A 112 5.11 31.82 11.48
CA ASP A 112 5.17 32.97 12.39
C ASP A 112 6.29 33.94 12.01
N LEU A 113 5.91 35.06 11.37
CA LEU A 113 6.83 36.13 11.00
C LEU A 113 7.45 36.85 12.22
N ASN A 114 6.90 36.70 13.43
CA ASN A 114 7.45 37.33 14.62
C ASN A 114 8.62 36.52 15.19
N GLY A 115 8.51 35.19 15.25
CA GLY A 115 9.60 34.30 15.67
C GLY A 115 10.68 34.07 14.60
N LEU A 116 10.35 34.22 13.31
CA LEU A 116 11.27 33.96 12.20
C LEU A 116 12.63 34.67 12.28
N PRO A 117 12.74 35.97 12.64
CA PRO A 117 14.03 36.64 12.77
C PRO A 117 14.99 35.97 13.74
N GLN A 118 14.48 35.39 14.83
CA GLN A 118 15.27 34.69 15.84
C GLN A 118 15.76 33.35 15.32
N LEU A 119 14.96 32.66 14.51
CA LEU A 119 15.34 31.42 13.83
C LEU A 119 16.30 31.66 12.65
N CYS A 120 16.26 32.86 12.03
CA CYS A 120 17.25 33.27 11.05
C CYS A 120 18.61 33.61 11.69
N PHE A 121 18.64 33.98 12.98
CA PHE A 121 19.86 34.26 13.74
C PHE A 121 19.84 33.53 15.11
N PRO A 122 19.87 32.18 15.10
CA PRO A 122 19.61 31.40 16.32
C PRO A 122 20.71 31.55 17.38
N GLY A 123 21.96 31.85 16.98
CA GLY A 123 23.07 32.22 17.86
C GLY A 123 23.09 33.70 18.30
N GLY A 124 22.03 34.46 17.99
CA GLY A 124 21.94 35.89 18.25
C GLY A 124 22.45 36.76 17.10
N PHE A 125 22.12 38.05 17.18
CA PHE A 125 22.42 39.05 16.17
C PHE A 125 23.64 39.89 16.59
N HIS A 126 24.78 39.73 15.88
CA HIS A 126 26.05 40.35 16.27
C HIS A 126 26.71 41.11 15.12
N ILE A 127 27.04 42.39 15.35
CA ILE A 127 27.81 43.22 14.43
C ILE A 127 29.30 42.88 14.56
N THR A 128 30.01 42.76 13.44
CA THR A 128 31.43 42.35 13.44
C THR A 128 32.33 43.45 12.88
N GLY A 129 33.59 43.51 13.35
CA GLY A 129 34.61 44.42 12.79
C GLY A 129 35.26 43.90 11.50
N GLU A 130 35.05 42.63 11.17
CA GLU A 130 35.63 41.94 10.02
C GLU A 130 34.55 41.22 9.21
N SER A 131 34.82 41.02 7.92
CA SER A 131 33.95 40.23 7.03
C SER A 131 33.96 38.77 7.47
N ARG A 132 32.77 38.16 7.60
CA ARG A 132 32.62 36.72 7.83
C ARG A 132 32.18 36.00 6.56
N GLU A 133 32.44 34.70 6.52
CA GLU A 133 31.93 33.84 5.45
C GLU A 133 30.41 33.70 5.53
N ASP A 134 29.80 33.45 4.36
CA ASP A 134 28.35 33.23 4.26
C ASP A 134 27.99 31.91 4.96
N GLN A 135 27.01 31.94 5.86
CA GLN A 135 26.58 30.76 6.62
C GLN A 135 25.19 30.31 6.15
N PHE A 136 24.97 28.99 6.16
CA PHE A 136 23.70 28.40 5.80
C PHE A 136 23.19 27.48 6.89
N HIS A 137 21.90 27.55 7.17
CA HIS A 137 21.20 26.58 7.99
C HIS A 137 19.78 26.38 7.47
N PHE A 138 19.09 25.40 8.03
CA PHE A 138 17.81 24.94 7.55
C PHE A 138 16.79 25.01 8.67
N LEU A 139 15.52 25.22 8.33
CA LEU A 139 14.42 25.35 9.27
C LEU A 139 13.31 24.40 8.88
N VAL A 140 12.57 23.91 9.87
CA VAL A 140 11.32 23.16 9.65
C VAL A 140 10.26 23.74 10.56
N PHE A 141 9.15 24.17 9.97
CA PHE A 141 7.98 24.66 10.68
C PHE A 141 6.93 23.56 10.69
N THR A 142 6.34 23.30 11.86
CA THR A 142 5.30 22.30 12.04
C THR A 142 4.00 23.00 12.41
N ASP A 143 2.93 22.78 11.65
CA ASP A 143 1.62 23.36 11.93
C ASP A 143 0.83 22.54 12.97
N VAL A 144 -0.34 23.07 13.38
CA VAL A 144 -1.22 22.41 14.37
C VAL A 144 -1.79 21.06 13.91
N PHE A 145 -1.70 20.74 12.62
CA PHE A 145 -2.14 19.48 12.04
C PHE A 145 -0.96 18.52 11.79
N GLY A 146 0.27 18.90 12.19
CA GLY A 146 1.49 18.13 11.96
C GLY A 146 2.06 18.24 10.54
N ASN A 147 1.54 19.14 9.69
CA ASN A 147 2.14 19.39 8.39
C ASN A 147 3.45 20.16 8.55
N ARG A 148 4.40 19.88 7.68
CA ARG A 148 5.72 20.50 7.70
C ARG A 148 5.93 21.42 6.51
N THR A 149 6.55 22.57 6.76
CA THR A 149 7.14 23.45 5.73
C THR A 149 8.61 23.70 6.03
N TYR A 150 9.39 23.91 4.97
CA TYR A 150 10.84 23.79 5.02
C TYR A 150 11.49 25.10 4.60
N GLY A 151 12.39 25.63 5.45
CA GLY A 151 13.13 26.86 5.22
C GLY A 151 14.61 26.60 4.94
N VAL A 152 15.20 27.38 4.02
CA VAL A 152 16.66 27.48 3.86
C VAL A 152 17.07 28.91 4.12
N VAL A 153 18.01 29.10 5.05
CA VAL A 153 18.47 30.42 5.48
C VAL A 153 19.91 30.61 5.01
N ALA A 154 20.17 31.76 4.39
CA ALA A 154 21.50 32.24 4.03
C ALA A 154 21.80 33.51 4.84
N GLN A 155 22.78 33.44 5.73
CA GLN A 155 23.30 34.58 6.47
C GLN A 155 24.54 35.14 5.74
N TYR A 156 24.56 36.44 5.51
CA TYR A 156 25.69 37.14 4.89
C TYR A 156 25.95 38.47 5.57
N TYR A 157 27.16 38.98 5.43
CA TYR A 157 27.61 40.21 6.08
C TYR A 157 27.87 41.28 5.04
N GLN A 158 27.32 42.47 5.26
CA GLN A 158 27.47 43.61 4.35
C GLN A 158 28.30 44.72 5.00
N PRO A 159 29.30 45.29 4.29
CA PRO A 159 30.08 46.41 4.81
C PRO A 159 29.23 47.68 4.91
N MET A 160 29.38 48.39 6.01
CA MET A 160 28.71 49.67 6.22
C MET A 160 29.44 50.80 5.46
N GLN A 161 28.74 51.49 4.55
CA GLN A 161 29.32 52.58 3.73
C GLN A 161 28.81 53.98 4.15
N GLU A 162 29.69 54.98 4.05
CA GLU A 162 29.46 56.38 4.43
C GLU A 162 28.65 57.12 3.35
N GLY A 163 27.59 57.83 3.74
CA GLY A 163 26.80 58.67 2.84
C GLY A 163 26.64 60.07 3.43
N HIS A 164 27.26 61.08 2.82
CA HIS A 164 27.08 62.48 3.22
C HIS A 164 25.80 63.06 2.60
N ILE A 165 25.02 63.76 3.42
CA ILE A 165 23.84 64.52 2.99
C ILE A 165 24.24 65.99 3.01
N SER A 166 24.27 66.64 1.84
CA SER A 166 24.28 68.10 1.74
C SER A 166 23.10 68.54 0.86
N ASN A 167 22.32 69.52 1.33
CA ASN A 167 21.16 70.11 0.64
C ASN A 167 20.09 69.13 0.12
N GLY A 168 19.71 68.13 0.91
CA GLY A 168 18.54 67.28 0.61
C GLY A 168 18.69 66.30 -0.56
N GLN A 169 19.87 66.24 -1.19
CA GLN A 169 20.25 65.21 -2.15
C GLN A 169 21.46 64.41 -1.62
N VAL A 170 21.41 63.09 -1.77
CA VAL A 170 22.49 62.18 -1.36
C VAL A 170 23.54 62.19 -2.46
N TYR A 171 24.75 62.66 -2.16
CA TYR A 171 25.88 62.62 -3.09
C TYR A 171 26.85 61.52 -2.65
N TRP A 172 27.30 60.70 -3.59
CA TRP A 172 28.26 59.62 -3.35
C TRP A 172 29.59 60.02 -4.00
N ASP A 173 30.57 60.49 -3.22
CA ASP A 173 31.90 60.76 -3.77
C ASP A 173 32.66 59.45 -4.02
N ALA A 174 33.05 59.22 -5.27
CA ALA A 174 33.75 58.02 -5.71
C ALA A 174 35.27 58.03 -5.43
N VAL A 175 35.79 58.95 -4.59
CA VAL A 175 37.23 59.28 -4.55
C VAL A 175 37.96 58.91 -3.25
N GLN A 176 37.32 58.33 -2.22
CA GLN A 176 38.04 57.87 -1.01
C GLN A 176 37.95 56.36 -0.79
N ALA A 177 38.68 55.60 -1.61
CA ALA A 177 38.83 54.14 -1.49
C ALA A 177 39.92 53.69 -0.48
N SER A 178 40.12 54.41 0.64
CA SER A 178 41.25 54.12 1.56
C SER A 178 40.91 54.07 3.06
N ARG A 179 39.63 54.06 3.46
CA ARG A 179 39.25 53.70 4.85
C ARG A 179 38.42 52.42 4.81
N ALA A 180 38.94 51.36 5.46
CA ALA A 180 38.21 50.12 5.68
C ALA A 180 36.87 50.44 6.36
N ALA A 181 35.78 49.79 5.91
CA ALA A 181 34.48 49.92 6.57
C ALA A 181 34.65 49.55 8.06
N PRO A 182 34.22 50.40 9.00
CA PRO A 182 34.53 50.17 10.41
C PRO A 182 33.82 48.95 10.98
N PHE A 183 32.67 48.53 10.39
CA PHE A 183 31.87 47.38 10.83
C PHE A 183 31.09 46.73 9.66
N PHE A 184 30.69 45.47 9.87
CA PHE A 184 29.86 44.67 8.97
C PHE A 184 28.54 44.30 9.65
N LEU A 185 27.43 44.50 8.93
CA LEU A 185 26.07 44.22 9.40
C LEU A 185 25.62 42.85 8.89
N PRO A 186 25.09 41.97 9.76
CA PRO A 186 24.54 40.70 9.32
C PRO A 186 23.12 40.85 8.74
N PHE A 187 22.87 40.13 7.66
CA PHE A 187 21.57 39.98 7.00
C PHE A 187 21.28 38.50 6.77
N ALA A 188 20.01 38.14 6.72
CA ALA A 188 19.59 36.78 6.42
C ALA A 188 18.47 36.76 5.36
N ILE A 189 18.59 35.85 4.40
CA ILE A 189 17.55 35.55 3.40
C ILE A 189 17.01 34.16 3.72
N CYS A 190 15.71 34.06 3.99
CA CYS A 190 15.03 32.80 4.25
C CYS A 190 14.07 32.46 3.10
N VAL A 191 14.27 31.30 2.47
CA VAL A 191 13.40 30.76 1.42
C VAL A 191 12.62 29.59 1.98
N ILE A 192 11.28 29.65 1.91
CA ILE A 192 10.37 28.63 2.43
C ILE A 192 9.68 27.89 1.28
N SER A 193 9.65 26.57 1.38
CA SER A 193 9.10 25.61 0.43
C SER A 193 8.20 24.60 1.14
N ARG A 194 7.21 24.07 0.41
CA ARG A 194 6.34 22.99 0.89
C ARG A 194 7.08 21.65 1.05
N TYR A 195 8.16 21.44 0.29
CA TYR A 195 8.97 20.21 0.30
C TYR A 195 10.44 20.51 0.68
N PRO A 196 11.18 19.54 1.24
CA PRO A 196 12.54 19.72 1.77
C PRO A 196 13.61 19.80 0.67
N TYR A 197 13.56 20.83 -0.18
CA TYR A 197 14.56 21.09 -1.23
C TYR A 197 15.83 21.75 -0.68
N PHE A 198 16.44 21.15 0.36
CA PHE A 198 17.53 21.78 1.12
C PHE A 198 18.75 22.10 0.25
N ASN A 199 19.31 21.09 -0.42
CA ASN A 199 20.49 21.27 -1.27
C ASN A 199 20.18 22.16 -2.48
N SER A 200 19.02 21.96 -3.13
CA SER A 200 18.62 22.73 -4.31
C SER A 200 18.45 24.22 -3.99
N LEU A 201 17.76 24.55 -2.89
CA LEU A 201 17.53 25.94 -2.50
C LEU A 201 18.78 26.59 -1.91
N LYS A 202 19.66 25.82 -1.25
CA LYS A 202 21.00 26.28 -0.87
C LYS A 202 21.83 26.67 -2.10
N ASP A 203 21.80 25.87 -3.16
CA ASP A 203 22.49 26.19 -4.42
C ASP A 203 21.89 27.46 -5.06
N CYS A 204 20.55 27.61 -5.07
CA CYS A 204 19.87 28.82 -5.52
C CYS A 204 20.30 30.07 -4.74
N LEU A 205 20.31 30.00 -3.40
CA LEU A 205 20.72 31.10 -2.53
C LEU A 205 22.21 31.42 -2.70
N SER A 206 23.07 30.41 -2.88
CA SER A 206 24.49 30.61 -3.16
C SER A 206 24.69 31.42 -4.45
N CYS A 207 23.92 31.10 -5.50
CA CYS A 207 23.93 31.90 -6.73
C CYS A 207 23.44 33.33 -6.51
N LEU A 208 22.40 33.53 -5.67
CA LEU A 208 21.92 34.86 -5.32
C LEU A 208 22.98 35.68 -4.59
N LEU A 209 23.63 35.13 -3.56
CA LEU A 209 24.64 35.84 -2.76
C LEU A 209 25.82 36.33 -3.61
N VAL A 210 26.29 35.53 -4.57
CA VAL A 210 27.33 35.95 -5.53
C VAL A 210 26.90 37.20 -6.30
N HIS A 211 25.63 37.27 -6.71
CA HIS A 211 25.09 38.44 -7.39
C HIS A 211 24.85 39.63 -6.45
N LEU A 212 24.56 39.43 -5.16
CA LEU A 212 24.29 40.53 -4.22
C LEU A 212 25.55 41.25 -3.74
N LYS A 213 26.68 40.54 -3.60
CA LYS A 213 27.98 41.11 -3.15
C LYS A 213 28.43 42.41 -3.85
N PRO A 214 28.27 42.59 -5.18
CA PRO A 214 28.69 43.81 -5.88
C PRO A 214 27.71 45.00 -5.79
N TYR A 215 26.45 44.82 -5.37
CA TYR A 215 25.44 45.90 -5.43
C TYR A 215 25.43 46.81 -4.19
N LYS A 216 25.03 48.07 -4.40
CA LYS A 216 24.78 49.04 -3.32
C LYS A 216 23.41 48.79 -2.66
N ASP A 217 23.26 49.23 -1.42
CA ASP A 217 22.08 49.03 -0.55
C ASP A 217 20.71 49.26 -1.20
N LEU A 218 20.58 50.14 -2.18
CA LEU A 218 19.28 50.50 -2.77
C LEU A 218 18.71 49.43 -3.70
N ASP A 219 19.54 48.54 -4.25
CA ASP A 219 19.12 47.58 -5.28
C ASP A 219 18.90 46.15 -4.74
N VAL A 220 19.30 45.86 -3.49
CA VAL A 220 19.25 44.50 -2.90
C VAL A 220 17.83 43.92 -2.87
N ASP A 221 16.85 44.68 -2.40
CA ASP A 221 15.45 44.24 -2.32
C ASP A 221 14.87 43.87 -3.70
N ASP A 222 15.22 44.61 -4.75
CA ASP A 222 14.73 44.35 -6.10
C ASP A 222 15.33 43.06 -6.68
N HIS A 223 16.61 42.77 -6.39
CA HIS A 223 17.25 41.52 -6.80
C HIS A 223 16.71 40.29 -6.05
N ILE A 224 16.45 40.42 -4.75
CA ILE A 224 15.80 39.35 -3.96
C ILE A 224 14.37 39.12 -4.45
N LYS A 225 13.64 40.20 -4.77
CA LYS A 225 12.31 40.11 -5.37
C LYS A 225 12.33 39.38 -6.71
N GLU A 226 13.26 39.73 -7.60
CA GLU A 226 13.42 39.06 -8.89
C GLU A 226 13.75 37.57 -8.72
N PHE A 227 14.64 37.26 -7.78
CA PHE A 227 14.97 35.89 -7.41
C PHE A 227 13.76 35.09 -6.91
N ALA A 228 13.02 35.64 -5.94
CA ALA A 228 11.83 35.00 -5.38
C ALA A 228 10.78 34.73 -6.48
N ALA A 229 10.57 35.72 -7.35
CA ALA A 229 9.64 35.58 -8.45
C ALA A 229 10.10 34.54 -9.49
N LYS A 230 11.41 34.43 -9.81
CA LYS A 230 11.94 33.33 -10.64
C LYS A 230 11.63 31.95 -10.03
N LEU A 231 11.85 31.76 -8.73
CA LEU A 231 11.55 30.48 -8.06
C LEU A 231 10.05 30.15 -8.03
N SER A 232 9.18 31.16 -7.92
CA SER A 232 7.72 30.96 -7.94
C SER A 232 7.18 30.43 -9.28
N LEU A 233 7.94 30.59 -10.37
CA LEU A 233 7.59 30.10 -11.70
C LEU A 233 7.99 28.63 -11.93
N ILE A 234 8.64 28.01 -10.95
CA ILE A 234 9.08 26.61 -11.00
C ILE A 234 8.05 25.74 -10.28
N PRO A 235 7.34 24.84 -11.00
CA PRO A 235 6.41 23.91 -10.37
C PRO A 235 7.15 22.85 -9.56
N SER A 236 6.53 22.28 -8.53
CA SER A 236 7.09 21.10 -7.87
C SER A 236 7.12 19.90 -8.85
N PRO A 237 8.24 19.15 -8.94
CA PRO A 237 8.34 17.92 -9.72
C PRO A 237 7.24 16.89 -9.38
N PRO A 238 6.60 16.25 -10.38
CA PRO A 238 5.60 15.21 -10.15
C PRO A 238 6.24 13.90 -9.66
N PRO A 239 5.58 13.14 -8.74
CA PRO A 239 6.13 11.89 -8.24
C PRO A 239 6.50 10.89 -9.36
N GLY A 240 7.70 10.35 -9.30
CA GLY A 240 8.24 9.34 -10.21
C GLY A 240 9.64 9.71 -10.71
N PRO A 241 10.05 9.20 -11.89
CA PRO A 241 11.44 9.29 -12.34
C PRO A 241 11.84 10.65 -12.90
N LEU A 242 10.98 11.68 -12.89
CA LEU A 242 11.24 12.95 -13.58
C LEU A 242 11.70 14.04 -12.61
N HIS A 243 12.98 14.41 -12.69
CA HIS A 243 13.54 15.57 -11.99
C HIS A 243 13.50 16.82 -12.88
N LEU A 244 13.44 18.00 -12.26
CA LEU A 244 13.48 19.27 -12.97
C LEU A 244 14.84 19.93 -12.85
N VAL A 245 15.32 20.52 -13.94
CA VAL A 245 16.63 21.19 -13.99
C VAL A 245 16.42 22.67 -14.26
N PHE A 246 16.92 23.50 -13.35
CA PHE A 246 16.86 24.95 -13.40
C PHE A 246 18.26 25.54 -13.53
N ASN A 247 18.50 26.31 -14.59
CA ASN A 247 19.78 26.98 -14.81
C ASN A 247 19.78 28.33 -14.10
N MET A 248 20.62 28.48 -13.07
CA MET A 248 20.84 29.74 -12.35
C MET A 248 22.34 29.96 -12.22
N LYS A 249 22.91 30.82 -13.08
CA LYS A 249 24.37 31.00 -13.16
C LYS A 249 24.97 31.35 -11.79
N PRO A 250 26.12 30.75 -11.41
CA PRO A 250 26.93 29.83 -12.20
C PRO A 250 26.51 28.35 -12.11
N LEU A 251 25.46 27.99 -11.37
CA LEU A 251 25.07 26.60 -11.11
C LEU A 251 23.91 26.10 -12.00
N GLN A 252 23.86 24.78 -12.15
CA GLN A 252 22.68 24.07 -12.63
C GLN A 252 22.05 23.33 -11.45
N VAL A 253 20.90 23.83 -11.01
CA VAL A 253 20.17 23.30 -9.85
C VAL A 253 19.20 22.22 -10.32
N ILE A 254 19.13 21.12 -9.59
CA ILE A 254 18.23 20.00 -9.90
C ILE A 254 17.24 19.85 -8.76
N PHE A 255 15.95 20.01 -9.04
CA PHE A 255 14.89 19.71 -8.09
C PHE A 255 14.49 18.23 -8.20
N PRO A 256 14.82 17.39 -7.19
CA PRO A 256 14.48 15.99 -7.21
C PRO A 256 12.96 15.76 -7.09
N SER A 257 12.52 14.61 -7.58
CA SER A 257 11.15 14.15 -7.47
C SER A 257 11.06 13.04 -6.43
N ARG A 258 9.87 12.89 -5.84
CA ARG A 258 9.50 11.77 -4.98
C ARG A 258 9.47 10.49 -5.80
N GLU A 259 9.83 9.34 -5.23
CA GLU A 259 9.76 8.07 -5.96
C GLU A 259 8.32 7.67 -6.33
N ASP A 260 7.38 7.92 -5.42
CA ASP A 260 5.94 7.72 -5.58
C ASP A 260 5.15 8.75 -4.72
N PRO A 261 3.82 8.83 -4.83
CA PRO A 261 3.03 9.85 -4.12
C PRO A 261 3.19 9.86 -2.60
N ASP A 262 3.46 8.71 -2.00
CA ASP A 262 3.55 8.53 -0.55
C ASP A 262 4.99 8.71 -0.03
N SER A 263 5.98 8.67 -0.92
CA SER A 263 7.40 8.77 -0.57
C SER A 263 7.83 10.22 -0.34
N PRO A 264 8.77 10.48 0.60
CA PRO A 264 9.32 11.82 0.83
C PRO A 264 10.20 12.29 -0.34
N VAL A 265 10.40 13.62 -0.43
CA VAL A 265 11.44 14.20 -1.29
C VAL A 265 12.78 14.06 -0.58
N ILE A 266 13.81 13.59 -1.28
CA ILE A 266 15.15 13.45 -0.73
C ILE A 266 16.08 14.38 -1.49
N ASP A 267 16.38 15.52 -0.86
CA ASP A 267 17.34 16.52 -1.33
C ASP A 267 18.37 16.86 -0.25
N LEU A 268 18.88 15.80 0.40
CA LEU A 268 19.89 15.86 1.44
C LEU A 268 20.80 14.62 1.41
N ASP A 269 21.88 14.69 2.18
CA ASP A 269 22.94 13.69 2.24
C ASP A 269 22.63 12.68 3.35
N LEU A 270 22.05 11.52 3.00
CA LEU A 270 21.60 10.54 4.00
C LEU A 270 22.73 9.84 4.75
N HIS A 271 23.98 10.08 4.39
CA HIS A 271 25.13 9.46 5.04
C HIS A 271 25.65 10.26 6.26
N LEU A 272 25.15 11.50 6.47
CA LEU A 272 25.64 12.38 7.53
C LEU A 272 25.58 11.77 8.94
N PRO A 273 24.49 11.11 9.39
CA PRO A 273 24.47 10.47 10.70
C PRO A 273 25.55 9.40 10.89
N PHE A 274 25.92 8.67 9.83
CA PHE A 274 26.98 7.65 9.89
C PHE A 274 28.39 8.24 9.93
N LEU A 275 28.55 9.54 9.65
CA LEU A 275 29.80 10.26 9.88
C LEU A 275 29.91 10.79 11.31
N CYS A 276 28.79 11.02 11.99
CA CYS A 276 28.74 11.60 13.34
C CYS A 276 28.57 10.55 14.45
N PHE A 277 27.95 9.40 14.14
CA PHE A 277 27.58 8.38 15.12
C PHE A 277 28.04 6.99 14.68
N LYS A 278 28.36 6.14 15.65
CA LYS A 278 28.55 4.70 15.42
C LYS A 278 27.23 4.03 15.04
N PRO A 279 27.23 2.92 14.28
CA PRO A 279 26.00 2.21 13.90
C PRO A 279 25.10 1.85 15.08
N GLU A 280 25.67 1.51 16.24
CA GLU A 280 24.92 1.20 17.47
C GLU A 280 24.18 2.43 18.01
N GLN A 281 24.83 3.60 17.97
CA GLN A 281 24.24 4.86 18.40
C GLN A 281 23.12 5.30 17.44
N VAL A 282 23.31 5.11 16.13
CA VAL A 282 22.24 5.33 15.13
C VAL A 282 21.01 4.47 15.46
N LEU A 283 21.20 3.19 15.82
CA LEU A 283 20.12 2.31 16.25
C LEU A 283 19.46 2.79 17.55
N GLN A 284 20.24 3.24 18.53
CA GLN A 284 19.72 3.77 19.79
C GLN A 284 18.84 5.01 19.56
N ILE A 285 19.26 5.93 18.67
CA ILE A 285 18.48 7.11 18.29
C ILE A 285 17.20 6.69 17.57
N ILE A 286 17.28 5.74 16.61
CA ILE A 286 16.10 5.18 15.94
C ILE A 286 15.12 4.59 16.98
N THR A 287 15.62 3.89 18.00
CA THR A 287 14.77 3.36 19.08
C THR A 287 14.13 4.46 19.91
N CYS A 288 14.86 5.51 20.26
CA CYS A 288 14.29 6.66 20.98
C CYS A 288 13.15 7.31 20.18
N ILE A 289 13.32 7.41 18.86
CA ILE A 289 12.27 7.94 17.98
C ILE A 289 11.10 6.95 17.92
N LEU A 290 11.33 5.67 17.63
CA LEU A 290 10.27 4.64 17.55
C LEU A 290 9.46 4.46 18.83
N THR A 291 10.05 4.80 19.99
CA THR A 291 9.38 4.78 21.31
C THR A 291 8.84 6.14 21.73
N GLU A 292 8.83 7.12 20.82
CA GLU A 292 8.31 8.47 21.02
C GLU A 292 8.87 9.18 22.27
N ARG A 293 10.19 9.13 22.48
CA ARG A 293 10.85 9.88 23.58
C ARG A 293 10.93 11.39 23.28
N LYS A 294 11.20 12.18 24.32
CA LYS A 294 11.53 13.62 24.21
C LYS A 294 13.00 13.77 23.84
N ILE A 295 13.30 14.16 22.61
CA ILE A 295 14.66 14.15 22.06
C ILE A 295 15.13 15.57 21.79
N VAL A 296 16.34 15.91 22.25
CA VAL A 296 17.03 17.17 21.95
C VAL A 296 18.39 16.88 21.32
N PHE A 297 18.58 17.29 20.07
CA PHE A 297 19.87 17.28 19.40
C PHE A 297 20.69 18.53 19.73
N PHE A 298 22.00 18.38 19.88
CA PHE A 298 22.94 19.47 20.13
C PHE A 298 24.07 19.45 19.11
N SER A 299 24.45 20.63 18.63
CA SER A 299 25.64 20.83 17.80
C SER A 299 26.09 22.29 17.88
N SER A 300 27.38 22.53 17.69
CA SER A 300 27.93 23.85 17.40
C SER A 300 27.61 24.33 15.98
N ASN A 301 27.17 23.43 15.09
CA ASN A 301 26.79 23.74 13.72
C ASN A 301 25.27 23.63 13.51
N TRP A 302 24.61 24.79 13.38
CA TRP A 302 23.17 24.91 13.14
C TRP A 302 22.67 24.12 11.93
N ALA A 303 23.48 23.97 10.88
CA ALA A 303 23.11 23.19 9.70
C ALA A 303 22.96 21.69 10.03
N LEU A 304 23.87 21.14 10.85
CA LEU A 304 23.86 19.72 11.18
C LEU A 304 22.62 19.32 11.98
N LEU A 305 22.14 20.18 12.88
CA LEU A 305 20.92 19.93 13.66
C LEU A 305 19.74 19.54 12.77
N THR A 306 19.47 20.31 11.71
CA THR A 306 18.35 20.02 10.80
C THR A 306 18.66 18.85 9.87
N LEU A 307 19.85 18.81 9.27
CA LEU A 307 20.20 17.77 8.29
C LEU A 307 20.19 16.37 8.91
N ILE A 308 20.76 16.20 10.11
CA ILE A 308 20.79 14.92 10.81
C ILE A 308 19.40 14.52 11.30
N SER A 309 18.65 15.46 11.89
CA SER A 309 17.28 15.22 12.34
C SER A 309 16.38 14.75 11.18
N GLU A 310 16.49 15.38 10.00
CA GLU A 310 15.77 14.97 8.80
C GLU A 310 16.24 13.61 8.26
N CYS A 311 17.53 13.28 8.31
CA CYS A 311 18.00 11.95 7.94
C CYS A 311 17.27 10.85 8.72
N PHE A 312 17.11 11.02 10.04
CA PHE A 312 16.38 10.06 10.86
C PHE A 312 14.90 9.96 10.48
N MET A 313 14.26 11.06 10.07
CA MET A 313 12.89 11.01 9.52
C MET A 313 12.83 10.18 8.23
N GLN A 314 13.86 10.26 7.38
CA GLN A 314 13.95 9.45 6.16
C GLN A 314 14.19 7.95 6.46
N TYR A 315 14.96 7.62 7.50
CA TYR A 315 15.27 6.23 7.87
C TYR A 315 14.05 5.45 8.38
N LEU A 316 13.05 6.15 8.92
CA LEU A 316 11.85 5.52 9.47
C LEU A 316 10.79 5.20 8.41
N HIS A 317 10.92 5.74 7.19
CA HIS A 317 9.93 5.59 6.14
C HIS A 317 9.60 4.10 5.87
N PRO A 318 8.31 3.71 5.81
CA PRO A 318 7.12 4.55 5.72
C PRO A 318 6.46 4.93 7.06
N ILE A 319 7.08 4.64 8.20
CA ILE A 319 6.61 5.14 9.50
C ILE A 319 6.91 6.65 9.58
N GLN A 320 5.92 7.43 10.02
CA GLN A 320 6.01 8.88 10.07
C GLN A 320 5.87 9.38 11.51
N TRP A 321 6.80 10.25 11.93
CA TRP A 321 6.74 10.93 13.22
C TRP A 321 5.50 11.83 13.32
N GLN A 322 4.72 11.63 14.38
CA GLN A 322 3.41 12.27 14.59
C GLN A 322 3.45 13.50 15.52
N HIS A 323 4.58 13.76 16.17
CA HIS A 323 4.71 14.81 17.19
C HIS A 323 5.45 16.04 16.69
N THR A 324 5.60 17.05 17.56
CA THR A 324 6.34 18.28 17.29
C THR A 324 7.76 17.99 16.82
N PHE A 325 8.16 18.61 15.71
CA PHE A 325 9.48 18.48 15.09
C PHE A 325 10.01 19.88 14.77
N VAL A 326 11.00 20.33 15.56
CA VAL A 326 11.58 21.68 15.46
C VAL A 326 13.11 21.58 15.60
N PRO A 327 13.84 21.29 14.51
CA PRO A 327 15.26 20.97 14.59
C PRO A 327 16.17 22.11 15.05
N ILE A 328 15.68 23.35 15.09
CA ILE A 328 16.43 24.51 15.58
C ILE A 328 15.54 25.34 16.51
N LEU A 329 15.96 25.46 17.76
CA LEU A 329 15.46 26.42 18.74
C LEU A 329 16.46 27.56 18.89
N SER A 330 15.93 28.79 18.91
CA SER A 330 16.70 29.94 19.35
C SER A 330 16.74 29.98 20.88
N ARG A 331 17.65 30.78 21.45
CA ARG A 331 17.75 30.95 22.92
C ARG A 331 16.42 31.35 23.59
N GLN A 332 15.59 32.17 22.93
CA GLN A 332 14.31 32.63 23.50
C GLN A 332 13.20 31.58 23.44
N MET A 333 13.47 30.45 22.77
CA MET A 333 12.53 29.37 22.54
C MET A 333 12.90 28.11 23.33
N LEU A 334 13.88 28.18 24.24
CA LEU A 334 14.34 27.02 25.02
C LEU A 334 13.24 26.48 25.94
N ASP A 335 12.32 27.31 26.42
CA ASP A 335 11.17 26.89 27.24
C ASP A 335 10.30 25.81 26.57
N PHE A 336 10.34 25.68 25.23
CA PHE A 336 9.61 24.63 24.53
C PHE A 336 10.10 23.20 24.86
N VAL A 337 11.33 23.04 25.38
CA VAL A 337 11.82 21.72 25.83
C VAL A 337 11.05 21.19 27.05
N MET A 338 10.31 22.06 27.75
CA MET A 338 9.44 21.68 28.87
C MET A 338 8.10 21.09 28.41
N ALA A 339 7.87 20.93 27.10
CA ALA A 339 6.62 20.39 26.59
C ALA A 339 6.30 18.99 27.19
N PRO A 340 5.05 18.75 27.59
CA PRO A 340 4.67 17.50 28.25
C PRO A 340 4.63 16.32 27.25
N THR A 341 4.35 16.59 25.99
CA THR A 341 4.27 15.59 24.91
C THR A 341 5.66 15.24 24.36
N SER A 342 5.75 14.14 23.64
CA SER A 342 6.95 13.79 22.87
C SER A 342 7.28 14.88 21.85
N PHE A 343 8.57 15.06 21.57
CA PHE A 343 9.04 16.02 20.58
C PHE A 343 10.45 15.64 20.12
N LEU A 344 10.85 16.19 18.98
CA LEU A 344 12.23 16.19 18.52
C LEU A 344 12.62 17.65 18.25
N MET A 345 13.54 18.16 19.05
CA MET A 345 14.04 19.53 18.99
C MET A 345 15.56 19.56 18.82
N GLY A 346 16.11 20.73 18.47
CA GLY A 346 17.56 20.90 18.41
C GLY A 346 18.03 22.26 18.92
N CYS A 347 19.16 22.27 19.63
CA CYS A 347 19.72 23.45 20.30
C CYS A 347 21.22 23.61 19.98
N HIS A 348 21.75 24.82 20.16
CA HIS A 348 23.19 25.00 20.19
C HIS A 348 23.81 24.24 21.36
N ILE A 349 25.03 23.71 21.19
CA ILE A 349 25.74 23.00 22.25
C ILE A 349 25.95 23.85 23.52
N ASP A 350 26.05 25.18 23.39
CA ASP A 350 26.20 26.09 24.54
C ASP A 350 25.01 26.04 25.51
N HIS A 351 23.84 25.57 25.06
CA HIS A 351 22.63 25.43 25.87
C HIS A 351 22.51 24.05 26.53
N PHE A 352 23.48 23.16 26.36
CA PHE A 352 23.40 21.79 26.88
C PHE A 352 23.16 21.74 28.40
N GLU A 353 23.93 22.51 29.18
CA GLU A 353 23.78 22.52 30.64
C GLU A 353 22.45 23.13 31.12
N GLU A 354 21.95 24.13 30.39
CA GLU A 354 20.66 24.78 30.65
C GLU A 354 19.54 23.76 30.41
N VAL A 355 19.45 23.21 29.19
CA VAL A 355 18.42 22.24 28.80
C VAL A 355 18.44 20.97 29.66
N CYS A 356 19.63 20.47 30.03
CA CYS A 356 19.77 19.29 30.89
C CYS A 356 19.16 19.48 32.30
N LYS A 357 19.02 20.74 32.77
CA LYS A 357 18.44 21.06 34.08
C LYS A 357 16.94 21.41 34.01
N GLU A 358 16.43 21.80 32.85
CA GLU A 358 15.07 22.34 32.68
C GLU A 358 13.96 21.28 32.67
N ALA A 359 14.24 20.04 32.23
CA ALA A 359 13.23 18.98 32.22
C ALA A 359 13.81 17.57 32.47
N ASP A 360 12.99 16.73 33.11
CA ASP A 360 13.26 15.32 33.33
C ASP A 360 12.95 14.49 32.07
N ASP A 361 13.55 13.30 31.98
CA ASP A 361 13.33 12.32 30.91
C ASP A 361 13.67 12.77 29.47
N LEU A 362 14.47 13.83 29.31
CA LEU A 362 15.04 14.24 28.03
C LEU A 362 16.15 13.28 27.57
N ILE A 363 16.10 12.89 26.29
CA ILE A 363 17.21 12.24 25.59
C ILE A 363 18.05 13.33 24.91
N LEU A 364 19.27 13.52 25.39
CA LEU A 364 20.21 14.56 24.97
C LEU A 364 21.24 13.94 24.01
N ILE A 365 21.26 14.37 22.76
CA ILE A 365 22.12 13.80 21.72
C ILE A 365 23.11 14.87 21.24
N ASN A 366 24.39 14.70 21.55
CA ASN A 366 25.45 15.57 21.05
C ASN A 366 25.99 15.04 19.71
N ILE A 367 25.70 15.76 18.63
CA ILE A 367 26.13 15.43 17.26
C ILE A 367 27.65 15.55 17.10
N ASP A 368 28.27 16.54 17.76
CA ASP A 368 29.67 16.90 17.52
C ASP A 368 30.63 15.81 18.01
N ASN A 369 30.27 15.15 19.12
CA ASN A 369 31.06 14.06 19.72
C ASN A 369 30.42 12.67 19.55
N GLY A 370 29.18 12.62 19.08
CA GLY A 370 28.41 11.38 18.94
C GLY A 370 27.88 10.82 20.26
N ASP A 371 27.75 11.62 21.32
CA ASP A 371 27.34 11.16 22.65
C ASP A 371 25.82 11.20 22.85
N ILE A 372 25.27 10.20 23.55
CA ILE A 372 23.85 10.11 23.91
C ILE A 372 23.75 10.02 25.43
N ALA A 373 23.04 10.97 26.04
CA ALA A 373 22.81 11.04 27.48
C ALA A 373 21.31 11.17 27.80
N GLN A 374 20.94 10.89 29.04
CA GLN A 374 19.59 11.10 29.56
C GLN A 374 19.66 12.12 30.70
N SER A 375 18.67 13.03 30.76
CA SER A 375 18.46 13.91 31.91
C SER A 375 18.12 13.10 33.17
N LYS A 376 17.96 13.74 34.33
CA LYS A 376 17.69 13.07 35.62
C LYS A 376 16.60 12.00 35.47
N VAL A 377 16.95 10.78 35.85
CA VAL A 377 16.10 9.59 35.75
C VAL A 377 15.07 9.62 36.87
N SER A 378 13.78 9.63 36.53
CA SER A 378 12.74 9.31 37.50
C SER A 378 12.89 7.84 37.93
N GLU A 379 12.75 7.51 39.21
CA GLU A 379 12.97 6.15 39.75
C GLU A 379 12.05 5.07 39.13
N GLU A 380 11.06 5.47 38.32
CA GLU A 380 10.00 4.61 37.78
C GLU A 380 10.12 4.31 36.26
N GLU A 381 10.94 5.02 35.47
CA GLU A 381 11.07 4.78 34.01
C GLU A 381 12.42 4.20 33.58
N SER A 382 12.39 2.93 33.17
CA SER A 382 13.55 2.16 32.74
C SER A 382 14.29 2.71 31.51
N GLU A 383 15.60 2.45 31.51
CA GLU A 383 16.60 2.57 30.43
C GLU A 383 16.04 2.42 29.01
N ILE A 384 16.62 3.14 28.03
CA ILE A 384 16.23 3.04 26.62
C ILE A 384 16.33 1.57 26.20
N PRO A 385 15.25 0.92 25.73
CA PRO A 385 15.32 -0.48 25.35
C PRO A 385 16.18 -0.66 24.09
N ASP A 386 16.83 -1.80 23.97
CA ASP A 386 17.55 -2.14 22.75
C ASP A 386 16.59 -2.46 21.60
N ILE A 387 17.01 -2.15 20.38
CA ILE A 387 16.30 -2.59 19.18
C ILE A 387 16.36 -4.12 19.06
N PRO A 388 15.36 -4.80 18.46
CA PRO A 388 15.40 -6.26 18.34
C PRO A 388 16.72 -6.79 17.79
N LEU A 389 17.37 -7.69 18.55
CA LEU A 389 18.79 -8.03 18.38
C LEU A 389 19.14 -8.47 16.96
N GLN A 390 18.29 -9.31 16.35
CA GLN A 390 18.51 -9.82 15.00
C GLN A 390 18.43 -8.72 13.94
N ALA A 391 17.46 -7.80 14.09
CA ALA A 391 17.28 -6.69 13.17
C ALA A 391 18.46 -5.71 13.26
N GLY A 392 18.90 -5.39 14.49
CA GLY A 392 20.07 -4.55 14.74
C GLY A 392 21.37 -5.11 14.16
N ARG A 393 21.64 -6.41 14.35
CA ARG A 393 22.84 -7.06 13.79
C ARG A 393 22.89 -7.01 12.26
N ILE A 394 21.77 -7.28 11.59
CA ILE A 394 21.71 -7.22 10.12
C ILE A 394 21.96 -5.79 9.63
N PHE A 395 21.41 -4.80 10.33
CA PHE A 395 21.62 -3.38 10.02
C PHE A 395 23.10 -3.01 10.14
N ILE A 396 23.73 -3.27 11.29
CA ILE A 396 25.15 -2.95 11.54
C ILE A 396 26.04 -3.55 10.45
N THR A 397 25.90 -4.86 10.18
CA THR A 397 26.71 -5.52 9.15
C THR A 397 26.54 -4.91 7.76
N ARG A 398 25.35 -4.40 7.41
CA ARG A 398 25.15 -3.73 6.12
C ARG A 398 25.73 -2.33 6.09
N VAL A 399 25.58 -1.57 7.17
CA VAL A 399 26.11 -0.21 7.29
C VAL A 399 27.65 -0.19 7.27
N GLU A 400 28.31 -1.15 7.92
CA GLU A 400 29.78 -1.28 7.93
C GLU A 400 30.38 -1.43 6.51
N ASN A 401 29.58 -1.85 5.54
CA ASN A 401 30.02 -2.02 4.14
C ASN A 401 29.71 -0.81 3.25
N LEU A 402 29.15 0.29 3.78
CA LEU A 402 28.80 1.47 3.00
C LEU A 402 30.05 2.27 2.59
N PRO A 403 30.15 2.72 1.33
CA PRO A 403 31.22 3.62 0.90
C PRO A 403 30.92 5.06 1.35
N LEU A 404 31.18 5.38 2.62
CA LEU A 404 30.84 6.68 3.23
C LEU A 404 31.74 7.84 2.77
N HIS A 405 32.97 7.56 2.32
CA HIS A 405 33.95 8.58 1.95
C HIS A 405 34.09 8.69 0.43
N TYR A 406 33.63 9.82 -0.13
CA TYR A 406 33.68 10.08 -1.57
C TYR A 406 35.12 10.10 -2.12
N GLU A 407 36.06 10.63 -1.34
CA GLU A 407 37.46 10.78 -1.71
C GLU A 407 38.14 9.44 -1.97
N LEU A 408 37.78 8.39 -1.21
CA LEU A 408 38.32 7.04 -1.41
C LEU A 408 37.93 6.46 -2.77
N GLU A 409 36.75 6.78 -3.28
CA GLU A 409 36.36 6.40 -4.64
C GLU A 409 37.13 7.16 -5.72
N LEU A 410 37.69 8.33 -5.40
CA LEU A 410 38.47 9.13 -6.35
C LEU A 410 39.94 8.73 -6.44
N CYS A 411 40.49 8.04 -5.43
CA CYS A 411 41.93 7.75 -5.32
C CYS A 411 42.54 7.04 -6.54
N HIS A 412 41.74 6.30 -7.32
CA HIS A 412 42.22 5.53 -8.48
C HIS A 412 42.05 6.27 -9.82
N LEU A 413 41.64 7.54 -9.80
CA LEU A 413 41.24 8.30 -10.98
C LEU A 413 42.08 9.56 -11.15
N ALA A 414 42.27 9.98 -12.41
CA ALA A 414 42.95 11.24 -12.72
C ALA A 414 42.13 12.46 -12.27
N SER A 415 42.82 13.56 -11.95
CA SER A 415 42.17 14.84 -11.65
C SER A 415 41.35 15.33 -12.84
N CYS A 416 40.07 15.62 -12.60
CA CYS A 416 39.16 16.18 -13.61
C CYS A 416 39.33 17.70 -13.69
N THR A 417 39.34 18.26 -14.90
CA THR A 417 39.43 19.72 -15.15
C THR A 417 38.07 20.36 -15.38
N ASP A 418 37.02 19.57 -15.65
CA ASP A 418 35.65 20.05 -15.84
C ASP A 418 34.86 20.03 -14.52
N LEU A 419 34.59 21.21 -13.98
CA LEU A 419 33.80 21.41 -12.77
C LEU A 419 32.39 20.81 -12.89
N GLY A 420 31.78 20.82 -14.08
CA GLY A 420 30.46 20.24 -14.32
C GLY A 420 30.47 18.72 -14.21
N GLU A 421 31.53 18.07 -14.71
CA GLU A 421 31.71 16.62 -14.59
C GLU A 421 31.95 16.20 -13.13
N ILE A 422 32.73 16.97 -12.38
CA ILE A 422 32.95 16.75 -10.94
C ILE A 422 31.63 16.82 -10.16
N GLN A 423 30.81 17.85 -10.41
CA GLN A 423 29.50 17.99 -9.76
C GLN A 423 28.55 16.85 -10.12
N LEU A 424 28.49 16.47 -11.40
CA LEU A 424 27.67 15.35 -11.85
C LEU A 424 28.10 14.04 -11.19
N ARG A 425 29.42 13.81 -11.07
CA ARG A 425 29.97 12.62 -10.43
C ARG A 425 29.61 12.55 -8.95
N LYS A 426 29.78 13.65 -8.21
CA LYS A 426 29.40 13.75 -6.79
C LYS A 426 27.91 13.46 -6.61
N ARG A 427 27.06 14.04 -7.45
CA ARG A 427 25.60 13.78 -7.43
C ARG A 427 25.26 12.32 -7.68
N LYS A 428 25.86 11.67 -8.69
CA LYS A 428 25.64 10.25 -8.97
C LYS A 428 26.08 9.37 -7.80
N TRP A 429 27.23 9.67 -7.20
CA TRP A 429 27.73 8.99 -6.01
C TRP A 429 26.74 9.10 -4.85
N GLN A 430 26.30 10.33 -4.55
CA GLN A 430 25.35 10.62 -3.49
C GLN A 430 24.00 9.94 -3.70
N GLN A 431 23.46 9.97 -4.92
CA GLN A 431 22.19 9.31 -5.25
C GLN A 431 22.26 7.80 -5.02
N ARG A 432 23.36 7.16 -5.44
CA ARG A 432 23.59 5.73 -5.20
C ARG A 432 23.69 5.44 -3.70
N LEU A 433 24.48 6.21 -2.95
CA LEU A 433 24.65 6.02 -1.51
C LEU A 433 23.32 6.24 -0.74
N ASN A 434 22.57 7.30 -1.08
CA ASN A 434 21.24 7.53 -0.52
C ASN A 434 20.31 6.34 -0.78
N SER A 435 20.30 5.81 -2.01
CA SER A 435 19.48 4.64 -2.36
C SER A 435 19.85 3.39 -1.54
N GLU A 436 21.15 3.14 -1.34
CA GLU A 436 21.63 2.03 -0.51
C GLU A 436 21.22 2.21 0.96
N ILE A 437 21.37 3.40 1.52
CA ILE A 437 20.96 3.73 2.90
C ILE A 437 19.46 3.57 3.08
N GLN A 438 18.64 4.06 2.15
CA GLN A 438 17.19 3.87 2.17
C GLN A 438 16.81 2.39 2.14
N GLN A 439 17.49 1.58 1.34
CA GLN A 439 17.23 0.14 1.29
C GLN A 439 17.59 -0.54 2.62
N ILE A 440 18.74 -0.18 3.23
CA ILE A 440 19.18 -0.75 4.51
C ILE A 440 18.22 -0.37 5.64
N THR A 441 17.81 0.89 5.71
CA THR A 441 16.91 1.41 6.74
C THR A 441 15.48 0.89 6.56
N LEU A 442 14.96 0.82 5.34
CA LEU A 442 13.68 0.18 5.06
C LEU A 442 13.70 -1.31 5.46
N GLN A 443 14.81 -2.02 5.20
CA GLN A 443 14.97 -3.41 5.63
C GLN A 443 14.95 -3.54 7.15
N LEU A 444 15.53 -2.59 7.89
CA LEU A 444 15.46 -2.55 9.35
C LEU A 444 14.00 -2.48 9.81
N ILE A 445 13.22 -1.52 9.28
CA ILE A 445 11.80 -1.37 9.61
C ILE A 445 10.99 -2.63 9.28
N VAL A 446 11.22 -3.24 8.10
CA VAL A 446 10.60 -4.52 7.72
C VAL A 446 10.98 -5.63 8.70
N ASN A 447 12.25 -5.75 9.08
CA ASN A 447 12.69 -6.78 10.01
C ASN A 447 12.07 -6.62 11.41
N ILE A 448 11.81 -5.39 11.85
CA ILE A 448 11.17 -5.11 13.14
C ILE A 448 9.67 -5.43 13.12
N PHE A 449 8.95 -5.09 12.05
CA PHE A 449 7.48 -5.09 12.03
C PHE A 449 6.83 -6.13 11.10
N ARG A 450 7.58 -6.94 10.34
CA ARG A 450 7.00 -7.89 9.36
C ARG A 450 5.98 -8.87 9.94
N GLU A 451 6.13 -9.26 11.21
CA GLU A 451 5.24 -10.23 11.87
C GLU A 451 3.95 -9.59 12.38
N VAL A 452 3.83 -8.25 12.39
CA VAL A 452 2.59 -7.55 12.81
C VAL A 452 1.37 -8.02 12.03
N LYS A 453 1.54 -8.28 10.73
CA LYS A 453 0.44 -8.72 9.85
C LYS A 453 -0.21 -10.03 10.31
N ASP A 454 0.55 -10.91 10.97
CA ASP A 454 0.07 -12.21 11.41
C ASP A 454 -0.93 -12.06 12.58
N HIS A 455 -0.94 -10.88 13.21
CA HIS A 455 -1.78 -10.50 14.34
C HIS A 455 -2.89 -9.51 13.98
N LEU A 456 -3.12 -9.25 12.68
CA LEU A 456 -4.20 -8.38 12.20
C LEU A 456 -5.46 -9.14 11.82
N ASN A 457 -6.60 -8.53 12.10
CA ASN A 457 -7.91 -8.91 11.59
C ASN A 457 -8.43 -7.78 10.70
N TYR A 458 -8.33 -7.97 9.37
CA TYR A 458 -8.68 -6.94 8.39
C TYR A 458 -10.18 -6.60 8.38
N GLU A 459 -11.03 -7.60 8.60
CA GLU A 459 -12.49 -7.45 8.55
C GLU A 459 -13.00 -6.59 9.71
N HIS A 460 -12.51 -6.87 10.92
CA HIS A 460 -12.91 -6.11 12.11
C HIS A 460 -11.97 -4.95 12.45
N ARG A 461 -10.90 -4.77 11.68
CA ARG A 461 -9.85 -3.76 11.88
C ARG A 461 -9.21 -3.83 13.27
N VAL A 462 -8.88 -5.06 13.69
CA VAL A 462 -8.35 -5.36 15.02
C VAL A 462 -6.88 -5.77 14.95
N PHE A 463 -6.07 -5.30 15.90
CA PHE A 463 -4.72 -5.80 16.16
C PHE A 463 -4.69 -6.52 17.52
N ASN A 464 -4.16 -7.74 17.55
CA ASN A 464 -4.02 -8.51 18.79
C ASN A 464 -2.62 -8.30 19.40
N SER A 465 -2.49 -7.25 20.21
CA SER A 465 -1.24 -6.83 20.84
C SER A 465 -0.71 -7.87 21.83
N GLU A 466 -1.57 -8.49 22.63
CA GLU A 466 -1.17 -9.51 23.62
C GLU A 466 -0.52 -10.72 22.95
N GLU A 467 -1.11 -11.21 21.86
CA GLU A 467 -0.57 -12.36 21.13
C GLU A 467 0.72 -12.00 20.40
N PHE A 468 0.78 -10.80 19.80
CA PHE A 468 2.01 -10.30 19.21
C PHE A 468 3.15 -10.28 20.24
N MET A 469 2.89 -9.77 21.45
CA MET A 469 3.88 -9.73 22.54
C MET A 469 4.34 -11.11 22.99
N LYS A 470 3.43 -12.09 23.10
CA LYS A 470 3.77 -13.48 23.48
C LYS A 470 4.71 -14.16 22.49
N THR A 471 4.72 -13.74 21.22
CA THR A 471 5.62 -14.31 20.19
C THR A 471 7.02 -13.68 20.17
N ARG A 472 7.26 -12.59 20.92
CA ARG A 472 8.55 -11.88 20.94
C ARG A 472 9.54 -12.54 21.90
N GLN A 473 10.83 -12.47 21.56
CA GLN A 473 11.90 -12.88 22.49
C GLN A 473 11.87 -12.03 23.76
N VAL A 474 12.18 -12.62 24.91
CA VAL A 474 12.15 -11.93 26.21
C VAL A 474 12.99 -10.65 26.22
N GLY A 475 14.15 -10.66 25.55
CA GLY A 475 15.01 -9.47 25.42
C GLY A 475 14.42 -8.35 24.55
N ASP A 476 13.56 -8.68 23.58
CA ASP A 476 12.96 -7.70 22.66
C ASP A 476 11.62 -7.13 23.19
N GLN A 477 10.99 -7.79 24.18
CA GLN A 477 9.69 -7.38 24.73
C GLN A 477 9.67 -5.95 25.29
N PRO A 478 10.70 -5.45 26.01
CA PRO A 478 10.71 -4.06 26.50
C PRO A 478 10.57 -3.03 25.37
N PHE A 479 11.22 -3.26 24.22
CA PHE A 479 11.11 -2.42 23.04
C PHE A 479 9.68 -2.42 22.50
N TYR A 480 9.11 -3.60 22.23
CA TYR A 480 7.77 -3.68 21.66
C TYR A 480 6.70 -3.13 22.61
N ARG A 481 6.82 -3.33 23.92
CA ARG A 481 5.87 -2.78 24.90
C ARG A 481 5.72 -1.26 24.74
N LYS A 482 6.85 -0.53 24.66
CA LYS A 482 6.85 0.92 24.44
C LYS A 482 6.31 1.28 23.05
N VAL A 483 6.76 0.58 22.00
CA VAL A 483 6.37 0.88 20.60
C VAL A 483 4.87 0.69 20.34
N LEU A 484 4.24 -0.35 20.92
CA LEU A 484 2.82 -0.64 20.68
C LEU A 484 1.87 0.45 21.17
N GLU A 485 2.30 1.28 22.11
CA GLU A 485 1.54 2.39 22.69
C GLU A 485 1.68 3.70 21.89
N THR A 486 2.57 3.73 20.89
CA THR A 486 2.90 4.94 20.13
C THR A 486 1.87 5.32 19.06
N TYR A 487 1.74 6.62 18.81
CA TYR A 487 0.92 7.13 17.70
C TYR A 487 1.48 6.73 16.33
N MET A 488 2.80 6.68 16.20
CA MET A 488 3.48 6.18 15.01
C MET A 488 3.09 4.75 14.66
N PHE A 489 3.08 3.85 15.65
CA PHE A 489 2.68 2.47 15.42
C PHE A 489 1.18 2.36 15.09
N HIS A 490 0.32 3.16 15.72
CA HIS A 490 -1.10 3.21 15.38
C HIS A 490 -1.34 3.67 13.92
N SER A 491 -0.62 4.69 13.47
CA SER A 491 -0.65 5.16 12.08
C SER A 491 -0.16 4.09 11.11
N PHE A 492 0.92 3.38 11.47
CA PHE A 492 1.42 2.23 10.73
C PHE A 492 0.35 1.11 10.63
N LEU A 493 -0.31 0.75 11.74
CA LEU A 493 -1.40 -0.22 11.74
C LEU A 493 -2.57 0.19 10.84
N LYS A 494 -2.98 1.48 10.89
CA LYS A 494 -4.03 2.03 10.02
C LYS A 494 -3.67 1.84 8.54
N ALA A 495 -2.41 2.12 8.17
CA ALA A 495 -1.91 1.88 6.82
C ALA A 495 -1.92 0.39 6.42
N ARG A 496 -1.53 -0.52 7.34
CA ARG A 496 -1.56 -1.97 7.10
C ARG A 496 -2.99 -2.50 6.92
N LEU A 497 -3.92 -2.11 7.80
CA LEU A 497 -5.34 -2.52 7.74
C LEU A 497 -6.05 -1.99 6.49
N ASN A 498 -5.64 -0.81 6.00
CA ASN A 498 -6.09 -0.25 4.72
C ASN A 498 -5.42 -0.92 3.49
N ARG A 499 -4.58 -1.94 3.70
CA ARG A 499 -3.81 -2.64 2.67
C ARG A 499 -3.00 -1.69 1.78
N LYS A 500 -2.40 -0.66 2.39
CA LYS A 500 -1.57 0.32 1.68
C LYS A 500 -0.34 -0.35 1.07
N MET A 501 -0.17 -0.22 -0.24
CA MET A 501 0.95 -0.78 -1.02
C MET A 501 2.14 0.18 -1.11
N ASP A 502 2.67 0.58 0.04
CA ASP A 502 3.83 1.45 0.19
C ASP A 502 5.18 0.69 0.08
N ALA A 503 6.29 1.38 0.33
CA ALA A 503 7.63 0.81 0.28
C ALA A 503 7.81 -0.40 1.22
N PHE A 504 7.22 -0.36 2.42
CA PHE A 504 7.24 -1.47 3.36
C PHE A 504 6.55 -2.70 2.77
N ALA A 505 5.31 -2.56 2.29
CA ALA A 505 4.56 -3.69 1.72
C ALA A 505 5.29 -4.34 0.54
N ARG A 506 5.87 -3.51 -0.34
CA ARG A 506 6.63 -3.97 -1.51
C ARG A 506 7.90 -4.72 -1.09
N LEU A 507 8.69 -4.17 -0.17
CA LEU A 507 9.90 -4.85 0.30
C LEU A 507 9.55 -6.14 1.04
N GLU A 508 8.50 -6.12 1.86
CA GLU A 508 8.05 -7.31 2.57
C GLU A 508 7.64 -8.44 1.61
N LEU A 509 6.87 -8.13 0.56
CA LEU A 509 6.47 -9.11 -0.45
C LEU A 509 7.65 -9.67 -1.24
N THR A 510 8.58 -8.80 -1.65
CA THR A 510 9.76 -9.21 -2.44
C THR A 510 10.78 -10.02 -1.62
N THR A 511 10.88 -9.76 -0.31
CA THR A 511 11.80 -10.48 0.60
C THR A 511 11.15 -11.69 1.28
N GLN A 512 9.86 -11.91 1.10
CA GLN A 512 9.21 -13.17 1.46
C GLN A 512 9.66 -14.27 0.51
N THR A 513 10.03 -15.42 1.07
CA THR A 513 10.11 -16.67 0.32
C THR A 513 8.74 -16.98 -0.30
N GLU A 514 8.71 -17.57 -1.50
CA GLU A 514 7.45 -17.95 -2.20
C GLU A 514 6.48 -18.70 -1.25
N GLU A 515 7.02 -19.50 -0.34
CA GLU A 515 6.29 -20.29 0.67
C GLU A 515 5.63 -19.47 1.81
N ASN A 516 6.12 -18.25 2.09
CA ASN A 516 5.54 -17.33 3.06
C ASN A 516 4.46 -16.41 2.45
N ARG A 517 4.56 -16.12 1.14
CA ARG A 517 3.50 -15.43 0.38
C ARG A 517 2.21 -16.23 0.40
N LEU A 518 2.32 -17.55 0.25
CA LEU A 518 1.22 -18.51 0.27
C LEU A 518 0.51 -18.60 1.63
N SER A 519 1.23 -18.48 2.77
CA SER A 519 0.60 -18.45 4.10
C SER A 519 -0.03 -17.11 4.46
N SER A 520 0.49 -16.00 3.92
CA SER A 520 -0.07 -14.66 4.17
C SER A 520 -1.44 -14.44 3.51
N MET A 521 -1.83 -15.33 2.58
CA MET A 521 -3.03 -15.26 1.75
C MET A 521 -4.10 -16.30 2.14
N LEU A 522 -3.73 -17.30 2.94
CA LEU A 522 -4.66 -18.26 3.52
C LEU A 522 -5.13 -17.71 4.86
N ASP A 523 -6.30 -17.08 4.87
CA ASP A 523 -7.01 -16.59 6.07
C ASP A 523 -7.51 -17.72 7.01
N SER A 524 -6.81 -18.87 7.01
CA SER A 524 -7.00 -19.96 7.96
C SER A 524 -6.16 -19.68 9.21
N PRO A 525 -6.70 -19.84 10.42
CA PRO A 525 -5.97 -19.54 11.65
C PRO A 525 -4.65 -20.34 11.74
N ARG A 526 -3.55 -19.59 11.61
CA ARG A 526 -2.27 -19.69 12.33
C ARG A 526 -1.72 -21.07 12.70
N ARG A 527 -1.50 -21.99 11.75
CA ARG A 527 -0.64 -23.16 12.00
C ARG A 527 0.41 -23.39 10.92
N LEU A 528 1.67 -23.51 11.35
CA LEU A 528 2.83 -23.77 10.49
C LEU A 528 2.82 -25.24 10.04
N THR A 529 3.07 -25.47 8.75
CA THR A 529 3.22 -26.84 8.23
C THR A 529 4.46 -27.54 8.79
N MET A 530 4.51 -28.87 8.71
CA MET A 530 5.67 -29.65 9.19
C MET A 530 6.99 -29.24 8.55
N GLU A 531 6.98 -28.91 7.26
CA GLU A 531 8.13 -28.35 6.54
C GLU A 531 8.60 -27.00 7.15
N LYS A 532 7.66 -26.17 7.62
CA LYS A 532 7.94 -24.91 8.35
C LYS A 532 8.44 -25.14 9.78
N MET A 533 7.99 -26.19 10.46
CA MET A 533 8.50 -26.57 11.79
C MET A 533 9.94 -27.08 11.71
N VAL A 534 10.26 -27.85 10.68
CA VAL A 534 11.60 -28.41 10.45
C VAL A 534 12.60 -27.32 10.09
N THR A 535 12.27 -26.43 9.16
CA THR A 535 13.11 -25.29 8.78
C THR A 535 13.33 -24.30 9.94
N LYS A 536 12.33 -24.08 10.80
CA LYS A 536 12.51 -23.31 12.05
C LYS A 536 13.34 -24.07 13.11
N ARG A 537 13.19 -25.40 13.23
CA ARG A 537 13.96 -26.24 14.19
C ARG A 537 15.45 -26.29 13.90
N PHE A 538 15.83 -26.29 12.63
CA PHE A 538 17.24 -26.32 12.22
C PHE A 538 17.90 -24.94 12.17
N ASN A 539 17.18 -23.88 12.55
CA ASN A 539 17.75 -22.56 12.74
C ASN A 539 18.13 -22.36 14.23
N PRO A 540 19.41 -22.34 14.60
CA PRO A 540 19.85 -22.29 16.00
C PRO A 540 19.38 -21.05 16.78
N GLN A 541 18.83 -20.05 16.09
CA GLN A 541 18.26 -18.82 16.67
C GLN A 541 16.87 -19.02 17.32
N TYR A 542 16.10 -20.06 16.97
CA TYR A 542 14.73 -20.24 17.45
C TYR A 542 14.58 -21.16 18.68
N MET A 543 15.58 -22.00 18.95
CA MET A 543 15.55 -23.04 20.01
C MET A 543 15.48 -22.49 21.45
N ILE A 544 15.85 -21.22 21.68
CA ILE A 544 15.97 -20.65 23.04
C ILE A 544 14.69 -19.92 23.46
N SER A 545 13.84 -19.50 22.51
CA SER A 545 12.69 -18.62 22.77
C SER A 545 11.45 -19.29 23.39
N LYS A 546 11.33 -20.63 23.35
CA LYS A 546 10.09 -21.32 23.74
C LYS A 546 10.08 -21.93 25.15
N ARG A 547 11.19 -21.93 25.89
CA ARG A 547 11.27 -22.67 27.16
C ARG A 547 10.70 -21.96 28.40
N MET A 548 10.20 -20.73 28.27
CA MET A 548 9.64 -20.00 29.41
C MET A 548 8.31 -19.35 29.05
N GLY A 549 7.26 -20.17 29.15
CA GLY A 549 5.86 -19.75 29.12
C GLY A 549 4.98 -20.63 30.00
N MET A 550 5.57 -21.37 30.96
CA MET A 550 4.84 -22.19 31.91
C MET A 550 5.42 -21.99 33.31
N SER A 551 4.57 -21.50 34.22
CA SER A 551 4.81 -21.57 35.65
C SER A 551 4.79 -23.04 36.11
N LEU A 552 5.90 -23.55 36.65
CA LEU A 552 5.94 -24.47 37.79
C LEU A 552 7.40 -24.57 38.33
N PRO A 553 7.57 -24.68 39.67
CA PRO A 553 8.86 -24.62 40.34
C PRO A 553 9.50 -26.02 40.47
N ASN A 554 10.81 -26.02 40.76
CA ASN A 554 11.67 -27.17 41.05
C ASN A 554 12.25 -27.90 39.84
N LEU A 555 13.49 -27.55 39.48
CA LEU A 555 14.54 -28.50 39.14
C LEU A 555 15.89 -27.79 39.31
N GLN A 556 16.70 -28.33 40.22
CA GLN A 556 18.02 -27.85 40.62
C GLN A 556 19.03 -27.93 39.48
N ASP A 557 19.90 -26.92 39.46
CA ASP A 557 21.24 -26.81 38.87
C ASP A 557 21.75 -27.97 38.01
N ILE A 558 21.96 -27.69 36.72
CA ILE A 558 22.96 -28.39 35.91
C ILE A 558 23.82 -27.33 35.22
N GLY A 559 25.06 -27.20 35.68
CA GLY A 559 26.03 -26.22 35.17
C GLY A 559 26.48 -26.48 33.73
N PRO A 560 27.04 -25.46 33.05
CA PRO A 560 27.49 -25.59 31.67
C PRO A 560 28.79 -26.40 31.58
N MET A 561 28.77 -27.44 30.74
CA MET A 561 29.93 -28.27 30.44
C MET A 561 30.82 -27.55 29.40
N ASN A 562 32.02 -27.16 29.83
CA ASN A 562 33.07 -26.61 28.96
C ASN A 562 33.67 -27.71 28.07
N GLY A 563 33.79 -27.44 26.77
CA GLY A 563 34.54 -28.25 25.79
C GLY A 563 35.20 -27.35 24.74
N PRO A 564 36.39 -27.71 24.21
CA PRO A 564 37.39 -26.73 23.77
C PRO A 564 37.16 -26.20 22.35
N ALA A 565 37.48 -24.92 22.17
CA ALA A 565 37.56 -24.23 20.90
C ALA A 565 38.56 -24.90 19.95
N ARG A 566 38.08 -25.35 18.78
CA ARG A 566 38.93 -25.68 17.63
C ARG A 566 38.83 -24.58 16.59
N ASN A 567 39.94 -23.86 16.44
CA ASN A 567 40.21 -22.96 15.33
C ASN A 567 40.10 -23.72 14.00
N SER A 568 39.26 -23.25 13.09
CA SER A 568 39.30 -23.65 11.68
C SER A 568 39.14 -22.43 10.77
N SER A 569 40.30 -21.91 10.37
CA SER A 569 40.64 -21.43 9.03
C SER A 569 39.53 -20.90 8.11
N LEU A 570 39.57 -19.59 7.89
CA LEU A 570 39.39 -18.86 6.63
C LEU A 570 39.04 -19.72 5.38
N ARG A 571 37.74 -19.82 5.07
CA ARG A 571 37.25 -19.80 3.69
C ARG A 571 36.01 -18.92 3.62
N ARG A 572 36.20 -17.70 3.11
CA ARG A 572 35.14 -16.79 2.65
C ARG A 572 34.30 -17.53 1.60
N VAL A 573 33.10 -17.94 1.97
CA VAL A 573 32.04 -18.29 1.01
C VAL A 573 31.22 -17.02 0.79
N ASN A 574 31.46 -16.35 -0.34
CA ASN A 574 30.64 -15.22 -0.79
C ASN A 574 29.27 -15.74 -1.24
N THR A 575 28.29 -15.78 -0.34
CA THR A 575 26.86 -15.84 -0.71
C THR A 575 26.38 -14.43 -1.05
N LYS A 576 26.75 -13.92 -2.23
CA LYS A 576 26.15 -12.70 -2.79
C LYS A 576 24.77 -13.01 -3.37
N HIS A 577 23.75 -13.12 -2.52
CA HIS A 577 22.38 -12.80 -2.94
C HIS A 577 22.16 -11.29 -2.74
N ASN A 578 22.84 -10.49 -3.56
CA ASN A 578 22.48 -9.09 -3.71
C ASN A 578 21.24 -9.05 -4.60
N LEU A 579 20.05 -9.01 -3.99
CA LEU A 579 18.83 -8.55 -4.65
C LEU A 579 19.05 -7.08 -5.04
N LYS A 580 19.69 -6.86 -6.20
CA LYS A 580 19.70 -5.57 -6.86
C LYS A 580 18.28 -5.32 -7.34
N LEU A 581 17.50 -4.59 -6.54
CA LEU A 581 16.33 -3.91 -7.06
C LEU A 581 16.84 -3.02 -8.21
N VAL A 582 16.40 -3.29 -9.43
CA VAL A 582 16.84 -2.56 -10.63
C VAL A 582 16.63 -1.07 -10.38
N SER A 583 17.72 -0.29 -10.36
CA SER A 583 17.64 1.16 -10.16
C SER A 583 16.77 1.75 -11.28
N LYS A 584 15.62 2.33 -10.93
CA LYS A 584 14.73 2.95 -11.90
C LYS A 584 15.49 4.09 -12.60
N GLN A 585 15.49 4.10 -13.93
CA GLN A 585 16.21 5.10 -14.70
C GLN A 585 15.61 6.49 -14.45
N VAL A 586 16.40 7.37 -13.84
CA VAL A 586 16.03 8.75 -13.58
C VAL A 586 16.12 9.57 -14.87
N SER A 587 15.08 10.35 -15.14
CA SER A 587 14.98 11.29 -16.26
C SER A 587 15.02 12.73 -15.76
N THR A 588 15.60 13.62 -16.55
CA THR A 588 15.66 15.06 -16.22
C THR A 588 14.96 15.88 -17.30
N PHE A 589 14.24 16.92 -16.89
CA PHE A 589 13.64 17.89 -17.80
C PHE A 589 14.20 19.28 -17.52
N LYS A 590 14.81 19.90 -18.53
CA LYS A 590 15.36 21.26 -18.44
C LYS A 590 14.22 22.26 -18.60
N ILE A 591 14.02 23.08 -17.57
CA ILE A 591 13.04 24.16 -17.57
C ILE A 591 13.54 25.27 -18.51
N PRO A 592 12.66 25.97 -19.27
CA PRO A 592 13.06 27.12 -20.06
C PRO A 592 13.75 28.19 -19.20
N GLU A 593 14.72 28.91 -19.77
CA GLU A 593 15.46 29.91 -19.02
C GLU A 593 14.61 31.16 -18.73
N ILE A 594 14.73 31.70 -17.52
CA ILE A 594 13.97 32.86 -17.05
C ILE A 594 14.88 34.10 -17.11
N HIS A 595 14.94 34.76 -18.28
CA HIS A 595 15.81 35.93 -18.54
C HIS A 595 15.09 37.26 -18.71
N PHE A 596 13.77 37.26 -18.57
CA PHE A 596 12.93 38.43 -18.88
C PHE A 596 12.47 39.16 -17.60
N PRO A 597 12.13 40.46 -17.71
CA PRO A 597 11.52 41.18 -16.59
C PRO A 597 10.17 40.55 -16.25
N LEU A 598 9.86 40.44 -14.96
CA LEU A 598 8.62 39.84 -14.44
C LEU A 598 7.42 40.75 -14.68
N VAL A 599 7.04 40.87 -15.95
CA VAL A 599 5.86 41.56 -16.46
C VAL A 599 4.90 40.49 -16.97
N GLY A 600 3.59 40.71 -16.80
CA GLY A 600 2.54 39.74 -17.17
C GLY A 600 2.76 39.09 -18.55
N GLN A 601 3.07 39.90 -19.56
CA GLN A 601 3.33 39.42 -20.92
C GLN A 601 4.55 38.50 -21.05
N CYS A 602 5.64 38.78 -20.34
CA CYS A 602 6.84 37.94 -20.39
C CYS A 602 6.64 36.60 -19.65
N VAL A 603 5.91 36.62 -18.52
CA VAL A 603 5.55 35.39 -17.80
C VAL A 603 4.57 34.54 -18.60
N LEU A 604 3.62 35.16 -19.30
CA LEU A 604 2.77 34.46 -20.27
C LEU A 604 3.59 33.81 -21.39
N SER A 605 4.58 34.53 -21.95
CA SER A 605 5.49 33.98 -22.97
C SER A 605 6.26 32.77 -22.43
N TYR A 606 6.75 32.85 -21.19
CA TYR A 606 7.41 31.73 -20.54
C TYR A 606 6.51 30.51 -20.36
N TYR A 607 5.27 30.69 -19.92
CA TYR A 607 4.33 29.56 -19.82
C TYR A 607 4.04 28.95 -21.20
N ILE A 608 3.93 29.77 -22.25
CA ILE A 608 3.78 29.30 -23.63
C ILE A 608 5.01 28.49 -24.05
N ASP A 609 6.21 29.00 -23.81
CA ASP A 609 7.47 28.32 -24.14
C ASP A 609 7.61 27.02 -23.35
N PHE A 610 7.27 27.00 -22.07
CA PHE A 610 7.29 25.81 -21.23
C PHE A 610 6.31 24.75 -21.78
N ILE A 611 5.08 25.15 -22.11
CA ILE A 611 4.10 24.24 -22.71
C ILE A 611 4.57 23.71 -24.07
N ASN A 612 5.26 24.53 -24.87
CA ASN A 612 5.85 24.10 -26.14
C ASN A 612 6.96 23.06 -25.94
N HIS A 613 7.86 23.28 -24.96
CA HIS A 613 8.90 22.32 -24.61
C HIS A 613 8.32 20.99 -24.09
N LEU A 614 7.32 21.06 -23.21
CA LEU A 614 6.62 19.86 -22.73
C LEU A 614 5.88 19.14 -23.86
N SER A 615 5.24 19.88 -24.77
CA SER A 615 4.55 19.28 -25.92
C SER A 615 5.51 18.60 -26.88
N ARG A 616 6.70 19.17 -27.12
CA ARG A 616 7.78 18.51 -27.86
C ARG A 616 8.24 17.24 -27.16
N ALA A 617 8.45 17.29 -25.84
CA ALA A 617 8.83 16.11 -25.07
C ALA A 617 7.76 15.01 -25.13
N ILE A 618 6.48 15.35 -24.98
CA ILE A 618 5.34 14.43 -25.11
C ILE A 618 5.31 13.76 -26.50
N ASN A 619 5.63 14.49 -27.57
CA ASN A 619 5.62 13.97 -28.93
C ASN A 619 6.83 13.08 -29.26
N ILE A 620 7.95 13.24 -28.55
CA ILE A 620 9.19 12.46 -28.77
C ILE A 620 9.15 11.15 -27.97
N VAL A 621 8.51 11.14 -26.80
CA VAL A 621 8.47 9.99 -25.91
C VAL A 621 7.67 8.85 -26.56
N SER A 622 8.26 7.65 -26.60
CA SER A 622 7.55 6.47 -27.10
C SER A 622 6.33 6.18 -26.23
N PRO A 623 5.20 5.70 -26.80
CA PRO A 623 4.03 5.28 -26.03
C PRO A 623 4.36 4.23 -24.95
N ASP A 624 5.42 3.44 -25.19
CA ASP A 624 5.91 2.40 -24.29
C ASP A 624 6.37 2.99 -22.95
N ASN A 625 6.97 4.20 -22.94
CA ASN A 625 7.36 4.91 -21.72
C ASN A 625 6.21 5.74 -21.12
N SER A 626 5.09 5.07 -20.93
CA SER A 626 3.85 5.60 -20.32
C SER A 626 4.06 6.25 -18.94
N VAL A 627 5.03 5.78 -18.16
CA VAL A 627 5.35 6.33 -16.84
C VAL A 627 5.85 7.76 -16.99
N LEU A 628 6.85 8.00 -17.85
CA LEU A 628 7.40 9.33 -18.10
C LEU A 628 6.39 10.25 -18.79
N LEU A 629 5.63 9.70 -19.75
CA LEU A 629 4.57 10.42 -20.45
C LEU A 629 3.51 10.99 -19.49
N ALA A 630 3.08 10.21 -18.49
CA ALA A 630 2.16 10.66 -17.46
C ALA A 630 2.70 11.87 -16.67
N ARG A 631 4.02 11.92 -16.38
CA ARG A 631 4.64 13.05 -15.66
C ARG A 631 4.67 14.31 -16.51
N TYR A 632 4.86 14.19 -17.83
CA TYR A 632 4.76 15.33 -18.73
C TYR A 632 3.32 15.85 -18.84
N PHE A 633 2.31 14.97 -18.88
CA PHE A 633 0.90 15.41 -18.82
C PHE A 633 0.59 16.12 -17.50
N TYR A 634 1.06 15.59 -16.37
CA TYR A 634 0.93 16.25 -15.07
C TYR A 634 1.53 17.66 -15.10
N LEU A 635 2.80 17.80 -15.50
CA LEU A 635 3.48 19.10 -15.56
C LEU A 635 2.81 20.08 -16.53
N ARG A 636 2.42 19.62 -17.72
CA ARG A 636 1.75 20.49 -18.71
C ARG A 636 0.37 20.93 -18.22
N GLY A 637 -0.36 20.03 -17.56
CA GLY A 637 -1.60 20.35 -16.88
C GLY A 637 -1.42 21.44 -15.81
N LEU A 638 -0.38 21.32 -14.96
CA LEU A 638 -0.05 22.35 -13.97
C LEU A 638 0.28 23.70 -14.60
N ILE A 639 1.14 23.74 -15.62
CA ILE A 639 1.50 24.99 -16.29
C ILE A 639 0.28 25.61 -17.01
N CYS A 640 -0.59 24.78 -17.60
CA CYS A 640 -1.86 25.24 -18.17
C CYS A 640 -2.78 25.88 -17.11
N LEU A 641 -2.85 25.31 -15.89
CA LEU A 641 -3.57 25.93 -14.77
C LEU A 641 -2.97 27.28 -14.38
N MET A 642 -1.64 27.36 -14.25
CA MET A 642 -0.94 28.61 -13.91
C MET A 642 -1.17 29.71 -14.94
N GLN A 643 -1.35 29.34 -16.22
CA GLN A 643 -1.69 30.26 -17.29
C GLN A 643 -3.19 30.63 -17.36
N GLY A 644 -4.05 30.00 -16.54
CA GLY A 644 -5.51 30.19 -16.58
C GLY A 644 -6.22 29.41 -17.69
N ARG A 645 -5.54 28.48 -18.39
CA ARG A 645 -6.13 27.65 -19.44
C ARG A 645 -6.75 26.38 -18.85
N LEU A 646 -7.85 26.55 -18.12
CA LEU A 646 -8.49 25.47 -17.34
C LEU A 646 -8.95 24.28 -18.19
N LEU A 647 -9.53 24.50 -19.37
CA LEU A 647 -9.99 23.43 -20.25
C LEU A 647 -8.82 22.57 -20.78
N ASN A 648 -7.68 23.20 -21.10
CA ASN A 648 -6.47 22.48 -21.53
C ASN A 648 -5.88 21.66 -20.37
N ALA A 649 -5.86 22.25 -19.17
CA ALA A 649 -5.42 21.54 -17.97
C ALA A 649 -6.29 20.31 -17.69
N LEU A 650 -7.61 20.43 -17.77
CA LEU A 650 -8.52 19.28 -17.64
C LEU A 650 -8.27 18.20 -18.69
N SER A 651 -7.94 18.60 -19.93
CA SER A 651 -7.56 17.64 -20.99
C SER A 651 -6.28 16.89 -20.65
N ASP A 652 -5.27 17.56 -20.09
CA ASP A 652 -4.03 16.92 -19.65
C ASP A 652 -4.24 16.02 -18.43
N PHE A 653 -5.07 16.45 -17.47
CA PHE A 653 -5.44 15.60 -16.33
C PHE A 653 -6.27 14.38 -16.74
N GLN A 654 -7.09 14.48 -17.79
CA GLN A 654 -7.79 13.33 -18.35
C GLN A 654 -6.80 12.33 -18.98
N ASN A 655 -5.80 12.81 -19.72
CA ASN A 655 -4.73 11.97 -20.26
C ASN A 655 -3.89 11.33 -19.13
N LEU A 656 -3.62 12.08 -18.06
CA LEU A 656 -2.99 11.58 -16.85
C LEU A 656 -3.81 10.45 -16.20
N TYR A 657 -5.12 10.67 -16.02
CA TYR A 657 -6.02 9.69 -15.45
C TYR A 657 -6.01 8.38 -16.26
N LYS A 658 -5.93 8.45 -17.59
CA LYS A 658 -5.79 7.27 -18.46
C LYS A 658 -4.43 6.56 -18.31
N THR A 659 -3.35 7.30 -18.07
CA THR A 659 -1.97 6.80 -18.13
C THR A 659 -1.36 6.35 -16.80
N ASP A 660 -1.56 7.09 -15.70
CA ASP A 660 -1.13 6.71 -14.35
C ASP A 660 -2.05 7.35 -13.30
N ILE A 661 -3.02 6.57 -12.80
CA ILE A 661 -4.02 7.03 -11.82
C ILE A 661 -3.37 7.39 -10.47
N ARG A 662 -2.21 6.81 -10.14
CA ARG A 662 -1.60 6.96 -8.80
C ARG A 662 -1.14 8.39 -8.52
N ILE A 663 -0.73 9.12 -9.56
CA ILE A 663 -0.26 10.52 -9.45
C ILE A 663 -1.36 11.53 -9.81
N PHE A 664 -2.61 11.09 -9.96
CA PHE A 664 -3.73 11.94 -10.36
C PHE A 664 -4.12 12.92 -9.22
N PRO A 665 -4.03 14.25 -9.42
CA PRO A 665 -4.23 15.23 -8.36
C PRO A 665 -5.72 15.53 -8.15
N THR A 666 -6.44 14.59 -7.54
CA THR A 666 -7.92 14.62 -7.42
C THR A 666 -8.47 15.94 -6.88
N ASP A 667 -7.94 16.46 -5.77
CA ASP A 667 -8.45 17.70 -5.17
C ASP A 667 -8.16 18.94 -6.01
N LEU A 668 -7.00 18.99 -6.67
CA LEU A 668 -6.66 20.08 -7.60
C LEU A 668 -7.59 20.08 -8.81
N VAL A 669 -7.86 18.90 -9.37
CA VAL A 669 -8.81 18.74 -10.48
C VAL A 669 -10.21 19.12 -10.03
N ARG A 670 -10.64 18.76 -8.82
CA ARG A 670 -11.95 19.16 -8.27
C ARG A 670 -12.08 20.67 -8.22
N LYS A 671 -11.12 21.36 -7.58
CA LYS A 671 -11.09 22.81 -7.50
C LYS A 671 -11.07 23.47 -8.88
N THR A 672 -10.37 22.87 -9.84
CA THR A 672 -10.34 23.32 -11.24
C THR A 672 -11.74 23.23 -11.88
N VAL A 673 -12.43 22.12 -11.67
CA VAL A 673 -13.79 21.86 -12.18
C VAL A 673 -14.81 22.82 -11.55
N GLU A 674 -14.68 23.12 -10.25
CA GLU A 674 -15.53 24.08 -9.54
C GLU A 674 -15.27 25.53 -10.00
N ALA A 675 -14.03 25.85 -10.39
CA ALA A 675 -13.65 27.17 -10.88
C ALA A 675 -13.89 27.39 -12.39
N LEU A 676 -14.44 26.40 -13.12
CA LEU A 676 -14.63 26.49 -14.57
C LEU A 676 -15.71 27.52 -14.94
N PRO A 677 -15.44 28.46 -15.87
CA PRO A 677 -16.47 29.34 -16.43
C PRO A 677 -17.59 28.55 -17.11
N ALA A 678 -18.81 29.09 -17.13
CA ALA A 678 -19.98 28.42 -17.72
C ALA A 678 -19.77 28.07 -19.22
N SER A 679 -19.07 28.93 -19.98
CA SER A 679 -18.71 28.67 -21.39
C SER A 679 -17.81 27.45 -21.53
N ASP A 680 -16.75 27.39 -20.73
CA ASP A 680 -15.76 26.30 -20.74
C ASP A 680 -16.38 25.02 -20.20
N ARG A 681 -17.31 25.14 -19.26
CA ARG A 681 -18.08 24.01 -18.73
C ARG A 681 -18.95 23.39 -19.81
N SER A 682 -19.66 24.21 -20.59
CA SER A 682 -20.42 23.71 -21.74
C SER A 682 -19.51 23.03 -22.77
N GLN A 683 -18.31 23.56 -23.03
CA GLN A 683 -17.34 22.93 -23.95
C GLN A 683 -16.75 21.62 -23.38
N ALA A 684 -16.49 21.57 -22.08
CA ALA A 684 -16.04 20.36 -21.39
C ALA A 684 -17.14 19.28 -21.42
N ASP A 685 -18.39 19.66 -21.19
CA ASP A 685 -19.54 18.74 -21.20
C ASP A 685 -19.84 18.20 -22.61
N GLN A 686 -19.47 18.93 -23.67
CA GLN A 686 -19.48 18.44 -25.06
C GLN A 686 -18.41 17.37 -25.30
N LYS A 687 -17.30 17.37 -24.54
CA LYS A 687 -16.27 16.34 -24.62
C LYS A 687 -16.61 15.18 -23.66
N PRO A 688 -16.94 13.99 -24.17
CA PRO A 688 -17.44 12.88 -23.35
C PRO A 688 -16.46 12.47 -22.24
N GLU A 689 -15.16 12.49 -22.56
CA GLU A 689 -14.10 12.12 -21.63
C GLU A 689 -13.97 13.10 -20.46
N LEU A 690 -14.13 14.39 -20.72
CA LEU A 690 -14.07 15.42 -19.68
C LEU A 690 -15.33 15.43 -18.84
N LYS A 691 -16.51 15.29 -19.46
CA LYS A 691 -17.78 15.14 -18.74
C LYS A 691 -17.73 13.99 -17.73
N ARG A 692 -17.12 12.86 -18.13
CA ARG A 692 -16.93 11.69 -17.26
C ARG A 692 -15.97 11.98 -16.10
N LEU A 693 -14.82 12.60 -16.39
CA LEU A 693 -13.85 13.00 -15.36
C LEU A 693 -14.49 13.94 -14.33
N ILE A 694 -15.26 14.90 -14.81
CA ILE A 694 -16.01 15.87 -14.01
C ILE A 694 -17.00 15.16 -13.08
N SER A 695 -17.83 14.25 -13.60
CA SER A 695 -18.77 13.48 -12.77
C SER A 695 -18.01 12.70 -11.70
N LEU A 696 -16.97 11.96 -12.10
CA LEU A 696 -16.18 11.12 -11.20
C LEU A 696 -15.56 11.89 -10.04
N VAL A 697 -15.02 13.09 -10.29
CA VAL A 697 -14.36 13.90 -9.26
C VAL A 697 -15.37 14.56 -8.32
N LEU A 698 -16.58 14.88 -8.79
CA LEU A 698 -17.67 15.43 -7.99
C LEU A 698 -18.38 14.33 -7.16
N ASP A 699 -18.56 13.13 -7.72
CA ASP A 699 -19.24 12.01 -7.03
C ASP A 699 -18.41 11.43 -5.87
N LYS A 700 -17.08 11.37 -6.02
CA LYS A 700 -16.16 10.89 -4.96
C LYS A 700 -16.21 11.70 -3.65
N GLN A 701 -16.74 12.92 -3.67
CA GLN A 701 -16.90 13.75 -2.46
C GLN A 701 -17.84 13.09 -1.42
N ARG A 702 -18.78 12.25 -1.86
CA ARG A 702 -19.73 11.55 -0.97
C ARG A 702 -19.16 10.29 -0.32
N GLU A 703 -18.08 9.72 -0.86
CA GLU A 703 -17.41 8.54 -0.29
C GLU A 703 -16.27 8.92 0.65
N ILE A 704 -15.51 9.98 0.37
CA ILE A 704 -14.34 10.40 1.17
C ILE A 704 -14.73 10.86 2.59
N THR A 705 -16.00 11.23 2.80
CA THR A 705 -16.53 11.63 4.13
C THR A 705 -16.83 10.44 5.06
N LYS A 706 -16.64 9.19 4.61
CA LYS A 706 -16.79 8.00 5.44
C LYS A 706 -15.56 7.12 5.29
N VAL A 707 -14.62 7.22 6.24
CA VAL A 707 -13.84 6.13 6.87
C VAL A 707 -12.80 6.84 7.73
N ASP A 708 -13.21 7.29 8.92
CA ASP A 708 -12.24 7.37 10.02
C ASP A 708 -12.41 6.12 10.88
N ASP A 709 -11.93 5.00 10.33
CA ASP A 709 -11.96 3.73 11.04
C ASP A 709 -10.73 3.63 11.95
N HIS A 710 -10.92 3.98 13.22
CA HIS A 710 -9.97 3.73 14.29
C HIS A 710 -9.56 2.25 14.32
N VAL A 711 -8.26 1.99 14.50
CA VAL A 711 -7.75 0.64 14.74
C VAL A 711 -8.10 0.24 16.16
N LYS A 712 -8.73 -0.92 16.32
CA LYS A 712 -9.07 -1.45 17.65
C LYS A 712 -7.99 -2.42 18.11
N ASN A 713 -7.63 -2.36 19.39
CA ASN A 713 -6.92 -3.46 20.01
C ASN A 713 -7.93 -4.53 20.43
N PHE A 714 -7.61 -5.80 20.23
CA PHE A 714 -8.44 -6.87 20.75
C PHE A 714 -8.35 -6.86 22.27
N GLU A 715 -9.49 -6.77 22.95
CA GLU A 715 -9.58 -6.90 24.41
C GLU A 715 -10.54 -8.02 24.77
N LEU A 716 -10.18 -8.75 25.83
CA LEU A 716 -11.08 -9.72 26.42
C LEU A 716 -12.32 -9.02 27.00
N PRO A 717 -13.51 -9.63 26.86
CA PRO A 717 -14.75 -9.04 27.34
C PRO A 717 -14.73 -8.87 28.86
N LYS A 718 -15.19 -7.71 29.35
CA LYS A 718 -15.31 -7.38 30.78
C LYS A 718 -16.75 -7.50 31.30
N THR A 719 -17.71 -7.69 30.41
CA THR A 719 -19.15 -7.73 30.70
C THR A 719 -19.78 -8.99 30.10
N HIS A 720 -20.94 -9.38 30.65
CA HIS A 720 -21.72 -10.50 30.14
C HIS A 720 -22.14 -10.25 28.68
N MET A 721 -22.10 -11.29 27.86
CA MET A 721 -22.35 -11.20 26.42
C MET A 721 -23.59 -11.98 26.02
N GLN A 722 -24.45 -11.31 25.24
CA GLN A 722 -25.54 -11.93 24.49
C GLN A 722 -25.02 -12.49 23.16
N LEU A 723 -25.85 -13.26 22.43
CA LEU A 723 -25.45 -13.89 21.17
C LEU A 723 -24.81 -12.89 20.18
N ALA A 724 -25.40 -11.70 20.01
CA ALA A 724 -24.89 -10.69 19.09
C ALA A 724 -23.49 -10.16 19.50
N ASP A 725 -23.28 -9.89 20.79
CA ASP A 725 -21.99 -9.44 21.31
C ASP A 725 -20.93 -10.54 21.24
N PHE A 726 -21.34 -11.78 21.52
CA PHE A 726 -20.47 -12.95 21.41
C PHE A 726 -20.02 -13.22 19.97
N VAL A 727 -20.95 -13.14 19.01
CA VAL A 727 -20.62 -13.26 17.57
C VAL A 727 -19.55 -12.25 17.20
N LYS A 728 -19.75 -10.98 17.55
CA LYS A 728 -18.78 -9.93 17.30
C LYS A 728 -17.42 -10.23 17.93
N ARG A 729 -17.36 -10.70 19.19
CA ARG A 729 -16.09 -10.98 19.89
C ARG A 729 -15.34 -12.19 19.35
N ILE A 730 -16.04 -13.23 18.92
CA ILE A 730 -15.42 -14.40 18.28
C ILE A 730 -14.87 -14.05 16.90
N GLN A 731 -15.58 -13.21 16.14
CA GLN A 731 -15.08 -12.76 14.85
C GLN A 731 -13.92 -11.77 15.00
N GLU A 732 -13.97 -10.85 15.97
CA GLU A 732 -12.85 -9.94 16.33
C GLU A 732 -11.59 -10.71 16.73
N SER A 733 -11.72 -11.81 17.48
CA SER A 733 -10.60 -12.65 17.92
C SER A 733 -10.00 -13.54 16.83
N GLY A 734 -10.73 -13.74 15.72
CA GLY A 734 -10.29 -14.56 14.58
C GLY A 734 -10.36 -16.07 14.81
N ILE A 735 -11.06 -16.55 15.84
CA ILE A 735 -11.21 -17.99 16.11
C ILE A 735 -12.08 -18.66 15.04
N VAL A 736 -13.28 -18.10 14.80
CA VAL A 736 -14.25 -18.58 13.83
C VAL A 736 -14.88 -17.38 13.12
N LYS A 737 -15.00 -17.44 11.79
CA LYS A 737 -15.70 -16.40 11.00
C LYS A 737 -17.15 -16.76 10.70
N ASP A 738 -17.42 -18.06 10.52
CA ASP A 738 -18.72 -18.61 10.16
C ASP A 738 -19.77 -18.43 11.28
N ILE A 739 -20.84 -17.68 10.98
CA ILE A 739 -21.89 -17.32 11.94
C ILE A 739 -22.59 -18.57 12.49
N ASP A 740 -22.86 -19.57 11.64
CA ASP A 740 -23.56 -20.80 12.06
C ASP A 740 -22.72 -21.61 13.05
N THR A 741 -21.41 -21.70 12.83
CA THR A 741 -20.48 -22.33 13.78
C THR A 741 -20.41 -21.53 15.09
N ILE A 742 -20.42 -20.20 15.03
CA ILE A 742 -20.43 -19.36 16.24
C ILE A 742 -21.73 -19.52 17.03
N HIS A 743 -22.88 -19.63 16.36
CA HIS A 743 -24.16 -19.91 17.03
C HIS A 743 -24.13 -21.26 17.75
N ARG A 744 -23.61 -22.32 17.10
CA ARG A 744 -23.43 -23.62 17.76
C ARG A 744 -22.47 -23.55 18.94
N LEU A 745 -21.42 -22.73 18.85
CA LEU A 745 -20.48 -22.49 19.95
C LEU A 745 -21.14 -21.75 21.12
N PHE A 746 -21.96 -20.73 20.84
CA PHE A 746 -22.74 -20.04 21.87
C PHE A 746 -23.69 -20.99 22.58
N ASP A 747 -24.42 -21.82 21.83
CA ASP A 747 -25.32 -22.84 22.38
C ASP A 747 -24.55 -23.88 23.21
N ALA A 748 -23.31 -24.21 22.84
CA ALA A 748 -22.45 -25.13 23.59
C ALA A 748 -21.98 -24.53 24.92
N LEU A 749 -21.49 -23.28 24.90
CA LEU A 749 -20.99 -22.59 26.10
C LEU A 749 -22.10 -22.22 27.09
N THR A 750 -23.35 -22.07 26.63
CA THR A 750 -24.50 -21.73 27.49
C THR A 750 -25.28 -22.94 28.02
N VAL A 751 -24.78 -24.18 27.79
CA VAL A 751 -25.44 -25.40 28.29
C VAL A 751 -25.50 -25.41 29.83
N GLY A 752 -26.72 -25.30 30.36
CA GLY A 752 -26.97 -25.35 31.80
C GLY A 752 -26.83 -24.00 32.51
N GLN A 753 -26.65 -22.90 31.77
CA GLN A 753 -26.62 -21.52 32.26
C GLN A 753 -27.75 -20.67 31.63
N GLN A 754 -27.83 -19.38 31.99
CA GLN A 754 -28.67 -18.43 31.25
C GLN A 754 -28.13 -18.29 29.82
N LYS A 755 -28.95 -17.86 28.84
CA LYS A 755 -28.52 -17.63 27.45
C LYS A 755 -27.60 -16.39 27.32
N GLN A 756 -26.57 -16.31 28.14
CA GLN A 756 -25.55 -15.28 28.20
C GLN A 756 -24.23 -15.95 28.60
N ILE A 757 -23.11 -15.44 28.10
CA ILE A 757 -21.77 -15.92 28.46
C ILE A 757 -21.12 -14.88 29.36
N ASP A 758 -20.66 -15.30 30.53
CA ASP A 758 -19.91 -14.43 31.43
C ASP A 758 -18.45 -14.23 30.97
N PRO A 759 -17.79 -13.14 31.39
CA PRO A 759 -16.41 -12.83 31.04
C PRO A 759 -15.39 -13.94 31.34
N GLU A 760 -15.55 -14.66 32.45
CA GLU A 760 -14.60 -15.67 32.91
C GLU A 760 -14.68 -16.91 32.02
N THR A 761 -15.89 -17.39 31.73
CA THR A 761 -16.13 -18.50 30.80
C THR A 761 -15.54 -18.22 29.41
N PHE A 762 -15.69 -16.99 28.89
CA PHE A 762 -15.07 -16.63 27.60
C PHE A 762 -13.55 -16.59 27.69
N LYS A 763 -12.99 -16.03 28.77
CA LYS A 763 -11.55 -15.95 28.98
C LYS A 763 -10.93 -17.35 29.07
N ASP A 764 -11.56 -18.26 29.80
CA ASP A 764 -11.11 -19.65 29.91
C ASP A 764 -11.18 -20.35 28.56
N PHE A 765 -12.29 -20.23 27.83
CA PHE A 765 -12.41 -20.74 26.45
C PHE A 765 -11.31 -20.20 25.53
N TYR A 766 -11.07 -18.88 25.56
CA TYR A 766 -10.06 -18.24 24.74
C TYR A 766 -8.65 -18.75 25.09
N ASN A 767 -8.33 -18.86 26.39
CA ASN A 767 -7.04 -19.37 26.86
C ASN A 767 -6.84 -20.83 26.47
N TYR A 768 -7.83 -21.70 26.69
CA TYR A 768 -7.77 -23.11 26.28
C TYR A 768 -7.59 -23.27 24.78
N TRP A 769 -8.33 -22.51 23.97
CA TRP A 769 -8.14 -22.52 22.51
C TRP A 769 -6.68 -22.20 22.14
N LYS A 770 -6.08 -21.21 22.79
CA LYS A 770 -4.70 -20.77 22.55
C LYS A 770 -3.67 -21.76 23.08
N GLU A 771 -3.92 -22.39 24.23
CA GLU A 771 -3.07 -23.44 24.80
C GLU A 771 -3.05 -24.68 23.90
N THR A 772 -4.21 -25.17 23.45
CA THR A 772 -4.30 -26.30 22.51
C THR A 772 -3.58 -26.00 21.19
N GLU A 773 -3.65 -24.75 20.72
CA GLU A 773 -2.89 -24.30 19.54
C GLU A 773 -1.38 -24.31 19.79
N ALA A 774 -0.92 -23.85 20.96
CA ALA A 774 0.49 -23.85 21.33
C ALA A 774 1.05 -25.27 21.53
N GLU A 775 0.32 -26.17 22.20
CA GLU A 775 0.70 -27.56 22.42
C GLU A 775 0.89 -28.30 21.09
N ALA A 776 -0.01 -28.10 20.14
CA ALA A 776 0.09 -28.67 18.79
C ALA A 776 1.32 -28.15 18.03
N GLN A 777 1.75 -26.91 18.29
CA GLN A 777 2.92 -26.30 17.67
C GLN A 777 4.26 -26.66 18.33
N ASP A 778 4.26 -27.24 19.53
CA ASP A 778 5.49 -27.59 20.25
C ASP A 778 5.77 -29.10 20.30
N VAL A 779 4.99 -29.89 19.58
CA VAL A 779 5.14 -31.35 19.54
C VAL A 779 6.50 -31.75 18.96
N ASN A 780 7.39 -32.26 19.81
CA ASN A 780 8.65 -32.89 19.41
C ASN A 780 8.41 -34.24 18.73
N LEU A 781 8.05 -34.19 17.45
CA LEU A 781 7.93 -35.38 16.59
C LEU A 781 9.31 -35.98 16.27
N PRO A 782 9.48 -37.31 16.41
CA PRO A 782 10.71 -37.99 15.99
C PRO A 782 10.99 -37.78 14.48
N PRO A 783 12.26 -37.73 14.04
CA PRO A 783 12.63 -37.53 12.63
C PRO A 783 11.94 -38.50 11.66
N ALA A 784 11.79 -39.77 12.07
CA ALA A 784 11.09 -40.79 11.30
C ALA A 784 9.61 -40.43 11.03
N VAL A 785 8.95 -39.70 11.94
CA VAL A 785 7.57 -39.22 11.73
C VAL A 785 7.53 -38.07 10.75
N ILE A 786 8.51 -37.15 10.87
CA ILE A 786 8.62 -35.96 10.03
C ILE A 786 8.77 -36.35 8.55
N GLU A 787 9.58 -37.35 8.25
CA GLU A 787 9.77 -37.85 6.88
C GLU A 787 8.52 -38.51 6.29
N HIS A 788 7.60 -39.00 7.13
CA HIS A 788 6.37 -39.69 6.71
C HIS A 788 5.13 -38.80 6.69
N LEU A 789 5.19 -37.58 7.24
CA LEU A 789 4.11 -36.61 7.17
C LEU A 789 4.17 -35.88 5.82
N ASP A 790 3.02 -35.68 5.17
CA ASP A 790 2.99 -34.88 3.95
C ASP A 790 3.43 -33.44 4.24
N LYS A 791 3.99 -32.74 3.25
CA LYS A 791 4.44 -31.34 3.37
C LYS A 791 3.41 -30.40 4.03
N ASN A 792 2.12 -30.64 3.74
CA ASN A 792 1.00 -29.85 4.24
C ASN A 792 0.27 -30.50 5.43
N GLU A 793 0.70 -31.66 5.92
CA GLU A 793 0.10 -32.35 7.07
C GLU A 793 0.65 -31.78 8.39
N CYS A 794 -0.20 -31.65 9.42
CA CYS A 794 0.21 -31.13 10.73
C CYS A 794 -0.50 -31.89 11.84
N VAL A 795 0.11 -31.97 13.02
CA VAL A 795 -0.56 -32.44 14.23
C VAL A 795 -1.38 -31.29 14.82
N TYR A 796 -2.66 -31.53 15.05
CA TYR A 796 -3.61 -30.54 15.57
C TYR A 796 -4.01 -30.78 17.01
N LYS A 797 -3.96 -32.04 17.47
CA LYS A 797 -4.26 -32.45 18.85
C LYS A 797 -3.41 -33.65 19.25
N LEU A 798 -2.98 -33.67 20.51
CA LEU A 798 -2.37 -34.82 21.16
C LEU A 798 -3.22 -35.25 22.37
N SER A 799 -3.26 -36.54 22.66
CA SER A 799 -3.82 -37.07 23.90
C SER A 799 -2.81 -37.00 25.04
N SER A 800 -3.28 -37.17 26.27
CA SER A 800 -2.42 -37.62 27.37
C SER A 800 -1.78 -38.99 27.07
N SER A 801 -0.71 -39.34 27.79
CA SER A 801 -0.05 -40.64 27.61
C SER A 801 -0.96 -41.77 28.09
N VAL A 802 -1.28 -42.67 27.17
CA VAL A 802 -2.33 -43.67 27.33
C VAL A 802 -1.83 -45.07 27.00
N LYS A 803 -2.42 -46.05 27.70
CA LYS A 803 -2.13 -47.46 27.43
C LYS A 803 -3.00 -47.93 26.28
N THR A 804 -2.36 -48.46 25.24
CA THR A 804 -3.02 -49.01 24.06
C THR A 804 -2.66 -50.48 23.90
N ASN A 805 -3.36 -51.19 23.00
CA ASN A 805 -2.98 -52.54 22.59
C ASN A 805 -1.69 -52.57 21.73
N LYS A 806 -1.13 -51.40 21.39
CA LYS A 806 0.12 -51.21 20.65
C LYS A 806 1.29 -50.68 21.49
N GLY A 807 1.07 -50.52 22.80
CA GLY A 807 2.06 -49.99 23.73
C GLY A 807 1.56 -48.75 24.48
N VAL A 808 2.46 -48.11 25.21
CA VAL A 808 2.16 -46.85 25.91
C VAL A 808 2.61 -45.69 25.02
N GLY A 809 1.78 -44.66 24.89
CA GLY A 809 2.09 -43.53 24.03
C GLY A 809 0.98 -42.49 23.98
N LYS A 810 1.19 -41.45 23.16
CA LYS A 810 0.21 -40.38 22.90
C LYS A 810 -0.42 -40.54 21.53
N ILE A 811 -1.74 -40.41 21.45
CA ILE A 811 -2.47 -40.40 20.18
C ILE A 811 -2.35 -39.00 19.59
N ALA A 812 -1.91 -38.92 18.33
CA ALA A 812 -1.83 -37.70 17.56
C ALA A 812 -2.89 -37.68 16.48
N MET A 813 -3.55 -36.52 16.33
CA MET A 813 -4.55 -36.26 15.31
C MET A 813 -4.03 -35.25 14.30
N THR A 814 -4.07 -35.61 13.01
CA THR A 814 -3.84 -34.67 11.90
C THR A 814 -5.14 -34.36 11.18
N GLN A 815 -5.08 -33.57 10.10
CA GLN A 815 -6.24 -33.41 9.20
C GLN A 815 -6.50 -34.64 8.30
N LYS A 816 -5.63 -35.65 8.32
CA LYS A 816 -5.70 -36.85 7.45
C LYS A 816 -5.86 -38.16 8.22
N ARG A 817 -5.20 -38.31 9.37
CA ARG A 817 -5.07 -39.60 10.07
C ARG A 817 -4.86 -39.45 11.57
N LEU A 818 -4.93 -40.61 12.23
CA LEU A 818 -4.53 -40.82 13.61
C LEU A 818 -3.26 -41.69 13.65
N PHE A 819 -2.31 -41.36 14.51
CA PHE A 819 -1.14 -42.19 14.77
C PHE A 819 -0.74 -42.15 16.25
N LEU A 820 -0.02 -43.17 16.70
CA LEU A 820 0.48 -43.33 18.06
C LEU A 820 1.96 -42.95 18.13
N LEU A 821 2.30 -42.02 19.00
CA LEU A 821 3.68 -41.71 19.39
C LEU A 821 4.04 -42.57 20.61
N THR A 822 4.88 -43.60 20.42
CA THR A 822 5.22 -44.51 21.53
C THR A 822 6.19 -43.88 22.53
N GLU A 823 6.02 -44.19 23.82
CA GLU A 823 6.86 -43.73 24.94
C GLU A 823 7.59 -44.94 25.57
N GLY A 824 8.85 -44.77 26.01
CA GLY A 824 9.59 -45.79 26.78
C GLY A 824 10.64 -46.61 26.01
N GLY A 825 11.64 -45.96 25.40
CA GLY A 825 12.87 -46.61 24.92
C GLY A 825 12.78 -47.37 23.58
N ARG A 826 11.60 -47.45 22.97
CA ARG A 826 11.42 -47.91 21.57
C ARG A 826 11.34 -46.69 20.65
N PRO A 827 12.22 -46.53 19.63
CA PRO A 827 12.03 -45.52 18.61
C PRO A 827 10.94 -46.00 17.65
N GLY A 828 9.72 -45.47 17.74
CA GLY A 828 8.67 -45.86 16.81
C GLY A 828 7.42 -45.01 16.91
N TYR A 829 6.96 -44.52 15.78
CA TYR A 829 5.57 -44.13 15.62
C TYR A 829 4.82 -45.31 14.99
N GLU A 830 3.53 -45.44 15.29
CA GLU A 830 2.67 -46.43 14.64
C GLU A 830 1.42 -45.75 14.09
N ASP A 831 1.20 -45.84 12.78
CA ASP A 831 -0.06 -45.35 12.19
C ASP A 831 -1.24 -46.10 12.80
N ILE A 832 -2.28 -45.39 13.26
CA ILE A 832 -3.50 -46.05 13.74
C ILE A 832 -4.37 -46.33 12.51
N THR A 833 -4.87 -45.28 11.87
CA THR A 833 -5.66 -45.36 10.63
C THR A 833 -5.84 -43.97 10.00
N THR A 834 -6.13 -43.92 8.71
CA THR A 834 -6.58 -42.68 8.05
C THR A 834 -8.08 -42.50 8.28
N PHE A 835 -8.57 -41.25 8.32
CA PHE A 835 -10.03 -41.04 8.47
C PHE A 835 -10.86 -41.65 7.33
N ARG A 836 -10.24 -41.91 6.17
CA ARG A 836 -10.90 -42.56 5.04
C ARG A 836 -11.12 -44.06 5.28
N ASP A 837 -10.22 -44.70 6.03
CA ASP A 837 -10.21 -46.16 6.22
C ASP A 837 -10.98 -46.61 7.48
N ILE A 838 -11.52 -45.67 8.26
CA ILE A 838 -12.32 -45.99 9.45
C ILE A 838 -13.64 -46.67 9.04
N GLU A 839 -13.88 -47.86 9.57
CA GLU A 839 -15.16 -48.58 9.46
C GLU A 839 -16.09 -48.26 10.62
N GLU A 840 -15.53 -48.23 11.84
CA GLU A 840 -16.29 -48.13 13.07
C GLU A 840 -15.46 -47.50 14.19
N VAL A 841 -16.11 -46.63 14.99
CA VAL A 841 -15.55 -46.01 16.20
C VAL A 841 -16.53 -46.25 17.35
N LYS A 842 -16.07 -46.87 18.44
CA LYS A 842 -16.89 -47.19 19.63
C LYS A 842 -16.22 -46.70 20.91
N SER A 843 -17.01 -46.14 21.83
CA SER A 843 -16.62 -45.96 23.24
C SER A 843 -17.19 -47.14 24.03
N THR A 844 -16.33 -47.91 24.70
CA THR A 844 -16.72 -49.09 25.49
C THR A 844 -16.03 -49.10 26.84
N THR A 845 -16.67 -49.62 27.88
CA THR A 845 -16.04 -49.79 29.19
C THR A 845 -15.45 -51.20 29.32
N VAL A 846 -14.14 -51.31 29.48
CA VAL A 846 -13.47 -52.59 29.74
C VAL A 846 -13.24 -52.73 31.25
N ALA A 847 -13.61 -53.88 31.81
CA ALA A 847 -13.35 -54.18 33.22
C ALA A 847 -11.91 -54.68 33.40
N PHE A 848 -11.12 -53.99 34.22
CA PHE A 848 -9.76 -54.39 34.58
C PHE A 848 -9.59 -54.31 36.10
N LEU A 849 -9.33 -55.45 36.76
CA LEU A 849 -9.13 -55.54 38.22
C LEU A 849 -10.20 -54.77 39.04
N LEU A 850 -11.49 -55.02 38.76
CA LEU A 850 -12.67 -54.39 39.37
C LEU A 850 -12.95 -52.92 39.00
N LEU A 851 -12.07 -52.26 38.23
CA LEU A 851 -12.30 -50.90 37.70
C LEU A 851 -12.90 -50.96 36.30
N ARG A 852 -13.99 -50.21 36.06
CA ARG A 852 -14.55 -49.99 34.72
C ARG A 852 -13.79 -48.84 34.08
N ILE A 853 -13.04 -49.12 33.02
CA ILE A 853 -12.23 -48.10 32.36
C ILE A 853 -12.79 -47.81 30.96
N PRO A 854 -13.11 -46.55 30.63
CA PRO A 854 -13.49 -46.14 29.28
C PRO A 854 -12.33 -46.36 28.28
N THR A 855 -12.64 -47.08 27.19
CA THR A 855 -11.71 -47.47 26.15
C THR A 855 -12.29 -47.13 24.77
N LEU A 856 -11.53 -46.37 23.99
CA LEU A 856 -11.83 -46.05 22.60
C LEU A 856 -11.38 -47.21 21.70
N LYS A 857 -12.29 -47.71 20.87
CA LYS A 857 -12.02 -48.76 19.88
C LYS A 857 -12.21 -48.22 18.47
N ILE A 858 -11.19 -48.40 17.62
CA ILE A 858 -11.20 -47.97 16.21
C ILE A 858 -10.94 -49.18 15.31
N LYS A 859 -11.89 -49.48 14.42
CA LYS A 859 -11.78 -50.53 13.41
C LYS A 859 -11.50 -49.91 12.05
N SER A 860 -10.49 -50.44 11.36
CA SER A 860 -10.02 -49.94 10.05
C SER A 860 -10.26 -50.99 8.96
N THR A 861 -10.59 -50.56 7.74
CA THR A 861 -10.68 -51.45 6.55
C THR A 861 -9.32 -52.04 6.18
N SER A 862 -8.26 -51.23 6.35
CA SER A 862 -6.89 -51.55 5.97
C SER A 862 -6.16 -52.46 6.95
N LYS A 863 -6.68 -52.64 8.17
CA LYS A 863 -6.02 -53.41 9.25
C LYS A 863 -6.99 -54.39 9.91
N LYS A 864 -6.56 -55.64 10.08
CA LYS A 864 -7.38 -56.70 10.71
C LYS A 864 -7.57 -56.52 12.22
N GLU A 865 -6.62 -55.88 12.91
CA GLU A 865 -6.67 -55.68 14.36
C GLU A 865 -7.39 -54.37 14.70
N VAL A 866 -8.27 -54.43 15.71
CA VAL A 866 -8.95 -53.24 16.26
C VAL A 866 -7.96 -52.50 17.16
N PHE A 867 -7.79 -51.19 16.94
CA PHE A 867 -6.98 -50.36 17.84
C PHE A 867 -7.79 -50.05 19.11
N GLU A 868 -7.19 -50.28 20.28
CA GLU A 868 -7.82 -50.04 21.57
C GLU A 868 -6.96 -49.10 22.42
N ALA A 869 -7.54 -48.00 22.91
CA ALA A 869 -6.86 -47.02 23.74
C ALA A 869 -7.66 -46.67 24.99
N ASN A 870 -7.00 -46.78 26.16
CA ASN A 870 -7.56 -46.42 27.44
C ASN A 870 -7.33 -44.93 27.73
N LEU A 871 -8.33 -44.11 27.38
CA LEU A 871 -8.27 -42.64 27.46
C LEU A 871 -8.84 -42.07 28.76
N LYS A 872 -9.26 -42.92 29.71
CA LYS A 872 -9.84 -42.52 31.01
C LYS A 872 -10.91 -41.43 30.84
N SER A 873 -10.69 -40.24 31.41
CA SER A 873 -11.60 -39.09 31.38
C SER A 873 -11.73 -38.42 30.01
N GLU A 874 -10.78 -38.61 29.10
CA GLU A 874 -10.81 -38.01 27.76
C GLU A 874 -11.53 -38.88 26.72
N CYS A 875 -11.94 -40.11 27.08
CA CYS A 875 -12.45 -41.10 26.13
C CYS A 875 -13.67 -40.61 25.34
N ASP A 876 -14.64 -39.99 26.01
CA ASP A 876 -15.87 -39.53 25.35
C ASP A 876 -15.63 -38.33 24.44
N LEU A 877 -14.70 -37.45 24.80
CA LEU A 877 -14.29 -36.33 23.95
C LEU A 877 -13.58 -36.84 22.68
N TRP A 878 -12.57 -37.70 22.83
CA TRP A 878 -11.89 -38.30 21.67
C TRP A 878 -12.84 -39.11 20.79
N HIS A 879 -13.82 -39.80 21.38
CA HIS A 879 -14.86 -40.47 20.62
C HIS A 879 -15.65 -39.50 19.73
N LEU A 880 -16.11 -38.37 20.29
CA LEU A 880 -16.79 -37.31 19.53
C LEU A 880 -15.90 -36.72 18.44
N MET A 881 -14.64 -36.37 18.78
CA MET A 881 -13.71 -35.74 17.85
C MET A 881 -13.38 -36.64 16.66
N VAL A 882 -13.12 -37.92 16.90
CA VAL A 882 -12.81 -38.89 15.83
C VAL A 882 -14.05 -39.12 14.96
N LYS A 883 -15.25 -39.18 15.53
CA LYS A 883 -16.50 -39.30 14.73
C LYS A 883 -16.75 -38.07 13.87
N GLU A 884 -16.53 -36.86 14.38
CA GLU A 884 -16.68 -35.62 13.62
C GLU A 884 -15.66 -35.54 12.47
N MET A 885 -14.37 -35.86 12.71
CA MET A 885 -13.36 -35.92 11.64
C MET A 885 -13.68 -36.99 10.59
N TRP A 886 -14.13 -38.17 11.02
CA TRP A 886 -14.53 -39.24 10.12
C TRP A 886 -15.73 -38.84 9.25
N ALA A 887 -16.76 -38.24 9.85
CA ALA A 887 -17.92 -37.72 9.13
C ALA A 887 -17.53 -36.59 8.17
N GLY A 888 -16.71 -35.63 8.61
CA GLY A 888 -16.18 -34.55 7.78
C GLY A 888 -15.35 -35.05 6.60
N LYS A 889 -14.52 -36.08 6.80
CA LYS A 889 -13.76 -36.71 5.72
C LYS A 889 -14.67 -37.40 4.71
N LYS A 890 -15.70 -38.10 5.19
CA LYS A 890 -16.70 -38.71 4.31
C LYS A 890 -17.43 -37.64 3.48
N MET A 891 -17.87 -36.55 4.12
CA MET A 891 -18.50 -35.41 3.43
C MET A 891 -17.57 -34.78 2.39
N ALA A 892 -16.29 -34.60 2.71
CA ALA A 892 -15.29 -34.08 1.79
C ALA A 892 -15.09 -34.95 0.55
N ASP A 893 -15.07 -36.28 0.73
CA ASP A 893 -14.91 -37.23 -0.38
C ASP A 893 -16.20 -37.34 -1.22
N ASP A 894 -17.37 -37.35 -0.57
CA ASP A 894 -18.70 -37.42 -1.22
C ASP A 894 -19.03 -36.16 -2.03
N HIS A 895 -18.55 -34.99 -1.59
CA HIS A 895 -18.78 -33.69 -2.26
C HIS A 895 -17.58 -33.17 -3.07
N LYS A 896 -16.45 -33.88 -3.05
CA LYS A 896 -15.17 -33.43 -3.62
C LYS A 896 -14.77 -32.03 -3.15
N ASP A 897 -15.07 -31.71 -1.90
CA ASP A 897 -14.83 -30.40 -1.30
C ASP A 897 -13.94 -30.55 -0.05
N PRO A 898 -12.66 -30.18 -0.15
CA PRO A 898 -11.73 -30.32 0.96
C PRO A 898 -12.07 -29.40 2.15
N GLN A 899 -12.93 -28.38 2.00
CA GLN A 899 -13.26 -27.49 3.12
C GLN A 899 -14.01 -28.19 4.25
N TYR A 900 -14.76 -29.25 3.96
CA TYR A 900 -15.47 -30.02 4.98
C TYR A 900 -14.51 -30.61 6.02
N ILE A 901 -13.28 -31.02 5.63
CA ILE A 901 -12.30 -31.52 6.60
C ILE A 901 -11.72 -30.40 7.46
N GLN A 902 -11.57 -29.19 6.90
CA GLN A 902 -11.09 -28.01 7.62
C GLN A 902 -12.14 -27.51 8.64
N GLN A 903 -13.42 -27.52 8.24
CA GLN A 903 -14.51 -27.17 9.13
C GLN A 903 -14.71 -28.23 10.22
N ALA A 904 -14.61 -29.52 9.89
CA ALA A 904 -14.68 -30.60 10.88
C ALA A 904 -13.54 -30.48 11.90
N LEU A 905 -12.33 -30.20 11.43
CA LEU A 905 -11.17 -29.95 12.29
C LEU A 905 -11.38 -28.74 13.21
N THR A 906 -11.96 -27.66 12.68
CA THR A 906 -12.32 -26.47 13.48
C THR A 906 -13.33 -26.83 14.56
N ASN A 907 -14.41 -27.56 14.21
CA ASN A 907 -15.41 -28.04 15.17
C ASN A 907 -14.76 -28.88 16.28
N VAL A 908 -13.83 -29.76 15.92
CA VAL A 908 -13.10 -30.64 16.84
C VAL A 908 -12.21 -29.85 17.81
N LEU A 909 -11.51 -28.84 17.33
CA LEU A 909 -10.72 -27.94 18.19
C LEU A 909 -11.63 -27.10 19.10
N LEU A 910 -12.79 -26.67 18.62
CA LEU A 910 -13.77 -25.95 19.44
C LEU A 910 -14.36 -26.85 20.53
N MET A 911 -14.63 -28.13 20.22
CA MET A 911 -15.08 -29.10 21.23
C MET A 911 -14.07 -29.23 22.37
N ASP A 912 -12.79 -29.33 22.03
CA ASP A 912 -11.69 -29.43 23.01
C ASP A 912 -11.63 -28.19 23.90
N ALA A 913 -11.67 -26.99 23.29
CA ALA A 913 -11.66 -25.73 24.02
C ALA A 913 -12.91 -25.54 24.91
N VAL A 914 -14.09 -25.96 24.46
CA VAL A 914 -15.34 -25.92 25.26
C VAL A 914 -15.26 -26.87 26.45
N VAL A 915 -14.71 -28.07 26.29
CA VAL A 915 -14.54 -29.02 27.40
C VAL A 915 -13.54 -28.50 28.43
N GLY A 916 -12.46 -27.85 27.98
CA GLY A 916 -11.51 -27.20 28.89
C GLY A 916 -12.14 -26.05 29.69
N ALA A 917 -12.96 -25.22 29.03
CA ALA A 917 -13.53 -24.01 29.63
C ALA A 917 -14.64 -24.26 30.65
N LEU A 918 -15.43 -25.33 30.48
CA LEU A 918 -16.62 -25.57 31.31
C LEU A 918 -16.30 -26.50 32.49
N GLN A 919 -16.71 -26.12 33.69
CA GLN A 919 -16.57 -26.95 34.91
C GLN A 919 -17.82 -27.81 35.22
N SER A 920 -18.75 -27.93 34.27
CA SER A 920 -20.07 -28.55 34.47
C SER A 920 -20.09 -30.07 34.28
N SER A 921 -20.98 -30.78 34.97
CA SER A 921 -21.22 -32.22 34.75
C SER A 921 -21.76 -32.57 33.36
N LYS A 922 -22.16 -31.57 32.56
CA LYS A 922 -22.70 -31.71 31.19
C LYS A 922 -21.70 -31.32 30.08
N ILE A 923 -20.40 -31.24 30.37
CA ILE A 923 -19.34 -30.82 29.42
C ILE A 923 -19.33 -31.59 28.09
N ILE A 924 -19.50 -32.92 28.10
CA ILE A 924 -19.52 -33.73 26.87
C ILE A 924 -20.79 -33.48 26.05
N TYR A 925 -21.93 -33.23 26.72
CA TYR A 925 -23.16 -32.84 26.03
C TYR A 925 -23.03 -31.46 25.38
N ALA A 926 -22.36 -30.51 26.05
CA ALA A 926 -22.02 -29.22 25.47
C ALA A 926 -21.16 -29.36 24.21
N ALA A 927 -20.06 -30.13 24.28
CA ALA A 927 -19.21 -30.43 23.11
C ALA A 927 -19.99 -31.10 21.96
N SER A 928 -20.95 -31.98 22.27
CA SER A 928 -21.80 -32.62 21.26
C SER A 928 -22.71 -31.66 20.49
N LYS A 929 -22.91 -30.41 20.94
CA LYS A 929 -23.60 -29.38 20.16
C LYS A 929 -22.78 -28.93 18.93
N LEU A 930 -21.46 -29.06 19.01
CA LEU A 930 -20.53 -28.73 17.92
C LEU A 930 -20.34 -29.89 16.92
N SER A 931 -20.85 -31.10 17.19
CA SER A 931 -20.73 -32.24 16.26
C SER A 931 -21.74 -32.12 15.12
N TYR A 932 -21.36 -31.36 14.10
CA TYR A 932 -22.22 -30.97 13.00
C TYR A 932 -22.26 -32.06 11.92
N PHE A 933 -21.10 -32.53 11.47
CA PHE A 933 -21.02 -33.48 10.37
C PHE A 933 -21.47 -34.89 10.76
N ASP A 934 -21.22 -35.32 12.00
CA ASP A 934 -21.71 -36.61 12.48
C ASP A 934 -23.26 -36.66 12.48
N LYS A 935 -23.94 -35.53 12.72
CA LYS A 935 -25.41 -35.44 12.62
C LYS A 935 -25.88 -35.34 11.17
N MET A 936 -25.28 -34.44 10.39
CA MET A 936 -25.65 -34.21 8.98
C MET A 936 -25.55 -35.47 8.11
N LYS A 937 -24.58 -36.35 8.38
CA LYS A 937 -24.38 -37.60 7.65
C LYS A 937 -25.66 -38.46 7.55
N TYR A 938 -26.57 -38.33 8.50
CA TYR A 938 -27.84 -39.05 8.53
C TYR A 938 -29.03 -38.23 8.00
N GLU A 939 -28.94 -36.90 8.00
CA GLU A 939 -30.02 -36.00 7.60
C GLU A 939 -29.99 -35.65 6.10
N VAL A 940 -28.81 -35.64 5.47
CA VAL A 940 -28.65 -35.22 4.07
C VAL A 940 -27.87 -36.28 3.27
N PRO A 941 -28.53 -37.30 2.70
CA PRO A 941 -27.89 -38.18 1.73
C PRO A 941 -27.78 -37.45 0.38
N MET A 942 -26.89 -36.47 0.27
CA MET A 942 -26.48 -35.93 -1.03
C MET A 942 -25.16 -36.57 -1.44
N MET A 943 -25.23 -37.73 -2.09
CA MET A 943 -24.14 -38.15 -2.95
C MET A 943 -24.23 -37.37 -4.24
N VAL A 944 -23.12 -36.72 -4.61
CA VAL A 944 -22.92 -36.21 -5.96
C VAL A 944 -23.18 -37.38 -6.93
N PRO A 945 -23.98 -37.20 -8.00
CA PRO A 945 -24.28 -38.28 -8.94
C PRO A 945 -22.99 -38.94 -9.47
N LYS A 946 -23.01 -40.26 -9.73
CA LYS A 946 -21.80 -40.99 -10.19
C LYS A 946 -21.11 -40.32 -11.37
N THR A 947 -21.89 -39.87 -12.36
CA THR A 947 -21.41 -39.10 -13.54
C THR A 947 -20.66 -37.83 -13.15
N THR A 948 -21.13 -37.15 -12.10
CA THR A 948 -20.50 -35.94 -11.56
C THR A 948 -19.27 -36.28 -10.74
N ALA A 949 -19.28 -37.36 -9.95
CA ALA A 949 -18.14 -37.77 -9.13
C ALA A 949 -16.92 -38.23 -9.96
N GLU A 950 -17.16 -38.79 -11.16
CA GLU A 950 -16.11 -39.20 -12.11
C GLU A 950 -15.43 -38.01 -12.82
N THR A 951 -16.15 -36.90 -12.96
CA THR A 951 -15.69 -35.71 -13.70
C THR A 951 -15.21 -34.59 -12.77
N LEU A 952 -15.85 -34.39 -11.62
CA LEU A 952 -15.48 -33.40 -10.61
C LEU A 952 -14.20 -33.81 -9.88
N LYS A 953 -13.14 -33.03 -10.06
CA LYS A 953 -11.85 -33.25 -9.40
C LYS A 953 -11.89 -32.73 -7.96
N HIS A 954 -12.18 -31.44 -7.79
CA HIS A 954 -12.38 -30.80 -6.49
C HIS A 954 -13.02 -29.41 -6.65
N LYS A 955 -13.39 -28.80 -5.52
CA LYS A 955 -13.86 -27.42 -5.41
C LYS A 955 -12.86 -26.51 -4.71
N ILE A 956 -12.93 -25.21 -5.04
CA ILE A 956 -12.14 -24.12 -4.45
C ILE A 956 -13.09 -23.03 -3.99
N ASN A 957 -12.77 -22.38 -2.87
CA ASN A 957 -13.54 -21.26 -2.34
C ASN A 957 -12.75 -19.94 -2.46
N PRO A 958 -13.07 -19.08 -3.43
CA PRO A 958 -12.46 -17.76 -3.56
C PRO A 958 -12.88 -16.75 -2.50
N SER A 959 -13.95 -17.03 -1.75
CA SER A 959 -14.40 -16.22 -0.61
C SER A 959 -13.86 -16.77 0.72
N ALA A 960 -12.81 -17.60 0.70
CA ALA A 960 -12.21 -18.15 1.92
C ALA A 960 -11.71 -17.01 2.82
N GLY A 961 -12.28 -16.90 4.02
CA GLY A 961 -11.95 -15.83 4.96
C GLY A 961 -12.94 -14.65 4.98
N GLU A 962 -13.95 -14.63 4.12
CA GLU A 962 -15.03 -13.64 4.16
C GLU A 962 -16.19 -14.11 5.06
N THR A 963 -16.96 -13.18 5.63
CA THR A 963 -18.18 -13.49 6.40
C THR A 963 -19.30 -14.10 5.56
N PHE A 964 -19.36 -13.76 4.27
CA PHE A 964 -20.38 -14.26 3.34
C PHE A 964 -19.76 -14.67 2.01
N PRO A 965 -20.26 -15.74 1.36
CA PRO A 965 -19.82 -16.09 0.01
C PRO A 965 -20.18 -15.00 -0.99
N GLN A 966 -19.25 -14.74 -1.92
CA GLN A 966 -19.43 -13.81 -3.05
C GLN A 966 -19.67 -14.61 -4.34
N ALA A 967 -20.48 -14.07 -5.26
CA ALA A 967 -20.69 -14.72 -6.54
C ALA A 967 -19.41 -14.66 -7.39
N VAL A 968 -19.10 -15.76 -8.09
CA VAL A 968 -17.98 -15.84 -9.04
C VAL A 968 -18.47 -15.36 -10.40
N GLU A 969 -18.11 -14.15 -10.77
CA GLU A 969 -18.65 -13.48 -11.96
C GLU A 969 -17.82 -13.76 -13.21
N VAL A 970 -16.49 -13.79 -13.08
CA VAL A 970 -15.56 -13.99 -14.20
C VAL A 970 -14.41 -14.90 -13.79
N LEU A 971 -14.03 -15.81 -14.69
CA LEU A 971 -12.87 -16.69 -14.54
C LEU A 971 -11.95 -16.56 -15.76
N LEU A 972 -10.65 -16.48 -15.52
CA LEU A 972 -9.63 -16.49 -16.58
C LEU A 972 -8.45 -17.37 -16.15
N TYR A 973 -8.10 -18.37 -16.98
CA TYR A 973 -6.87 -19.13 -16.84
C TYR A 973 -5.78 -18.50 -17.69
N THR A 974 -4.60 -18.35 -17.10
CA THR A 974 -3.39 -17.86 -17.77
C THR A 974 -2.28 -18.90 -17.64
N PRO A 975 -1.73 -19.43 -18.75
CA PRO A 975 -0.61 -20.36 -18.71
C PRO A 975 0.59 -19.78 -17.95
N GLY A 976 1.37 -20.63 -17.29
CA GLY A 976 2.61 -20.22 -16.63
C GLY A 976 3.73 -20.08 -17.66
N GLU A 977 4.52 -19.01 -17.58
CA GLU A 977 5.70 -18.82 -18.43
C GLU A 977 6.98 -18.91 -17.61
N LEU A 978 8.07 -19.30 -18.29
CA LEU A 978 9.43 -19.30 -17.79
C LEU A 978 10.05 -17.94 -18.09
N ASP A 979 10.47 -17.20 -17.07
CA ASP A 979 11.36 -16.05 -17.29
C ASP A 979 12.63 -16.58 -18.01
N PRO A 980 13.14 -15.92 -19.07
CA PRO A 980 14.41 -16.30 -19.70
C PRO A 980 15.58 -16.42 -18.71
N ALA A 981 15.49 -15.77 -17.54
CA ALA A 981 16.47 -15.84 -16.45
C ALA A 981 16.21 -16.97 -15.44
N GLU A 982 15.05 -17.61 -15.45
CA GLU A 982 14.64 -18.67 -14.51
C GLU A 982 14.77 -20.07 -15.13
N ARG A 983 15.06 -21.08 -14.29
CA ARG A 983 15.25 -22.47 -14.76
C ARG A 983 13.91 -23.06 -15.23
N HIS A 984 13.96 -24.02 -16.15
CA HIS A 984 12.83 -24.73 -16.78
C HIS A 984 11.86 -25.52 -15.84
N GLY A 985 11.79 -25.20 -14.54
CA GLY A 985 10.91 -25.81 -13.54
C GLY A 985 9.91 -24.89 -12.83
N ASP A 986 9.99 -23.56 -13.00
CA ASP A 986 9.23 -22.56 -12.19
C ASP A 986 8.10 -21.84 -12.96
N ALA A 987 7.51 -22.46 -13.99
CA ALA A 987 6.34 -21.88 -14.65
C ALA A 987 5.09 -22.03 -13.77
N HIS A 988 4.63 -20.94 -13.15
CA HIS A 988 3.43 -20.93 -12.29
C HIS A 988 2.17 -20.48 -13.07
N PRO A 989 1.32 -21.41 -13.55
CA PRO A 989 0.06 -21.04 -14.19
C PRO A 989 -0.88 -20.38 -13.17
N LYS A 990 -1.72 -19.44 -13.62
CA LYS A 990 -2.60 -18.67 -12.73
C LYS A 990 -4.07 -18.80 -13.12
N LEU A 991 -4.94 -18.84 -12.13
CA LEU A 991 -6.38 -18.73 -12.27
C LEU A 991 -6.86 -17.42 -11.63
N TRP A 992 -7.44 -16.54 -12.43
CA TRP A 992 -7.99 -15.26 -12.01
C TRP A 992 -9.49 -15.41 -11.80
N CYS A 993 -9.98 -14.90 -10.66
CA CYS A 993 -11.38 -14.97 -10.26
C CYS A 993 -11.88 -13.58 -9.86
N ALA A 994 -12.88 -13.06 -10.58
CA ALA A 994 -13.60 -11.85 -10.20
C ALA A 994 -14.81 -12.17 -9.33
N LEU A 995 -14.94 -11.48 -8.21
CA LEU A 995 -16.07 -11.56 -7.30
C LEU A 995 -17.07 -10.41 -7.54
N SER A 996 -18.30 -10.59 -7.03
CA SER A 996 -19.41 -9.63 -7.21
C SER A 996 -19.17 -8.21 -6.68
N ASP A 997 -18.22 -8.04 -5.77
CA ASP A 997 -17.88 -6.76 -5.13
C ASP A 997 -16.72 -6.00 -5.82
N GLY A 998 -16.24 -6.50 -6.98
CA GLY A 998 -15.12 -5.94 -7.73
C GLY A 998 -13.74 -6.42 -7.25
N LYS A 999 -13.71 -7.37 -6.30
CA LYS A 999 -12.46 -8.02 -5.85
C LYS A 999 -11.98 -9.05 -6.85
N VAL A 1000 -10.67 -9.11 -7.06
CA VAL A 1000 -10.00 -10.12 -7.88
C VAL A 1000 -9.11 -10.98 -7.00
N VAL A 1001 -9.32 -12.29 -7.07
CA VAL A 1001 -8.53 -13.32 -6.38
C VAL A 1001 -7.76 -14.10 -7.43
N VAL A 1002 -6.44 -14.21 -7.27
CA VAL A 1002 -5.57 -14.94 -8.20
C VAL A 1002 -5.02 -16.16 -7.49
N PHE A 1003 -5.23 -17.33 -8.08
CA PHE A 1003 -4.73 -18.61 -7.60
C PHE A 1003 -3.56 -19.09 -8.44
N ASP A 1004 -2.63 -19.79 -7.80
CA ASP A 1004 -1.71 -20.69 -8.51
C ASP A 1004 -2.51 -21.92 -8.98
N ALA A 1005 -2.58 -22.16 -10.28
CA ALA A 1005 -3.36 -23.27 -10.84
C ALA A 1005 -2.65 -24.64 -10.69
N SER A 1006 -1.38 -24.68 -10.33
CA SER A 1006 -0.65 -25.92 -10.03
C SER A 1006 -0.96 -26.43 -8.62
N THR A 1007 -1.06 -25.52 -7.64
CA THR A 1007 -1.27 -25.84 -6.22
C THR A 1007 -2.68 -25.51 -5.71
N TRP A 1008 -3.46 -24.74 -6.47
CA TRP A 1008 -4.78 -24.19 -6.11
C TRP A 1008 -4.77 -23.31 -4.86
N SER A 1009 -3.63 -22.68 -4.61
CA SER A 1009 -3.42 -21.77 -3.49
C SER A 1009 -3.63 -20.31 -3.92
N ILE A 1010 -4.13 -19.47 -3.02
CA ILE A 1010 -4.31 -18.04 -3.30
C ILE A 1010 -2.93 -17.36 -3.32
N GLN A 1011 -2.58 -16.70 -4.42
CA GLN A 1011 -1.36 -15.90 -4.58
C GLN A 1011 -1.60 -14.42 -4.30
N HIS A 1012 -2.70 -13.84 -4.82
CA HIS A 1012 -2.98 -12.41 -4.72
C HIS A 1012 -4.47 -12.13 -4.53
N CYS A 1013 -4.76 -11.02 -3.84
CA CYS A 1013 -6.12 -10.55 -3.64
C CYS A 1013 -6.16 -9.01 -3.56
N PHE A 1014 -6.83 -8.37 -4.51
CA PHE A 1014 -6.92 -6.91 -4.59
C PHE A 1014 -8.26 -6.47 -5.19
N LYS A 1015 -8.66 -5.23 -4.94
CA LYS A 1015 -9.90 -4.66 -5.47
C LYS A 1015 -9.62 -3.87 -6.75
N VAL A 1016 -10.40 -4.12 -7.80
CA VAL A 1016 -10.27 -3.45 -9.10
C VAL A 1016 -11.48 -2.56 -9.30
N GLY A 1017 -11.28 -1.25 -9.16
CA GLY A 1017 -12.39 -0.29 -9.24
C GLY A 1017 -13.38 -0.40 -8.07
N SER A 1018 -14.54 0.24 -8.23
CA SER A 1018 -15.65 0.20 -7.26
C SER A 1018 -16.88 -0.56 -7.79
N SER A 1019 -16.84 -1.01 -9.04
CA SER A 1019 -17.98 -1.62 -9.75
C SER A 1019 -17.76 -3.09 -10.06
N LYS A 1020 -18.84 -3.77 -10.44
CA LYS A 1020 -18.83 -5.18 -10.80
C LYS A 1020 -18.04 -5.42 -12.09
N LEU A 1021 -17.21 -6.45 -12.10
CA LEU A 1021 -16.42 -6.87 -13.26
C LEU A 1021 -17.23 -7.82 -14.16
N LYS A 1022 -17.03 -7.75 -15.47
CA LYS A 1022 -17.86 -8.44 -16.48
C LYS A 1022 -17.13 -9.43 -17.35
N CYS A 1023 -15.90 -9.12 -17.74
CA CYS A 1023 -15.10 -9.96 -18.62
C CYS A 1023 -13.61 -9.77 -18.35
N MET A 1024 -12.82 -10.79 -18.68
CA MET A 1024 -11.37 -10.81 -18.50
C MET A 1024 -10.72 -11.52 -19.67
N VAL A 1025 -9.62 -10.97 -20.18
CA VAL A 1025 -8.83 -11.60 -21.23
C VAL A 1025 -7.34 -11.38 -21.00
N MET A 1026 -6.52 -12.36 -21.35
CA MET A 1026 -5.07 -12.15 -21.49
C MET A 1026 -4.82 -11.48 -22.85
N ALA A 1027 -4.41 -10.21 -22.84
CA ALA A 1027 -4.14 -9.45 -24.07
C ALA A 1027 -2.73 -9.70 -24.61
N GLU A 1028 -1.75 -9.80 -23.71
CA GLU A 1028 -0.34 -10.11 -23.99
C GLU A 1028 0.22 -10.93 -22.83
N GLN A 1029 1.41 -11.52 -23.01
CA GLN A 1029 2.08 -12.38 -22.02
C GLN A 1029 2.20 -11.74 -20.62
N SER A 1030 2.30 -10.40 -20.56
CA SER A 1030 2.46 -9.66 -19.31
C SER A 1030 1.22 -8.88 -18.86
N GLN A 1031 0.06 -9.02 -19.55
CA GLN A 1031 -1.08 -8.12 -19.35
C GLN A 1031 -2.46 -8.81 -19.40
N VAL A 1032 -3.24 -8.61 -18.34
CA VAL A 1032 -4.66 -9.00 -18.25
C VAL A 1032 -5.53 -7.75 -18.35
N TRP A 1033 -6.52 -7.79 -19.25
CA TRP A 1033 -7.51 -6.72 -19.44
C TRP A 1033 -8.82 -7.15 -18.80
N ILE A 1034 -9.43 -6.26 -18.02
CA ILE A 1034 -10.67 -6.53 -17.28
C ILE A 1034 -11.71 -5.48 -17.65
N GLY A 1035 -12.82 -5.90 -18.25
CA GLY A 1035 -13.97 -5.05 -18.51
C GLY A 1035 -14.88 -4.94 -17.28
N SER A 1036 -15.41 -3.74 -17.04
CA SER A 1036 -16.21 -3.41 -15.86
C SER A 1036 -17.53 -2.73 -16.22
N GLN A 1037 -18.50 -2.84 -15.30
CA GLN A 1037 -19.80 -2.20 -15.38
C GLN A 1037 -19.72 -0.67 -15.44
N ASP A 1038 -18.69 -0.08 -14.85
CA ASP A 1038 -18.45 1.36 -14.90
C ASP A 1038 -17.88 1.85 -16.25
N SER A 1039 -17.92 1.04 -17.32
CA SER A 1039 -17.43 1.41 -18.66
C SER A 1039 -15.90 1.60 -18.74
N ILE A 1040 -15.13 1.01 -17.81
CA ILE A 1040 -13.66 1.01 -17.81
C ILE A 1040 -13.13 -0.36 -18.23
N ILE A 1041 -12.02 -0.36 -18.96
CA ILE A 1041 -11.15 -1.55 -19.09
C ILE A 1041 -9.90 -1.33 -18.25
N TYR A 1042 -9.73 -2.13 -17.20
CA TYR A 1042 -8.58 -2.08 -16.31
C TYR A 1042 -7.45 -2.97 -16.82
N LEU A 1043 -6.22 -2.45 -16.83
CA LEU A 1043 -5.06 -3.15 -17.36
C LEU A 1043 -4.13 -3.54 -16.21
N ILE A 1044 -4.09 -4.84 -15.93
CA ILE A 1044 -3.27 -5.40 -14.86
C ILE A 1044 -2.01 -6.00 -15.47
N ASN A 1045 -0.86 -5.59 -14.94
CA ASN A 1045 0.40 -6.25 -15.25
C ASN A 1045 0.56 -7.51 -14.40
N THR A 1046 0.78 -8.66 -15.04
CA THR A 1046 0.79 -10.00 -14.42
C THR A 1046 2.00 -10.28 -13.51
N HIS A 1047 3.03 -9.42 -13.56
CA HIS A 1047 4.25 -9.53 -12.75
C HIS A 1047 4.15 -8.65 -11.49
N SER A 1048 3.81 -7.37 -11.68
CA SER A 1048 3.69 -6.41 -10.58
C SER A 1048 2.35 -6.47 -9.83
N MET A 1049 1.35 -7.17 -10.38
CA MET A 1049 -0.02 -7.23 -9.87
C MET A 1049 -0.64 -5.85 -9.61
N SER A 1050 -0.27 -4.86 -10.42
CA SER A 1050 -0.72 -3.47 -10.29
C SER A 1050 -1.53 -3.02 -11.50
N CYS A 1051 -2.61 -2.27 -11.24
CA CYS A 1051 -3.44 -1.63 -12.26
C CYS A 1051 -3.05 -0.15 -12.38
N ASN A 1052 -2.06 0.14 -13.22
CA ASN A 1052 -1.58 1.52 -13.41
C ASN A 1052 -2.20 2.20 -14.64
N LYS A 1053 -2.79 1.44 -15.57
CA LYS A 1053 -3.37 1.94 -16.82
C LYS A 1053 -4.85 1.54 -16.92
N GLN A 1054 -5.62 2.34 -17.65
CA GLN A 1054 -7.03 2.07 -17.93
C GLN A 1054 -7.44 2.61 -19.30
N LEU A 1055 -8.43 1.97 -19.92
CA LEU A 1055 -9.05 2.43 -21.17
C LEU A 1055 -10.48 2.88 -20.89
N ASN A 1056 -10.81 4.10 -21.33
CA ASN A 1056 -12.04 4.80 -20.91
C ASN A 1056 -12.94 5.22 -22.09
N ASP A 1057 -12.70 4.67 -23.30
CA ASP A 1057 -13.37 5.09 -24.53
C ASP A 1057 -14.81 4.56 -24.67
N HIS A 1058 -15.18 3.53 -23.89
CA HIS A 1058 -16.56 3.07 -23.77
C HIS A 1058 -17.41 4.04 -22.94
N ARG A 1059 -18.69 4.14 -23.30
CA ARG A 1059 -19.70 4.99 -22.62
C ARG A 1059 -20.76 4.20 -21.88
N SER A 1060 -20.74 2.88 -22.03
CA SER A 1060 -21.64 1.94 -21.39
C SER A 1060 -20.80 0.76 -20.87
N GLU A 1061 -21.40 -0.04 -20.00
CA GLU A 1061 -20.84 -1.27 -19.44
C GLU A 1061 -20.11 -2.11 -20.49
N VAL A 1062 -18.85 -2.46 -20.20
CA VAL A 1062 -18.04 -3.33 -21.08
C VAL A 1062 -18.46 -4.78 -20.84
N VAL A 1063 -19.03 -5.43 -21.84
CA VAL A 1063 -19.64 -6.76 -21.68
C VAL A 1063 -18.70 -7.89 -22.09
N ASP A 1064 -17.85 -7.69 -23.10
CA ASP A 1064 -16.94 -8.73 -23.61
C ASP A 1064 -15.67 -8.11 -24.21
N ILE A 1065 -14.55 -8.84 -24.14
CA ILE A 1065 -13.26 -8.47 -24.74
C ILE A 1065 -12.63 -9.72 -25.34
N ILE A 1066 -12.23 -9.65 -26.60
CA ILE A 1066 -11.57 -10.72 -27.34
C ILE A 1066 -10.25 -10.24 -27.93
N VAL A 1067 -9.30 -11.15 -28.10
CA VAL A 1067 -7.97 -10.86 -28.64
C VAL A 1067 -7.79 -11.61 -29.96
N GLU A 1068 -7.29 -10.92 -30.97
CA GLU A 1068 -6.91 -11.49 -32.26
C GLU A 1068 -5.43 -11.91 -32.22
N ASN A 1069 -5.18 -13.21 -32.19
CA ASN A 1069 -3.83 -13.76 -32.31
C ASN A 1069 -3.44 -13.85 -33.79
N ARG A 1070 -2.55 -12.96 -34.25
CA ARG A 1070 -1.89 -13.06 -35.56
C ARG A 1070 -0.43 -13.42 -35.37
N ASP A 1071 0.03 -14.47 -36.05
CA ASP A 1071 1.40 -15.00 -35.90
C ASP A 1071 2.54 -14.07 -36.34
N ASN A 1072 2.29 -12.81 -36.76
CA ASN A 1072 3.36 -11.91 -37.26
C ASN A 1072 3.03 -10.39 -37.32
N MET A 1073 1.91 -9.91 -36.75
CA MET A 1073 1.53 -8.49 -36.74
C MET A 1073 1.04 -8.08 -35.35
N SER A 1074 1.11 -6.79 -35.01
CA SER A 1074 0.62 -6.26 -33.73
C SER A 1074 -0.80 -6.77 -33.43
N SER A 1075 -0.94 -7.54 -32.34
CA SER A 1075 -2.22 -8.10 -31.92
C SER A 1075 -3.24 -6.98 -31.68
N GLU A 1076 -4.44 -7.15 -32.22
CA GLU A 1076 -5.58 -6.28 -31.96
C GLU A 1076 -6.50 -6.93 -30.91
N ALA A 1077 -7.01 -6.14 -29.98
CA ALA A 1077 -8.08 -6.57 -29.07
C ALA A 1077 -9.38 -5.88 -29.47
N TYR A 1078 -10.49 -6.60 -29.48
CA TYR A 1078 -11.82 -6.03 -29.70
C TYR A 1078 -12.59 -6.07 -28.40
N SER A 1079 -13.16 -4.93 -28.00
CA SER A 1079 -14.04 -4.84 -26.84
C SER A 1079 -15.41 -4.35 -27.27
N CYS A 1080 -16.44 -4.78 -26.57
CA CYS A 1080 -17.79 -4.30 -26.80
C CYS A 1080 -18.48 -3.84 -25.52
N SER A 1081 -19.41 -2.90 -25.68
CA SER A 1081 -20.26 -2.43 -24.59
C SER A 1081 -21.73 -2.69 -24.85
N LEU A 1082 -22.52 -2.66 -23.77
CA LEU A 1082 -23.95 -2.98 -23.78
C LEU A 1082 -24.74 -2.18 -24.82
N ASP A 1083 -24.36 -0.92 -25.05
CA ASP A 1083 -25.03 -0.01 -25.99
C ASP A 1083 -24.81 -0.34 -27.48
N GLY A 1084 -23.98 -1.34 -27.80
CA GLY A 1084 -23.66 -1.74 -29.18
C GLY A 1084 -22.36 -1.14 -29.73
N THR A 1085 -21.59 -0.40 -28.93
CA THR A 1085 -20.27 0.11 -29.36
C THR A 1085 -19.25 -1.03 -29.41
N VAL A 1086 -18.53 -1.15 -30.53
CA VAL A 1086 -17.36 -2.03 -30.64
C VAL A 1086 -16.11 -1.19 -30.92
N ILE A 1087 -15.05 -1.46 -30.16
CA ILE A 1087 -13.77 -0.75 -30.25
C ILE A 1087 -12.65 -1.77 -30.48
N ALA A 1088 -11.86 -1.56 -31.53
CA ALA A 1088 -10.64 -2.28 -31.83
C ALA A 1088 -9.44 -1.51 -31.28
N TRP A 1089 -8.64 -2.16 -30.46
CA TRP A 1089 -7.47 -1.63 -29.77
C TRP A 1089 -6.22 -2.25 -30.33
N ASN A 1090 -5.18 -1.44 -30.49
CA ASN A 1090 -3.83 -1.96 -30.65
C ASN A 1090 -3.27 -2.28 -29.27
N ILE A 1091 -2.89 -3.54 -29.02
CA ILE A 1091 -2.51 -3.99 -27.68
C ILE A 1091 -1.20 -3.36 -27.20
N SER A 1092 -0.21 -3.21 -28.07
CA SER A 1092 1.09 -2.64 -27.70
C SER A 1092 1.01 -1.14 -27.42
N THR A 1093 0.32 -0.38 -28.28
CA THR A 1093 0.21 1.09 -28.15
C THR A 1093 -0.95 1.56 -27.27
N LEU A 1094 -1.90 0.67 -26.95
CA LEU A 1094 -3.14 0.96 -26.21
C LEU A 1094 -4.05 2.02 -26.88
N LYS A 1095 -3.88 2.24 -28.19
CA LYS A 1095 -4.67 3.20 -28.97
C LYS A 1095 -5.84 2.51 -29.66
N VAL A 1096 -6.90 3.28 -29.88
CA VAL A 1096 -8.05 2.86 -30.70
C VAL A 1096 -7.64 2.86 -32.17
N ASN A 1097 -7.71 1.69 -32.81
CA ASN A 1097 -7.52 1.55 -34.24
C ASN A 1097 -8.82 1.83 -35.00
N ARG A 1098 -9.94 1.28 -34.51
CA ARG A 1098 -11.26 1.40 -35.15
C ARG A 1098 -12.36 1.45 -34.10
N ARG A 1099 -13.42 2.19 -34.39
CA ARG A 1099 -14.65 2.25 -33.60
C ARG A 1099 -15.84 2.25 -34.53
N PHE A 1100 -16.86 1.46 -34.21
CA PHE A 1100 -18.15 1.49 -34.91
C PHE A 1100 -19.28 1.15 -33.95
N GLN A 1101 -20.48 1.62 -34.29
CA GLN A 1101 -21.71 1.39 -33.54
C GLN A 1101 -22.58 0.40 -34.29
N LEU A 1102 -23.04 -0.65 -33.62
CA LEU A 1102 -24.06 -1.54 -34.17
C LEU A 1102 -25.46 -0.99 -33.85
N ALA A 1103 -26.39 -1.06 -34.81
CA ALA A 1103 -27.78 -0.74 -34.58
C ALA A 1103 -28.46 -1.88 -33.80
N CYS A 1104 -28.36 -1.84 -32.48
CA CYS A 1104 -28.97 -2.81 -31.57
C CYS A 1104 -29.40 -2.17 -30.24
N GLU A 1105 -30.36 -2.80 -29.56
CA GLU A 1105 -30.77 -2.40 -28.21
C GLU A 1105 -29.74 -2.84 -27.16
N THR A 1106 -29.27 -4.09 -27.26
CA THR A 1106 -28.28 -4.65 -26.35
C THR A 1106 -27.31 -5.57 -27.10
N LEU A 1107 -26.01 -5.34 -26.93
CA LEU A 1107 -24.93 -6.24 -27.35
C LEU A 1107 -24.42 -7.02 -26.14
N THR A 1108 -24.36 -8.36 -26.23
CA THR A 1108 -24.03 -9.21 -25.07
C THR A 1108 -22.71 -9.95 -25.19
N ALA A 1109 -22.27 -10.31 -26.40
CA ALA A 1109 -21.04 -11.06 -26.63
C ALA A 1109 -20.48 -10.83 -28.05
N ILE A 1110 -19.17 -10.98 -28.22
CA ILE A 1110 -18.51 -10.93 -29.53
C ILE A 1110 -17.53 -12.10 -29.72
N ARG A 1111 -17.38 -12.58 -30.96
CA ARG A 1111 -16.37 -13.59 -31.36
C ARG A 1111 -15.70 -13.16 -32.65
N PHE A 1112 -14.40 -13.43 -32.77
CA PHE A 1112 -13.62 -13.09 -33.97
C PHE A 1112 -13.26 -14.38 -34.73
N HIS A 1113 -13.56 -14.41 -36.02
CA HIS A 1113 -13.20 -15.53 -36.88
C HIS A 1113 -13.15 -15.14 -38.37
N ASN A 1114 -12.21 -15.69 -39.15
CA ASN A 1114 -12.05 -15.42 -40.59
C ASN A 1114 -12.10 -13.92 -40.95
N ASN A 1115 -11.43 -13.08 -40.14
CA ASN A 1115 -11.42 -11.63 -40.32
C ASN A 1115 -12.83 -10.98 -40.28
N ARG A 1116 -13.76 -11.60 -39.55
CA ARG A 1116 -15.13 -11.13 -39.29
C ARG A 1116 -15.43 -11.19 -37.80
N LEU A 1117 -16.23 -10.23 -37.36
CA LEU A 1117 -16.77 -10.14 -36.01
C LEU A 1117 -18.19 -10.68 -36.00
N TRP A 1118 -18.43 -11.66 -35.15
CA TRP A 1118 -19.76 -12.19 -34.86
C TRP A 1118 -20.24 -11.51 -33.58
N CYS A 1119 -21.38 -10.83 -33.64
CA CYS A 1119 -21.88 -9.99 -32.56
C CYS A 1119 -23.28 -10.47 -32.15
N CYS A 1120 -23.43 -10.88 -30.90
CA CYS A 1120 -24.70 -11.30 -30.34
C CYS A 1120 -25.48 -10.07 -29.87
N ILE A 1121 -26.48 -9.67 -30.64
CA ILE A 1121 -27.41 -8.63 -30.23
C ILE A 1121 -28.70 -9.30 -29.77
N GLY A 1122 -29.37 -8.80 -28.74
CA GLY A 1122 -30.48 -9.52 -28.07
C GLY A 1122 -31.44 -10.24 -29.03
N SER A 1123 -31.82 -9.64 -30.15
CA SER A 1123 -32.71 -10.27 -31.13
C SER A 1123 -32.09 -11.28 -32.14
N CYS A 1124 -30.76 -11.28 -32.37
CA CYS A 1124 -30.11 -12.04 -33.44
C CYS A 1124 -28.57 -12.01 -33.39
N ILE A 1125 -27.88 -12.86 -34.16
CA ILE A 1125 -26.42 -12.78 -34.33
C ILE A 1125 -26.10 -12.01 -35.63
N LEU A 1126 -25.26 -10.98 -35.53
CA LEU A 1126 -24.77 -10.22 -36.67
C LEU A 1126 -23.37 -10.67 -37.07
N VAL A 1127 -23.15 -10.88 -38.36
CA VAL A 1127 -21.81 -11.07 -38.93
C VAL A 1127 -21.38 -9.75 -39.53
N VAL A 1128 -20.32 -9.20 -38.99
CA VAL A 1128 -19.85 -7.84 -39.26
C VAL A 1128 -18.39 -7.91 -39.72
N THR A 1129 -18.00 -7.08 -40.68
CA THR A 1129 -16.57 -6.91 -40.99
C THR A 1129 -15.84 -6.24 -39.83
N THR A 1130 -14.50 -6.30 -39.82
CA THR A 1130 -13.66 -5.55 -38.86
C THR A 1130 -13.81 -4.03 -38.96
N THR A 1131 -14.50 -3.55 -39.99
CA THR A 1131 -14.85 -2.14 -40.23
C THR A 1131 -16.28 -1.78 -39.83
N GLY A 1132 -17.07 -2.72 -39.28
CA GLY A 1132 -18.43 -2.46 -38.83
C GLY A 1132 -19.54 -2.66 -39.87
N ILE A 1133 -19.21 -3.18 -41.07
CA ILE A 1133 -20.21 -3.42 -42.12
C ILE A 1133 -20.92 -4.74 -41.86
N ILE A 1134 -22.23 -4.68 -41.67
CA ILE A 1134 -23.08 -5.86 -41.51
C ILE A 1134 -23.11 -6.63 -42.83
N ARG A 1135 -22.64 -7.88 -42.81
CA ARG A 1135 -22.69 -8.80 -43.95
C ARG A 1135 -23.91 -9.70 -43.88
N GLN A 1136 -24.28 -10.12 -42.68
CA GLN A 1136 -25.31 -11.13 -42.50
C GLN A 1136 -25.98 -10.99 -41.15
N LYS A 1137 -27.25 -11.40 -41.08
CA LYS A 1137 -28.08 -11.39 -39.86
C LYS A 1137 -28.70 -12.77 -39.70
N VAL A 1138 -28.46 -13.40 -38.55
CA VAL A 1138 -28.96 -14.72 -38.18
C VAL A 1138 -30.05 -14.54 -37.12
N LYS A 1139 -31.32 -14.64 -37.53
CA LYS A 1139 -32.46 -14.49 -36.62
C LYS A 1139 -32.95 -15.86 -36.13
N ILE A 1140 -33.53 -15.86 -34.93
CA ILE A 1140 -34.37 -16.96 -34.48
C ILE A 1140 -35.77 -16.73 -35.09
N GLU A 1141 -36.25 -17.65 -35.90
CA GLU A 1141 -37.62 -17.68 -36.40
C GLU A 1141 -38.40 -18.71 -35.59
N ASP A 1142 -39.00 -18.30 -34.47
CA ASP A 1142 -39.88 -19.16 -33.66
C ASP A 1142 -41.32 -18.65 -33.82
N ILE A 1143 -42.10 -19.31 -34.70
CA ILE A 1143 -43.47 -18.91 -35.08
C ILE A 1143 -44.48 -19.11 -33.92
N ALA A 1144 -44.06 -19.76 -32.82
CA ALA A 1144 -44.96 -20.27 -31.78
C ALA A 1144 -45.03 -19.46 -30.47
N ARG A 1145 -44.27 -18.35 -30.28
CA ARG A 1145 -44.27 -17.57 -29.03
C ARG A 1145 -44.63 -16.09 -29.26
N ASP A 1146 -45.54 -15.56 -28.44
CA ASP A 1146 -46.01 -14.17 -28.49
C ASP A 1146 -44.99 -13.13 -27.96
N LEU A 1147 -43.87 -13.55 -27.34
CA LEU A 1147 -42.79 -12.65 -26.88
C LEU A 1147 -41.47 -12.88 -27.65
N PRO A 1148 -40.74 -11.81 -28.01
CA PRO A 1148 -39.43 -11.93 -28.66
C PRO A 1148 -38.39 -12.56 -27.73
N LEU A 1149 -37.74 -13.63 -28.18
CA LEU A 1149 -36.64 -14.28 -27.48
C LEU A 1149 -35.36 -13.41 -27.55
N SER A 1150 -34.70 -13.21 -26.42
CA SER A 1150 -33.41 -12.52 -26.35
C SER A 1150 -32.26 -13.51 -26.24
N LEU A 1151 -31.34 -13.51 -27.20
CA LEU A 1151 -30.08 -14.25 -27.16
C LEU A 1151 -29.20 -13.76 -26.00
N LEU A 1152 -28.63 -14.73 -25.27
CA LEU A 1152 -27.74 -14.48 -24.14
C LEU A 1152 -26.27 -14.58 -24.57
N CYS A 1153 -25.86 -15.76 -25.04
CA CYS A 1153 -24.50 -16.03 -25.50
C CYS A 1153 -24.47 -17.03 -26.66
N PHE A 1154 -23.34 -17.11 -27.37
CA PHE A 1154 -23.14 -18.02 -28.49
C PHE A 1154 -21.70 -18.55 -28.58
N GLN A 1155 -21.53 -19.66 -29.28
CA GLN A 1155 -20.24 -20.31 -29.54
C GLN A 1155 -20.16 -20.78 -31.01
N LEU A 1156 -18.96 -20.71 -31.59
CA LEU A 1156 -18.69 -21.09 -32.98
C LEU A 1156 -17.91 -22.42 -33.02
N PHE A 1157 -18.45 -23.42 -33.73
CA PHE A 1157 -17.85 -24.73 -33.97
C PHE A 1157 -17.51 -24.87 -35.45
N LEU A 1158 -16.36 -24.34 -35.82
CA LEU A 1158 -16.04 -24.11 -37.23
C LEU A 1158 -15.49 -25.36 -37.92
N GLU A 1159 -14.95 -26.33 -37.17
CA GLU A 1159 -14.57 -27.65 -37.71
C GLU A 1159 -15.79 -28.42 -38.24
N THR A 1160 -16.98 -28.12 -37.70
CA THR A 1160 -18.25 -28.77 -38.05
C THR A 1160 -19.25 -27.82 -38.71
N ASP A 1161 -18.82 -26.59 -39.02
CA ASP A 1161 -19.67 -25.51 -39.56
C ASP A 1161 -20.96 -25.28 -38.76
N GLN A 1162 -20.87 -25.19 -37.43
CA GLN A 1162 -22.02 -24.98 -36.54
C GLN A 1162 -21.92 -23.71 -35.69
N ILE A 1163 -23.06 -23.08 -35.43
CA ILE A 1163 -23.22 -21.95 -34.50
C ILE A 1163 -24.21 -22.36 -33.44
N TRP A 1164 -23.82 -22.26 -32.17
CA TRP A 1164 -24.66 -22.60 -31.02
C TRP A 1164 -25.00 -21.35 -30.23
N ALA A 1165 -26.27 -21.09 -29.96
CA ALA A 1165 -26.70 -19.97 -29.13
C ALA A 1165 -27.78 -20.35 -28.11
N SER A 1166 -27.81 -19.62 -27.00
CA SER A 1166 -28.82 -19.76 -25.94
C SER A 1166 -29.64 -18.48 -25.80
N CYS A 1167 -30.86 -18.62 -25.26
CA CYS A 1167 -31.74 -17.50 -24.96
C CYS A 1167 -31.82 -17.24 -23.45
N LEU A 1168 -31.98 -15.96 -23.09
CA LEU A 1168 -32.17 -15.52 -21.71
C LEU A 1168 -33.42 -16.16 -21.11
N GLY A 1169 -33.28 -16.79 -19.94
CA GLY A 1169 -34.39 -17.43 -19.23
C GLY A 1169 -34.99 -18.66 -19.92
N SER A 1170 -34.29 -19.24 -20.91
CA SER A 1170 -34.72 -20.45 -21.61
C SER A 1170 -33.79 -21.63 -21.31
N SER A 1171 -34.33 -22.84 -21.46
CA SER A 1171 -33.61 -24.13 -21.43
C SER A 1171 -33.23 -24.64 -22.82
N GLU A 1172 -33.46 -23.82 -23.85
CA GLU A 1172 -33.34 -24.21 -25.25
C GLU A 1172 -32.05 -23.65 -25.88
N LEU A 1173 -31.40 -24.50 -26.67
CA LEU A 1173 -30.24 -24.18 -27.50
C LEU A 1173 -30.65 -24.20 -28.97
N TYR A 1174 -30.16 -23.22 -29.71
CA TYR A 1174 -30.40 -23.07 -31.14
C TYR A 1174 -29.09 -23.29 -31.89
N ILE A 1175 -29.17 -24.05 -32.97
CA ILE A 1175 -28.02 -24.44 -33.80
C ILE A 1175 -28.27 -24.02 -35.24
N TRP A 1176 -27.32 -23.29 -35.82
CA TRP A 1176 -27.32 -22.95 -37.24
C TRP A 1176 -26.13 -23.58 -37.95
N ASN A 1177 -26.27 -23.84 -39.24
CA ASN A 1177 -25.15 -24.15 -40.10
C ASN A 1177 -24.42 -22.84 -40.46
N ALA A 1178 -23.12 -22.77 -40.20
CA ALA A 1178 -22.30 -21.59 -40.46
C ALA A 1178 -22.14 -21.29 -41.97
N THR A 1179 -22.28 -22.31 -42.83
CA THR A 1179 -22.19 -22.18 -44.30
C THR A 1179 -23.54 -21.84 -44.94
N ASP A 1180 -24.63 -22.33 -44.38
CA ASP A 1180 -26.00 -22.04 -44.81
C ASP A 1180 -26.86 -21.52 -43.64
N LEU A 1181 -26.79 -20.20 -43.44
CA LEU A 1181 -27.56 -19.50 -42.42
C LEU A 1181 -29.01 -19.21 -42.84
N SER A 1182 -29.41 -19.62 -44.05
CA SER A 1182 -30.80 -19.54 -44.50
C SER A 1182 -31.63 -20.75 -44.05
N ALA A 1183 -30.96 -21.85 -43.72
CA ALA A 1183 -31.60 -23.04 -43.16
C ALA A 1183 -32.18 -22.74 -41.75
N PRO A 1184 -33.34 -23.31 -41.41
CA PRO A 1184 -33.95 -23.12 -40.10
C PRO A 1184 -33.07 -23.66 -38.98
N SER A 1185 -33.06 -22.97 -37.84
CA SER A 1185 -32.27 -23.39 -36.68
C SER A 1185 -32.75 -24.72 -36.12
N GLN A 1186 -31.83 -25.65 -35.89
CA GLN A 1186 -32.13 -26.85 -35.10
C GLN A 1186 -32.23 -26.48 -33.63
N LYS A 1187 -33.20 -27.05 -32.92
CA LYS A 1187 -33.48 -26.76 -31.51
C LYS A 1187 -33.19 -27.97 -30.63
N ILE A 1188 -32.48 -27.75 -29.52
CA ILE A 1188 -32.24 -28.74 -28.47
C ILE A 1188 -32.81 -28.20 -27.16
N THR A 1189 -33.66 -28.97 -26.50
CA THR A 1189 -34.20 -28.62 -25.17
C THR A 1189 -33.45 -29.42 -24.12
N LEU A 1190 -32.83 -28.73 -23.15
CA LEU A 1190 -32.14 -29.39 -22.04
C LEU A 1190 -33.16 -29.84 -20.99
N GLN A 1191 -33.19 -31.14 -20.72
CA GLN A 1191 -34.08 -31.71 -19.70
C GLN A 1191 -33.70 -31.20 -18.30
N ASP A 1192 -34.71 -30.96 -17.47
CA ASP A 1192 -34.59 -30.43 -16.11
C ASP A 1192 -33.79 -29.11 -16.00
N CYS A 1193 -33.62 -28.36 -17.10
CA CYS A 1193 -33.00 -27.04 -17.09
C CYS A 1193 -34.08 -25.96 -16.93
N LEU A 1194 -33.86 -25.02 -16.02
CA LEU A 1194 -34.72 -23.86 -15.80
C LEU A 1194 -34.22 -22.65 -16.59
N GLU A 1195 -32.93 -22.37 -16.50
CA GLU A 1195 -32.29 -21.25 -17.22
C GLU A 1195 -30.84 -21.58 -17.57
N ILE A 1196 -30.43 -21.21 -18.79
CA ILE A 1196 -29.02 -21.19 -19.22
C ILE A 1196 -28.40 -19.84 -18.89
N THR A 1197 -27.19 -19.84 -18.34
CA THR A 1197 -26.48 -18.61 -17.92
C THR A 1197 -25.17 -18.40 -18.68
N CYS A 1198 -24.48 -19.47 -19.08
CA CYS A 1198 -23.17 -19.39 -19.73
C CYS A 1198 -22.89 -20.64 -20.58
N MET A 1199 -22.03 -20.48 -21.60
CA MET A 1199 -21.64 -21.56 -22.51
C MET A 1199 -20.20 -21.43 -22.98
N MET A 1200 -19.52 -22.56 -23.21
CA MET A 1200 -18.13 -22.59 -23.66
C MET A 1200 -17.84 -23.82 -24.53
N LYS A 1201 -17.06 -23.64 -25.60
CA LYS A 1201 -16.50 -24.73 -26.41
C LYS A 1201 -15.23 -25.28 -25.75
N VAL A 1202 -15.12 -26.60 -25.63
CA VAL A 1202 -13.91 -27.29 -25.17
C VAL A 1202 -13.73 -28.56 -26.00
N LYS A 1203 -12.64 -28.66 -26.76
CA LYS A 1203 -12.48 -29.70 -27.79
C LYS A 1203 -13.72 -29.75 -28.70
N ASN A 1204 -14.32 -30.93 -28.88
CA ASN A 1204 -15.54 -31.18 -29.64
C ASN A 1204 -16.82 -31.18 -28.78
N GLN A 1205 -16.76 -30.59 -27.58
CA GLN A 1205 -17.88 -30.55 -26.64
C GLN A 1205 -18.31 -29.11 -26.38
N LEU A 1206 -19.62 -28.91 -26.27
CA LEU A 1206 -20.23 -27.69 -25.74
C LEU A 1206 -20.58 -27.91 -24.26
N TRP A 1207 -19.99 -27.08 -23.40
CA TRP A 1207 -20.27 -27.04 -21.98
C TRP A 1207 -21.25 -25.90 -21.68
N VAL A 1208 -22.42 -26.24 -21.14
CA VAL A 1208 -23.51 -25.29 -20.87
C VAL A 1208 -23.79 -25.25 -19.38
N GLY A 1209 -23.61 -24.10 -18.75
CA GLY A 1209 -23.90 -23.86 -17.34
C GLY A 1209 -25.24 -23.15 -17.15
N GLY A 1210 -25.96 -23.50 -16.08
CA GLY A 1210 -27.26 -22.90 -15.78
C GLY A 1210 -27.82 -23.32 -14.42
N LYS A 1211 -29.12 -23.09 -14.23
CA LYS A 1211 -29.91 -23.67 -13.13
C LYS A 1211 -30.79 -24.78 -13.64
N GLY A 1212 -30.92 -25.84 -12.85
CA GLY A 1212 -31.80 -26.95 -13.17
C GLY A 1212 -32.29 -27.69 -11.93
N LEU A 1213 -33.26 -28.58 -12.13
CA LEU A 1213 -33.82 -29.43 -11.08
C LEU A 1213 -32.97 -30.69 -10.92
N SER A 1214 -32.56 -30.97 -9.69
CA SER A 1214 -31.89 -32.22 -9.32
C SER A 1214 -32.43 -32.70 -7.98
N GLN A 1215 -33.02 -33.91 -7.96
CA GLN A 1215 -33.66 -34.48 -6.77
C GLN A 1215 -34.72 -33.54 -6.14
N GLY A 1216 -35.51 -32.85 -6.97
CA GLY A 1216 -36.57 -31.94 -6.52
C GLY A 1216 -36.09 -30.60 -5.96
N LYS A 1217 -34.79 -30.30 -5.97
CA LYS A 1217 -34.22 -29.00 -5.58
C LYS A 1217 -33.59 -28.30 -6.78
N ILE A 1218 -33.68 -26.98 -6.80
CA ILE A 1218 -32.99 -26.13 -7.78
C ILE A 1218 -31.50 -26.13 -7.43
N LYS A 1219 -30.66 -26.46 -8.40
CA LYS A 1219 -29.19 -26.52 -8.27
C LYS A 1219 -28.50 -26.00 -9.52
N GLY A 1220 -27.20 -25.70 -9.41
CA GLY A 1220 -26.36 -25.43 -10.56
C GLY A 1220 -26.06 -26.70 -11.34
N LYS A 1221 -26.49 -26.73 -12.60
CA LYS A 1221 -26.26 -27.84 -13.53
C LYS A 1221 -25.32 -27.42 -14.65
N ILE A 1222 -24.51 -28.37 -15.09
CA ILE A 1222 -23.68 -28.28 -16.29
C ILE A 1222 -24.06 -29.42 -17.23
N TYR A 1223 -24.35 -29.09 -18.48
CA TYR A 1223 -24.66 -30.03 -19.54
C TYR A 1223 -23.46 -30.09 -20.48
N VAL A 1224 -22.93 -31.29 -20.70
CA VAL A 1224 -21.86 -31.54 -21.68
C VAL A 1224 -22.52 -32.16 -22.91
N ILE A 1225 -22.44 -31.46 -24.03
CA ILE A 1225 -23.09 -31.81 -25.28
C ILE A 1225 -22.00 -32.09 -26.31
N ASP A 1226 -22.07 -33.23 -26.97
CA ASP A 1226 -21.17 -33.53 -28.08
C ASP A 1226 -21.63 -32.80 -29.35
N SER A 1227 -20.73 -32.07 -30.01
CA SER A 1227 -21.12 -31.22 -31.15
C SER A 1227 -21.42 -31.99 -32.43
N GLU A 1228 -20.95 -33.23 -32.56
CA GLU A 1228 -21.21 -34.07 -33.73
C GLU A 1228 -22.58 -34.76 -33.63
N THR A 1229 -22.81 -35.48 -32.53
CA THR A 1229 -24.05 -36.21 -32.27
C THR A 1229 -25.20 -35.32 -31.79
N LYS A 1230 -24.89 -34.12 -31.30
CA LYS A 1230 -25.84 -33.14 -30.75
C LYS A 1230 -26.65 -33.68 -29.57
N LYS A 1231 -26.09 -34.66 -28.84
CA LYS A 1231 -26.73 -35.25 -27.65
C LYS A 1231 -26.01 -34.82 -26.38
N VAL A 1232 -26.76 -34.73 -25.29
CA VAL A 1232 -26.21 -34.52 -23.95
C VAL A 1232 -25.47 -35.80 -23.54
N GLU A 1233 -24.14 -35.74 -23.46
CA GLU A 1233 -23.30 -36.85 -22.99
C GLU A 1233 -23.35 -36.98 -21.48
N LYS A 1234 -23.32 -35.85 -20.76
CA LYS A 1234 -23.23 -35.81 -19.30
C LYS A 1234 -24.06 -34.67 -18.73
N GLU A 1235 -24.78 -34.98 -17.65
CA GLU A 1235 -25.34 -33.99 -16.74
C GLU A 1235 -24.54 -33.99 -15.44
N LEU A 1236 -23.98 -32.82 -15.12
CA LEU A 1236 -23.10 -32.64 -13.98
C LEU A 1236 -23.76 -31.69 -12.96
N VAL A 1237 -23.81 -32.11 -11.70
CA VAL A 1237 -24.45 -31.36 -10.60
C VAL A 1237 -23.42 -31.04 -9.53
N GLY A 1238 -22.60 -30.03 -9.80
CA GLY A 1238 -21.51 -29.61 -8.92
C GLY A 1238 -21.89 -28.51 -7.96
N HIS A 1239 -22.86 -27.67 -8.28
CA HIS A 1239 -23.11 -26.42 -7.56
C HIS A 1239 -24.46 -26.40 -6.86
N ILE A 1240 -24.54 -25.76 -5.70
CA ILE A 1240 -25.79 -25.58 -4.94
C ILE A 1240 -26.58 -24.40 -5.53
N ASP A 1241 -25.88 -23.36 -5.97
CA ASP A 1241 -26.44 -22.21 -6.70
C ASP A 1241 -26.22 -22.36 -8.22
N GLY A 1242 -26.86 -21.52 -9.03
CA GLY A 1242 -26.67 -21.46 -10.47
C GLY A 1242 -25.23 -21.19 -10.88
N VAL A 1243 -24.80 -21.85 -11.95
CA VAL A 1243 -23.48 -21.59 -12.57
C VAL A 1243 -23.51 -20.19 -13.20
N LYS A 1244 -22.47 -19.39 -12.98
CA LYS A 1244 -22.36 -18.01 -13.50
C LYS A 1244 -21.23 -17.82 -14.49
N ALA A 1245 -20.12 -18.53 -14.30
CA ALA A 1245 -18.93 -18.41 -15.11
C ALA A 1245 -18.39 -19.80 -15.52
N LEU A 1246 -17.78 -19.87 -16.70
CA LEU A 1246 -17.06 -21.04 -17.20
C LEU A 1246 -15.70 -20.60 -17.77
N CYS A 1247 -14.65 -21.40 -17.54
CA CYS A 1247 -13.31 -21.15 -18.09
C CYS A 1247 -12.61 -22.48 -18.43
N SER A 1248 -11.88 -22.52 -19.55
CA SER A 1248 -11.10 -23.68 -19.98
C SER A 1248 -9.64 -23.49 -19.58
N ALA A 1249 -9.05 -24.51 -18.96
CA ALA A 1249 -7.62 -24.59 -18.69
C ALA A 1249 -6.99 -25.63 -19.62
N GLU A 1250 -6.34 -25.14 -20.69
CA GLU A 1250 -5.60 -25.93 -21.69
C GLU A 1250 -6.40 -27.10 -22.29
N ASN A 1251 -7.73 -26.97 -22.36
CA ASN A 1251 -8.65 -28.04 -22.79
C ASN A 1251 -8.53 -29.35 -22.00
N ARG A 1252 -7.82 -29.35 -20.86
CA ARG A 1252 -7.68 -30.49 -19.95
C ARG A 1252 -8.68 -30.42 -18.81
N TYR A 1253 -8.99 -29.20 -18.37
CA TYR A 1253 -9.94 -28.94 -17.31
C TYR A 1253 -10.93 -27.84 -17.71
N VAL A 1254 -12.15 -27.96 -17.18
CA VAL A 1254 -13.13 -26.89 -17.18
C VAL A 1254 -13.31 -26.41 -15.75
N LEU A 1255 -13.42 -25.11 -15.56
CA LEU A 1255 -13.64 -24.44 -14.29
C LEU A 1255 -15.03 -23.80 -14.35
N SER A 1256 -15.85 -24.00 -13.33
CA SER A 1256 -17.16 -23.34 -13.22
C SER A 1256 -17.29 -22.56 -11.92
N GLY A 1257 -17.80 -21.34 -11.99
CA GLY A 1257 -18.08 -20.49 -10.83
C GLY A 1257 -19.58 -20.46 -10.49
N SER A 1258 -19.94 -20.48 -9.21
CA SER A 1258 -21.32 -20.40 -8.75
C SER A 1258 -21.77 -18.98 -8.38
N GLY A 1259 -23.09 -18.82 -8.24
CA GLY A 1259 -23.71 -17.64 -7.64
C GLY A 1259 -23.42 -17.46 -6.14
N LYS A 1260 -24.05 -16.44 -5.55
CA LYS A 1260 -23.77 -15.91 -4.21
C LYS A 1260 -24.10 -16.90 -3.08
N GLU A 1261 -25.03 -17.82 -3.26
CA GLU A 1261 -25.40 -18.75 -2.18
C GLU A 1261 -24.28 -19.77 -1.89
N GLU A 1262 -23.45 -20.08 -2.88
CA GLU A 1262 -22.31 -21.00 -2.71
C GLU A 1262 -20.95 -20.29 -2.84
N GLY A 1263 -20.77 -19.40 -3.82
CA GLY A 1263 -19.54 -18.65 -4.08
C GLY A 1263 -18.27 -19.49 -4.31
N LYS A 1264 -18.38 -20.71 -4.89
CA LYS A 1264 -17.27 -21.65 -5.12
C LYS A 1264 -16.96 -21.85 -6.61
N ILE A 1265 -15.75 -22.34 -6.86
CA ILE A 1265 -15.28 -22.78 -8.17
C ILE A 1265 -15.20 -24.32 -8.17
N ALA A 1266 -15.78 -24.99 -9.16
CA ALA A 1266 -15.65 -26.43 -9.36
C ALA A 1266 -14.74 -26.75 -10.55
N ILE A 1267 -13.89 -27.76 -10.40
CA ILE A 1267 -12.90 -28.16 -11.41
C ILE A 1267 -13.27 -29.51 -12.00
N TRP A 1268 -13.50 -29.51 -13.31
CA TRP A 1268 -14.00 -30.64 -14.08
C TRP A 1268 -12.90 -31.18 -14.98
N LYS A 1269 -12.70 -32.50 -14.97
CA LYS A 1269 -11.83 -33.17 -15.94
C LYS A 1269 -12.55 -33.29 -17.29
N VAL A 1270 -11.88 -32.85 -18.34
CA VAL A 1270 -12.36 -33.05 -19.72
C VAL A 1270 -12.02 -34.48 -20.15
N GLY A 1271 -13.02 -35.18 -20.68
CA GLY A 1271 -12.91 -36.55 -21.19
C GLY A 1271 -11.94 -36.68 -22.35
#